data_AF-A0A7S4SQ37-F1
#
_entry.id   AF-A0A7S4SQ37-F1
#
_cell.length_a   1.000
_cell.length_b   1.000
_cell.length_c   1.000
_cell.angle_alpha   90.00
_cell.angle_beta   90.00
_cell.angle_gamma   90.00
#
_symmetry.space_group_name_H-M   'P 1'
#
loop_
_entity.id
_entity.type
_entity.pdbx_description
1 polymer ?
#
loop_
_entity_poly.entity_id
_entity_poly.type
_entity_poly.pdbx_seq_one_letter_code
_entity_poly.pdbx_strand_id
1 'polypeptide(L)'
;QATLRRRAGLNALGMTSAELASGGLVELSGLPEVLEVSDLLGTSDGSTLKSFRPNGKRGKVIDYSEGKYTVETFDAVRLSVAAANVKAYAPGAPEDGGFDLAWPAEGPEAEAEFCAGAMEKIMSQGYCVIQTSLSDEMKEKAMKEAGEMKYKRMRQEFEAAYLGRQYKCKTAWLESLAETKEEPDMGLDFCDLHLSSFTRFMLPLSPCAFNFVPYSRTNAMVRMPYKNSAEEGQYHAEEVNDDDIEDGLVDSHIQFIRRRQVCMLYVVATGGGELTLIPKDSNGENKVLQVGAGQLFVFLTSKMTYIYNPFDSADLVLQSWVLQEPDSLKFVSLAGDQTSKDEALGITVGPATPLGSRSNVFGIGCTFPGGAQGTDLAYWAAVSSGCDGSTRTPYSRFDMDMYCTTADDWYPGTSYTYHGGYVSEDIYALDNKLFRISEEEAEIMAPAHRVMLEKGYEALYKSGFRQGPELRGRKVGVFCGHSGDDWSFTQQFTLGWEDKYKRGHGSRIWGSIAGRLAYVLGLKGPQILIDTACSSALVAYGVGHTMLRQKENAQNGMGIDNKLNEALMCGVNLMPGPGNYINLCGPHMLSVGGRCFTFDHAADGFMRGEGYGAFYIKNEEVMSPEAFATVIGACLNEDGRSASMTAPNGPAQQECIRGSMMEAGLTANQVTCAECHGTGTALGDPIEVGALRGVMQDRVVPILQTSAKAHLGHLEASAGTAGMIKCMMMCAACAGSPNCHLAELNPHLDIAGYPTYFTDNICDYGYNAGYSGVSSFGFGGANSRADVFASSKKGAHGTGTLDWEKVDYITVKCPIDEGPMHYTDGKCVPPATSKSYKHEVYHADGIRDEFDAYDYNSSLYQGSYHLAPRDVDQMDDAPKDPIFIVGSWDQFKEAREMEAGDDGDTWTFHVALGETRCERFQLRVNNDNYQAFYPCVKNGSMRTRCMGPDDQGEGSFWLLDGRDARIPVGTVYKITLKWGMPPMMHWDLVESPPPDWFSSSRHSYFVVGSWTGGVFDTMRNVSTEESPNTWEARVRIGMSAMEWFRFVRDSDSNQSIYPAKISACNEDIAVCGPDEMCTDKSWRISGKSGEIVTLRLQVVDAHVSVKVLSQSMGTRTMQSVEGPKRHKYYVSGSFNDWTQQEMTLDEETFSTFRYQGTIGESCQEYFHITVDGDPKLAFYPEAEAAYPGDSIVTGPDEATETRAFFLFSLQAGAEFEISFDRNSVDRRKVVDVKWLSGRCDIDSMKLAYYNFYNMVPPGELSDKYVAVPELM
;
A
#
# COMPACT_ATOMS: atom_id res chain seq x y z
N GLN A 1 6.40 38.36 2.11
CA GLN A 1 7.69 38.81 1.54
C GLN A 1 7.91 40.35 1.54
N ALA A 2 6.93 41.20 1.20
CA ALA A 2 7.12 42.68 1.18
C ALA A 2 7.25 43.34 2.57
N THR A 3 6.73 42.72 3.63
CA THR A 3 6.82 43.21 5.02
C THR A 3 8.18 42.89 5.68
N LEU A 4 8.89 41.86 5.19
CA LEU A 4 10.18 41.38 5.73
C LEU A 4 11.35 42.35 5.45
N ARG A 5 11.33 43.08 4.33
CA ARG A 5 12.38 44.07 4.03
C ARG A 5 12.33 45.33 4.90
N ARG A 6 11.23 45.57 5.62
CA ARG A 6 11.12 46.70 6.57
C ARG A 6 11.69 46.39 7.95
N ARG A 7 11.83 45.10 8.33
CA ARG A 7 12.47 44.68 9.59
C ARG A 7 13.97 44.41 9.44
N ALA A 8 14.43 43.87 8.31
CA ALA A 8 15.86 43.71 8.02
C ALA A 8 16.62 45.05 7.94
N GLY A 9 15.93 46.15 7.62
CA GLY A 9 16.51 47.51 7.62
C GLY A 9 16.65 48.16 9.00
N LEU A 10 16.09 47.57 10.07
CA LEU A 10 16.18 48.10 11.43
C LEU A 10 17.32 47.46 12.25
N ASN A 11 17.78 46.26 11.89
CA ASN A 11 18.89 45.59 12.60
C ASN A 11 20.29 45.95 12.07
N ALA A 12 20.40 46.72 10.98
CA ALA A 12 21.68 47.11 10.38
C ALA A 12 22.19 48.48 10.84
N LEU A 13 21.53 49.15 11.79
CA LEU A 13 21.92 50.47 12.28
C LEU A 13 22.00 50.51 13.81
N GLY A 14 23.15 50.04 14.31
CA GLY A 14 23.83 50.59 15.48
C GLY A 14 23.33 50.15 16.86
N MET A 15 24.05 49.23 17.50
CA MET A 15 24.31 49.29 18.94
C MET A 15 25.78 48.97 19.23
N THR A 16 26.53 50.04 19.45
CA THR A 16 27.78 50.07 20.22
C THR A 16 27.46 50.04 21.71
N SER A 17 28.29 49.34 22.49
CA SER A 17 28.23 49.06 23.94
C SER A 17 27.41 47.81 24.31
N ALA A 18 28.00 46.97 25.17
CA ALA A 18 27.53 45.65 25.53
C ALA A 18 26.25 45.69 26.40
N GLU A 19 25.09 45.68 25.76
CA GLU A 19 23.80 45.39 26.40
C GLU A 19 23.47 43.89 26.23
N LEU A 20 23.07 43.22 27.31
CA LEU A 20 22.70 41.80 27.32
C LEU A 20 21.39 41.57 26.56
N ALA A 21 21.36 40.60 25.64
CA ALA A 21 20.15 40.22 24.91
C ALA A 21 19.13 39.47 25.80
N SER A 22 17.86 39.41 25.37
CA SER A 22 16.86 38.51 25.98
C SER A 22 17.37 37.06 25.90
N GLY A 23 17.21 36.29 26.98
CA GLY A 23 17.84 34.98 27.17
C GLY A 23 19.28 35.03 27.73
N GLY A 24 19.92 36.19 27.78
CA GLY A 24 21.27 36.37 28.31
C GLY A 24 21.37 35.98 29.80
N LEU A 25 22.41 35.24 30.16
CA LEU A 25 22.62 34.74 31.52
C LEU A 25 23.35 35.74 32.40
N VAL A 26 22.86 35.90 33.63
CA VAL A 26 23.31 36.95 34.53
C VAL A 26 23.42 36.51 35.98
N GLU A 27 24.32 37.15 36.70
CA GLU A 27 24.44 37.10 38.15
C GLU A 27 24.13 38.49 38.74
N LEU A 28 23.28 38.51 39.76
CA LEU A 28 22.80 39.72 40.41
C LEU A 28 23.75 40.14 41.54
N SER A 29 24.12 41.42 41.57
CA SER A 29 24.98 41.97 42.62
C SER A 29 24.69 43.46 42.87
N GLY A 30 25.06 43.98 44.04
CA GLY A 30 24.87 45.41 44.36
C GLY A 30 23.42 45.83 44.63
N LEU A 31 22.51 44.89 44.86
CA LEU A 31 21.13 45.11 45.26
C LEU A 31 20.96 45.15 46.79
N PRO A 32 19.82 45.61 47.33
CA PRO A 32 19.50 45.44 48.75
C PRO A 32 19.62 43.99 49.21
N GLU A 33 20.02 43.76 50.47
CA GLU A 33 20.20 42.41 51.03
C GLU A 33 18.91 41.59 51.00
N VAL A 34 17.77 42.26 51.13
CA VAL A 34 16.41 41.71 50.98
C VAL A 34 15.59 42.71 50.16
N LEU A 35 14.90 42.23 49.14
CA LEU A 35 13.85 42.94 48.41
C LEU A 35 12.50 42.55 48.97
N GLU A 36 11.65 43.54 49.27
CA GLU A 36 10.28 43.28 49.70
C GLU A 36 9.38 42.98 48.50
N VAL A 37 8.21 42.39 48.75
CA VAL A 37 7.26 41.96 47.71
C VAL A 37 6.90 43.09 46.73
N SER A 38 6.85 44.34 47.19
CA SER A 38 6.57 45.52 46.36
C SER A 38 7.64 45.83 45.31
N ASP A 39 8.85 45.30 45.49
CA ASP A 39 10.00 45.54 44.62
C ASP A 39 10.21 44.41 43.59
N LEU A 40 9.34 43.39 43.61
CA LEU A 40 9.37 42.23 42.73
C LEU A 40 8.23 42.31 41.69
N LEU A 41 8.46 41.71 40.53
CA LEU A 41 7.50 41.74 39.41
C LEU A 41 6.55 40.53 39.39
N GLY A 42 6.93 39.42 40.03
CA GLY A 42 6.13 38.19 40.08
C GLY A 42 6.98 36.93 40.10
N THR A 43 6.33 35.78 39.92
CA THR A 43 6.97 34.46 39.76
C THR A 43 6.58 33.84 38.42
N SER A 44 7.48 33.08 37.81
CA SER A 44 7.22 32.43 36.50
C SER A 44 6.47 31.10 36.60
N ASP A 45 6.41 30.52 37.80
CA ASP A 45 5.71 29.27 38.10
C ASP A 45 4.40 29.49 38.87
N GLY A 46 3.95 30.75 39.01
CA GLY A 46 2.72 31.10 39.72
C GLY A 46 2.78 30.96 41.25
N SER A 47 3.97 30.68 41.81
CA SER A 47 4.17 30.56 43.26
C SER A 47 3.97 31.87 44.02
N THR A 48 3.71 31.77 45.32
CA THR A 48 3.44 32.95 46.17
C THR A 48 4.68 33.84 46.30
N LEU A 49 4.55 35.11 45.89
CA LEU A 49 5.65 36.10 45.96
C LEU A 49 6.02 36.41 47.43
N LYS A 50 7.29 36.18 47.80
CA LYS A 50 7.86 36.41 49.14
C LYS A 50 9.04 37.38 49.06
N SER A 51 9.49 37.90 50.20
CA SER A 51 10.72 38.71 50.23
C SER A 51 11.92 37.88 49.74
N PHE A 52 12.76 38.49 48.91
CA PHE A 52 13.76 37.79 48.10
C PHE A 52 15.16 38.33 48.37
N ARG A 53 16.17 37.47 48.42
CA ARG A 53 17.58 37.87 48.56
C ARG A 53 18.26 37.81 47.19
N PRO A 54 18.40 38.94 46.48
CA PRO A 54 18.78 38.90 45.07
C PRO A 54 20.29 38.75 44.85
N ASN A 55 21.15 39.23 45.76
CA ASN A 55 22.59 39.20 45.53
C ASN A 55 23.14 37.77 45.50
N GLY A 56 23.94 37.45 44.49
CA GLY A 56 24.52 36.12 44.24
C GLY A 56 23.56 35.14 43.54
N LYS A 57 22.31 35.55 43.29
CA LYS A 57 21.37 34.76 42.49
C LYS A 57 21.67 34.88 41.01
N ARG A 58 21.46 33.79 40.29
CA ARG A 58 21.67 33.66 38.85
C ARG A 58 20.32 33.52 38.14
N GLY A 59 20.26 34.00 36.91
CA GLY A 59 19.04 33.98 36.13
C GLY A 59 19.27 34.33 34.67
N LYS A 60 18.16 34.52 33.96
CA LYS A 60 18.10 34.94 32.57
C LYS A 60 17.42 36.30 32.44
N VAL A 61 17.88 37.11 31.49
CA VAL A 61 17.21 38.34 31.09
C VAL A 61 15.95 37.98 30.29
N ILE A 62 14.80 38.53 30.65
CA ILE A 62 13.55 38.40 29.88
C ILE A 62 13.38 39.62 28.96
N ASP A 63 13.59 40.81 29.50
CA ASP A 63 13.32 42.08 28.81
C ASP A 63 14.30 43.17 29.27
N TYR A 64 14.46 44.23 28.48
CA TYR A 64 15.24 45.41 28.82
C TYR A 64 14.48 46.68 28.44
N SER A 65 14.12 47.48 29.44
CA SER A 65 13.41 48.74 29.24
C SER A 65 13.90 49.81 30.22
N GLU A 66 13.99 51.06 29.72
CA GLU A 66 14.33 52.24 30.52
C GLU A 66 15.64 52.12 31.35
N GLY A 67 16.65 51.42 30.82
CA GLY A 67 17.95 51.23 31.49
C GLY A 67 17.95 50.18 32.61
N LYS A 68 16.90 49.36 32.70
CA LYS A 68 16.77 48.23 33.63
C LYS A 68 16.49 46.93 32.89
N TYR A 69 17.11 45.85 33.35
CA TYR A 69 16.82 44.49 32.92
C TYR A 69 15.71 43.89 33.78
N THR A 70 14.72 43.28 33.15
CA THR A 70 13.81 42.33 33.81
C THR A 70 14.51 40.97 33.82
N VAL A 71 14.86 40.49 35.01
CA VAL A 71 15.58 39.21 35.20
C VAL A 71 14.65 38.21 35.86
N GLU A 72 14.56 37.01 35.29
CA GLU A 72 14.00 35.83 35.95
C GLU A 72 15.14 34.99 36.53
N THR A 73 15.14 34.85 37.84
CA THR A 73 16.10 33.99 38.54
C THR A 73 15.74 32.52 38.37
N PHE A 74 16.72 31.62 38.52
CA PHE A 74 16.45 30.17 38.49
C PHE A 74 15.58 29.69 39.66
N ASP A 75 15.37 30.54 40.68
CA ASP A 75 14.38 30.34 41.74
C ASP A 75 12.95 30.78 41.33
N ALA A 76 12.72 31.02 40.03
CA ALA A 76 11.46 31.48 39.42
C ALA A 76 10.98 32.89 39.82
N VAL A 77 11.82 33.72 40.48
CA VAL A 77 11.46 35.10 40.85
C VAL A 77 11.84 36.09 39.74
N ARG A 78 10.89 36.96 39.35
CA ARG A 78 11.05 38.05 38.36
C ARG A 78 11.25 39.39 39.06
N LEU A 79 12.28 40.15 38.66
CA LEU A 79 12.56 41.48 39.22
C LEU A 79 13.19 42.44 38.18
N SER A 80 12.99 43.74 38.40
CA SER A 80 13.59 44.81 37.57
C SER A 80 14.88 45.32 38.20
N VAL A 81 16.00 45.20 37.48
CA VAL A 81 17.35 45.44 37.99
C VAL A 81 18.08 46.45 37.10
N ALA A 82 18.68 47.49 37.69
CA ALA A 82 19.50 48.44 36.95
C ALA A 82 20.71 47.75 36.29
N ALA A 83 21.08 48.16 35.08
CA ALA A 83 22.17 47.54 34.32
C ALA A 83 23.50 47.41 35.10
N ALA A 84 23.80 48.35 36.01
CA ALA A 84 25.01 48.31 36.84
C ALA A 84 25.04 47.18 37.89
N ASN A 85 23.87 46.59 38.20
CA ASN A 85 23.68 45.56 39.22
C ASN A 85 23.55 44.14 38.61
N VAL A 86 23.80 44.03 37.31
CA VAL A 86 23.71 42.80 36.53
C VAL A 86 25.09 42.51 35.94
N LYS A 87 25.61 41.31 36.15
CA LYS A 87 26.89 40.85 35.58
C LYS A 87 26.65 39.65 34.69
N ALA A 88 27.24 39.62 33.49
CA ALA A 88 27.18 38.44 32.63
C ALA A 88 27.72 37.19 33.35
N TYR A 89 26.96 36.09 33.27
CA TYR A 89 27.29 34.80 33.85
C TYR A 89 27.46 33.78 32.74
N ALA A 90 28.58 33.04 32.76
CA ALA A 90 28.79 31.88 31.91
C ALA A 90 28.67 30.62 32.79
N PRO A 91 27.76 29.68 32.46
CA PRO A 91 27.66 28.43 33.19
C PRO A 91 28.92 27.59 33.01
N GLY A 92 29.25 26.78 34.03
CA GLY A 92 30.29 25.76 33.92
C GLY A 92 29.88 24.65 32.95
N ALA A 93 30.82 23.74 32.64
CA ALA A 93 30.49 22.56 31.87
C ALA A 93 29.51 21.66 32.66
N PRO A 94 28.61 20.91 32.01
CA PRO A 94 27.72 19.95 32.69
C PRO A 94 28.44 18.94 33.59
N GLU A 95 29.68 18.55 33.25
CA GLU A 95 30.53 17.66 34.04
C GLU A 95 30.93 18.27 35.40
N ASP A 96 30.97 19.60 35.48
CA ASP A 96 31.30 20.36 36.70
C ASP A 96 30.04 20.86 37.45
N GLY A 97 28.86 20.35 37.10
CA GLY A 97 27.57 20.76 37.67
C GLY A 97 26.98 22.04 37.05
N GLY A 98 27.49 22.44 35.89
CA GLY A 98 26.89 23.48 35.06
C GLY A 98 25.79 22.96 34.14
N PHE A 99 25.53 23.66 33.03
CA PHE A 99 24.49 23.33 32.06
C PHE A 99 24.83 23.93 30.69
N ASP A 100 24.29 23.35 29.61
CA ASP A 100 24.50 23.84 28.25
C ASP A 100 23.63 25.06 27.94
N LEU A 101 22.35 25.01 28.32
CA LEU A 101 21.35 26.02 28.00
C LEU A 101 20.46 26.32 29.21
N ALA A 102 19.92 27.53 29.28
CA ALA A 102 18.82 27.83 30.18
C ALA A 102 17.49 27.77 29.43
N TRP A 103 16.43 27.40 30.14
CA TRP A 103 15.06 27.40 29.63
C TRP A 103 14.71 28.79 29.06
N PRO A 104 14.08 28.90 27.88
CA PRO A 104 13.91 30.17 27.20
C PRO A 104 13.03 31.14 27.98
N ALA A 105 13.20 32.43 27.72
CA ALA A 105 12.22 33.44 28.13
C ALA A 105 10.96 33.32 27.26
N GLU A 106 9.81 33.76 27.76
CA GLU A 106 8.57 33.78 26.97
C GLU A 106 8.75 34.69 25.75
N GLY A 107 8.56 34.12 24.56
CA GLY A 107 8.65 34.85 23.31
C GLY A 107 9.22 34.00 22.19
N PRO A 108 8.67 34.12 20.96
CA PRO A 108 9.06 33.25 19.86
C PRO A 108 10.54 33.37 19.51
N GLU A 109 11.18 34.50 19.81
CA GLU A 109 12.60 34.69 19.54
C GLU A 109 13.51 33.90 20.47
N ALA A 110 13.32 34.05 21.78
CA ALA A 110 14.08 33.29 22.76
C ALA A 110 13.83 31.78 22.65
N GLU A 111 12.59 31.37 22.34
CA GLU A 111 12.26 29.97 22.08
C GLU A 111 12.98 29.40 20.85
N ALA A 112 13.01 30.13 19.73
CA ALA A 112 13.71 29.69 18.53
C ALA A 112 15.21 29.51 18.78
N GLU A 113 15.83 30.44 19.53
CA GLU A 113 17.25 30.35 19.88
C GLU A 113 17.55 29.15 20.78
N PHE A 114 16.68 28.93 21.77
CA PHE A 114 16.78 27.76 22.64
C PHE A 114 16.62 26.45 21.87
N CYS A 115 15.62 26.35 21.00
CA CYS A 115 15.39 25.17 20.18
C CYS A 115 16.61 24.84 19.31
N ALA A 116 17.10 25.84 18.56
CA ALA A 116 18.25 25.64 17.69
C ALA A 116 19.52 25.23 18.49
N GLY A 117 19.77 25.89 19.63
CA GLY A 117 20.89 25.54 20.50
C GLY A 117 20.76 24.13 21.09
N ALA A 118 19.56 23.72 21.51
CA ALA A 118 19.32 22.39 22.07
C ALA A 118 19.56 21.32 21.00
N MET A 119 19.04 21.52 19.80
CA MET A 119 19.27 20.59 18.68
C MET A 119 20.74 20.51 18.29
N GLU A 120 21.45 21.63 18.22
CA GLU A 120 22.89 21.67 17.93
C GLU A 120 23.69 20.83 18.94
N LYS A 121 23.39 20.98 20.24
CA LYS A 121 24.04 20.19 21.30
C LYS A 121 23.72 18.70 21.18
N ILE A 122 22.45 18.35 21.00
CA ILE A 122 22.06 16.94 20.84
C ILE A 122 22.70 16.31 19.60
N MET A 123 22.78 17.04 18.48
CA MET A 123 23.42 16.54 17.25
C MET A 123 24.93 16.37 17.40
N SER A 124 25.62 17.34 18.02
CA SER A 124 27.08 17.39 18.10
C SER A 124 27.69 16.45 19.15
N GLN A 125 27.08 16.34 20.33
CA GLN A 125 27.61 15.50 21.44
C GLN A 125 26.65 14.39 21.89
N GLY A 126 25.42 14.32 21.37
CA GLY A 126 24.43 13.27 21.68
C GLY A 126 23.50 13.58 22.86
N TYR A 127 23.72 14.69 23.57
CA TYR A 127 22.94 15.12 24.73
C TYR A 127 22.94 16.64 24.93
N CYS A 128 22.00 17.13 25.75
CA CYS A 128 21.91 18.52 26.19
C CYS A 128 21.42 18.59 27.64
N VAL A 129 22.04 19.46 28.45
CA VAL A 129 21.63 19.76 29.83
C VAL A 129 21.03 21.15 29.91
N ILE A 130 19.79 21.23 30.37
CA ILE A 130 18.99 22.46 30.37
C ILE A 130 18.63 22.87 31.80
N GLN A 131 18.93 24.11 32.18
CA GLN A 131 18.53 24.68 33.46
C GLN A 131 17.16 25.36 33.37
N THR A 132 16.17 24.88 34.14
CA THR A 132 14.85 25.50 34.28
C THR A 132 14.78 26.46 35.46
N SER A 133 13.74 27.28 35.50
CA SER A 133 13.37 28.09 36.67
C SER A 133 12.33 27.34 37.50
N LEU A 134 12.61 27.09 38.78
CA LEU A 134 11.69 26.36 39.65
C LEU A 134 11.81 26.87 41.10
N SER A 135 10.73 27.43 41.64
CA SER A 135 10.71 27.91 43.03
C SER A 135 10.74 26.76 44.04
N ASP A 136 11.21 27.05 45.24
CA ASP A 136 11.19 26.08 46.34
C ASP A 136 9.76 25.68 46.74
N GLU A 137 8.78 26.59 46.58
CA GLU A 137 7.37 26.29 46.82
C GLU A 137 6.82 25.25 45.83
N MET A 138 7.16 25.38 44.54
CA MET A 138 6.75 24.41 43.52
C MET A 138 7.44 23.05 43.72
N LYS A 139 8.72 23.04 44.11
CA LYS A 139 9.45 21.81 44.49
C LYS A 139 8.79 21.11 45.67
N GLU A 140 8.46 21.84 46.73
CA GLU A 140 7.78 21.30 47.91
C GLU A 140 6.41 20.72 47.56
N LYS A 141 5.66 21.39 46.67
CA LYS A 141 4.36 20.91 46.19
C LYS A 141 4.50 19.61 45.39
N ALA A 142 5.41 19.56 44.41
CA ALA A 142 5.68 18.36 43.63
C ALA A 142 6.18 17.18 44.51
N MET A 143 7.03 17.46 45.51
CA MET A 143 7.49 16.48 46.49
C MET A 143 6.36 15.92 47.35
N LYS A 144 5.44 16.78 47.78
CA LYS A 144 4.27 16.36 48.55
C LYS A 144 3.36 15.44 47.73
N GLU A 145 3.06 15.83 46.49
CA GLU A 145 2.23 15.06 45.57
C GLU A 145 2.87 13.70 45.24
N ALA A 146 4.18 13.69 44.94
CA ALA A 146 4.94 12.46 44.72
C ALA A 146 4.88 11.54 45.96
N GLY A 147 4.85 12.10 47.17
CA GLY A 147 4.70 11.34 48.41
C GLY A 147 3.34 10.66 48.59
N GLU A 148 2.30 11.12 47.88
CA GLU A 148 0.93 10.60 47.95
C GLU A 148 0.63 9.57 46.83
N MET A 149 1.53 9.40 45.87
CA MET A 149 1.39 8.46 44.75
C MET A 149 1.52 6.99 45.16
N LYS A 150 0.86 6.11 44.40
CA LYS A 150 1.00 4.65 44.52
C LYS A 150 2.17 4.15 43.67
N TYR A 151 3.25 3.74 44.32
CA TYR A 151 4.43 3.23 43.66
C TYR A 151 4.34 1.72 43.38
N LYS A 152 5.01 1.30 42.30
CA LYS A 152 5.24 -0.11 41.96
C LYS A 152 6.67 -0.28 41.44
N ARG A 153 7.14 -1.53 41.41
CA ARG A 153 8.38 -1.92 40.74
C ARG A 153 8.05 -2.66 39.45
N MET A 154 8.88 -2.44 38.43
CA MET A 154 8.71 -3.04 37.10
C MET A 154 9.15 -4.50 37.10
N ARG A 155 8.81 -5.24 36.04
CA ARG A 155 9.40 -6.56 35.78
C ARG A 155 10.92 -6.42 35.62
N GLN A 156 11.67 -7.41 36.12
CA GLN A 156 13.13 -7.36 36.19
C GLN A 156 13.79 -7.10 34.82
N GLU A 157 13.23 -7.70 33.77
CA GLU A 157 13.67 -7.63 32.38
C GLU A 157 13.47 -6.22 31.79
N PHE A 158 12.47 -5.48 32.28
CA PHE A 158 12.13 -4.15 31.77
C PHE A 158 12.92 -3.03 32.45
N GLU A 159 13.45 -3.27 33.65
CA GLU A 159 14.12 -2.25 34.46
C GLU A 159 15.23 -1.53 33.69
N ALA A 160 16.09 -2.26 32.98
CA ALA A 160 17.22 -1.68 32.26
C ALA A 160 16.79 -0.72 31.13
N ALA A 161 15.64 -0.98 30.51
CA ALA A 161 15.13 -0.15 29.43
C ALA A 161 14.57 1.19 29.96
N TYR A 162 13.85 1.19 31.08
CA TYR A 162 13.28 2.43 31.63
C TYR A 162 14.23 3.16 32.59
N LEU A 163 15.00 2.44 33.40
CA LEU A 163 15.79 3.03 34.50
C LEU A 163 17.26 3.26 34.17
N GLY A 164 17.73 2.74 33.03
CA GLY A 164 19.14 2.71 32.71
C GLY A 164 19.86 1.60 33.48
N ARG A 165 21.19 1.63 33.49
CA ARG A 165 22.01 0.62 34.18
C ARG A 165 22.05 0.92 35.69
N GLN A 166 21.75 -0.10 36.50
CA GLN A 166 22.16 -0.30 37.91
C GLN A 166 21.48 0.44 39.08
N TYR A 167 20.72 1.53 38.94
CA TYR A 167 20.09 2.17 40.13
C TYR A 167 18.59 1.86 40.29
N LYS A 168 18.26 1.12 41.36
CA LYS A 168 16.90 0.75 41.72
C LYS A 168 16.18 1.91 42.39
N CYS A 169 15.00 2.24 41.89
CA CYS A 169 14.13 3.26 42.47
C CYS A 169 12.69 2.76 42.44
N LYS A 170 11.83 3.38 43.25
CA LYS A 170 10.39 3.17 43.15
C LYS A 170 9.84 4.09 42.07
N THR A 171 8.93 3.57 41.27
CA THR A 171 8.34 4.31 40.14
C THR A 171 6.83 4.39 40.21
N ALA A 172 6.28 5.50 39.76
CA ALA A 172 4.85 5.70 39.55
C ALA A 172 4.66 6.45 38.22
N TRP A 173 3.56 6.18 37.51
CA TRP A 173 3.24 6.89 36.26
C TRP A 173 2.16 7.92 36.52
N LEU A 174 2.27 9.09 35.89
CA LEU A 174 1.14 10.02 35.80
C LEU A 174 0.05 9.41 34.89
N GLU A 175 -1.23 9.68 35.18
CA GLU A 175 -2.36 9.11 34.45
C GLU A 175 -2.57 9.74 33.06
N SER A 176 -2.30 11.04 32.93
CA SER A 176 -2.41 11.78 31.67
C SER A 176 -1.34 12.88 31.57
N LEU A 177 -1.08 13.34 30.35
CA LEU A 177 -0.17 14.45 30.06
C LEU A 177 -0.75 15.76 30.60
N ALA A 178 0.09 16.62 31.20
CA ALA A 178 -0.36 17.87 31.81
C ALA A 178 -1.15 18.79 30.86
N GLU A 179 -0.80 18.82 29.56
CA GLU A 179 -1.45 19.65 28.54
C GLU A 179 -2.87 19.20 28.15
N THR A 180 -3.26 17.96 28.50
CA THR A 180 -4.60 17.41 28.23
C THR A 180 -5.60 17.71 29.35
N LYS A 181 -5.13 18.31 30.45
CA LYS A 181 -5.94 18.61 31.64
C LYS A 181 -6.52 20.02 31.54
N GLU A 182 -7.78 20.19 31.94
CA GLU A 182 -8.47 21.50 31.91
C GLU A 182 -7.82 22.54 32.85
N GLU A 183 -7.24 22.10 33.98
CA GLU A 183 -6.53 22.97 34.93
C GLU A 183 -5.25 22.27 35.44
N PRO A 184 -4.04 22.68 35.00
CA PRO A 184 -2.78 22.14 35.50
C PRO A 184 -2.39 22.80 36.84
N ASP A 185 -3.24 22.63 37.84
CA ASP A 185 -3.10 23.28 39.16
C ASP A 185 -2.21 22.49 40.15
N MET A 186 -1.53 21.42 39.69
CA MET A 186 -0.71 20.52 40.52
C MET A 186 0.79 20.69 40.25
N GLY A 187 1.64 20.45 41.26
CA GLY A 187 3.10 20.66 41.18
C GLY A 187 3.83 19.67 40.26
N LEU A 188 3.41 18.40 40.24
CA LEU A 188 3.92 17.41 39.28
C LEU A 188 3.47 17.72 37.84
N ASP A 189 2.25 18.23 37.66
CA ASP A 189 1.74 18.63 36.35
C ASP A 189 2.51 19.83 35.78
N PHE A 190 2.88 20.80 36.63
CA PHE A 190 3.79 21.89 36.23
C PHE A 190 5.16 21.37 35.77
N CYS A 191 5.72 20.39 36.47
CA CYS A 191 6.99 19.78 36.08
C CYS A 191 6.88 18.96 34.78
N ASP A 192 5.78 18.25 34.57
CA ASP A 192 5.49 17.53 33.32
C ASP A 192 5.25 18.49 32.13
N LEU A 193 4.76 19.71 32.39
CA LEU A 193 4.60 20.75 31.37
C LEU A 193 5.95 21.14 30.73
N HIS A 194 7.06 21.11 31.47
CA HIS A 194 8.39 21.30 30.91
C HIS A 194 8.75 20.17 29.93
N LEU A 195 8.41 18.92 30.23
CA LEU A 195 8.63 17.78 29.34
C LEU A 195 7.77 17.87 28.07
N SER A 196 6.48 18.22 28.20
CA SER A 196 5.60 18.45 27.05
C SER A 196 6.07 19.63 26.21
N SER A 197 6.46 20.74 26.84
CA SER A 197 6.92 21.95 26.17
C SER A 197 8.22 21.69 25.39
N PHE A 198 9.18 20.96 25.99
CA PHE A 198 10.39 20.55 25.28
C PHE A 198 10.09 19.63 24.10
N THR A 199 9.15 18.70 24.25
CA THR A 199 8.71 17.83 23.14
C THR A 199 8.11 18.65 22.00
N ARG A 200 7.28 19.66 22.32
CA ARG A 200 6.70 20.58 21.34
C ARG A 200 7.77 21.44 20.65
N PHE A 201 8.77 21.90 21.39
CA PHE A 201 9.93 22.61 20.87
C PHE A 201 10.73 21.78 19.86
N MET A 202 10.83 20.47 20.13
CA MET A 202 11.55 19.55 19.25
C MET A 202 10.80 19.16 17.99
N LEU A 203 9.47 19.03 18.08
CA LEU A 203 8.61 18.47 17.03
C LEU A 203 8.88 19.02 15.61
N PRO A 204 8.95 20.35 15.37
CA PRO A 204 9.14 20.87 14.01
C PRO A 204 10.52 20.59 13.40
N LEU A 205 11.53 20.26 14.20
CA LEU A 205 12.92 20.14 13.73
C LEU A 205 13.48 18.70 13.81
N SER A 206 12.81 17.82 14.55
CA SER A 206 13.30 16.47 14.84
C SER A 206 13.57 15.60 13.59
N PRO A 207 12.71 15.58 12.55
CA PRO A 207 12.97 14.78 11.34
C PRO A 207 14.28 15.16 10.64
N CYS A 208 14.61 16.45 10.67
CA CYS A 208 15.76 17.03 9.98
C CYS A 208 17.05 16.87 10.79
N ALA A 209 16.93 16.93 12.12
CA ALA A 209 18.06 16.88 13.06
C ALA A 209 18.45 15.44 13.46
N PHE A 210 17.48 14.52 13.57
CA PHE A 210 17.68 13.22 14.23
C PHE A 210 17.22 12.00 13.44
N ASN A 211 16.79 12.15 12.18
CA ASN A 211 16.28 11.06 11.32
C ASN A 211 15.02 10.37 11.85
N PHE A 212 14.17 11.03 12.65
CA PHE A 212 12.89 10.44 13.07
C PHE A 212 11.80 11.49 13.26
N VAL A 213 10.55 11.08 13.11
CA VAL A 213 9.37 11.90 13.40
C VAL A 213 8.85 11.56 14.81
N PRO A 214 8.83 12.52 15.75
CA PRO A 214 8.15 12.35 17.02
C PRO A 214 6.66 12.03 16.81
N TYR A 215 6.22 10.85 17.26
CA TYR A 215 4.83 10.41 17.14
C TYR A 215 4.04 10.59 18.43
N SER A 216 4.66 10.26 19.57
CA SER A 216 4.02 10.39 20.88
C SER A 216 5.06 10.56 21.98
N ARG A 217 4.63 11.11 23.11
CA ARG A 217 5.42 11.12 24.34
C ARG A 217 4.79 10.18 25.34
N THR A 218 5.59 9.42 26.09
CA THR A 218 5.07 8.66 27.23
C THR A 218 4.56 9.61 28.32
N ASN A 219 3.63 9.15 29.15
CA ASN A 219 3.34 9.84 30.42
C ASN A 219 4.64 9.97 31.24
N ALA A 220 4.75 11.01 32.07
CA ALA A 220 5.92 11.11 32.93
C ALA A 220 5.90 10.00 33.99
N MET A 221 7.04 9.34 34.10
CA MET A 221 7.36 8.41 35.15
C MET A 221 8.03 9.16 36.30
N VAL A 222 7.40 9.17 37.46
CA VAL A 222 7.94 9.69 38.71
C VAL A 222 8.88 8.66 39.30
N ARG A 223 10.14 9.05 39.50
CA ARG A 223 11.21 8.25 40.10
C ARG A 223 11.61 8.86 41.44
N MET A 224 11.60 8.02 42.47
CA MET A 224 12.15 8.37 43.79
C MET A 224 13.05 7.24 44.31
N PRO A 225 14.17 7.54 44.98
CA PRO A 225 14.97 6.53 45.66
C PRO A 225 14.20 5.89 46.83
N TYR A 226 14.67 4.73 47.27
CA TYR A 226 14.19 4.12 48.50
C TYR A 226 14.82 4.82 49.71
N LYS A 227 14.03 5.08 50.76
CA LYS A 227 14.51 5.68 52.03
C LYS A 227 15.53 4.79 52.75
N ASN A 228 15.38 3.47 52.61
CA ASN A 228 16.27 2.47 53.18
C ASN A 228 15.98 1.09 52.56
N SER A 229 16.86 0.12 52.83
CA SER A 229 16.72 -1.26 52.35
C SER A 229 15.45 -1.97 52.81
N ALA A 230 14.81 -1.51 53.89
CA ALA A 230 13.53 -2.08 54.35
C ALA A 230 12.35 -1.60 53.50
N GLU A 231 12.38 -0.37 52.99
CA GLU A 231 11.42 0.11 51.99
C GLU A 231 11.67 -0.57 50.64
N GLU A 232 12.93 -0.73 50.21
CA GLU A 232 13.26 -1.50 49.00
C GLU A 232 12.71 -2.92 49.07
N GLY A 233 12.82 -3.59 50.22
CA GLY A 233 12.26 -4.93 50.45
C GLY A 233 10.73 -5.03 50.38
N GLN A 234 10.00 -3.92 50.42
CA GLN A 234 8.53 -3.89 50.24
C GLN A 234 8.12 -3.90 48.76
N TYR A 235 9.05 -3.58 47.85
CA TYR A 235 8.80 -3.49 46.41
C TYR A 235 9.67 -4.53 45.66
N HIS A 236 9.16 -5.76 45.57
CA HIS A 236 9.83 -6.85 44.85
C HIS A 236 9.69 -6.68 43.33
N ALA A 237 10.79 -6.86 42.58
CA ALA A 237 10.72 -6.99 41.11
C ALA A 237 10.49 -8.45 40.79
N GLU A 238 9.36 -8.74 40.17
CA GLU A 238 9.03 -10.07 39.68
C GLU A 238 9.62 -10.25 38.27
N GLU A 239 9.97 -11.48 37.90
CA GLU A 239 10.32 -11.84 36.52
C GLU A 239 9.06 -11.80 35.65
N VAL A 240 9.24 -11.65 34.33
CA VAL A 240 8.15 -11.80 33.34
C VAL A 240 7.60 -13.22 33.44
N ASN A 241 6.28 -13.35 33.54
CA ASN A 241 5.59 -14.64 33.59
C ASN A 241 4.65 -14.83 32.38
N ASP A 242 4.04 -16.01 32.27
CA ASP A 242 3.14 -16.34 31.16
C ASP A 242 1.93 -15.40 31.07
N ASP A 243 1.36 -14.98 32.22
CA ASP A 243 0.25 -14.02 32.25
C ASP A 243 0.67 -12.66 31.65
N ASP A 244 1.91 -12.20 31.87
CA ASP A 244 2.42 -10.96 31.27
C ASP A 244 2.58 -11.04 29.75
N ILE A 245 2.84 -12.24 29.23
CA ILE A 245 2.94 -12.50 27.78
C ILE A 245 1.54 -12.50 27.18
N GLU A 246 0.59 -13.23 27.80
CA GLU A 246 -0.81 -13.29 27.36
C GLU A 246 -1.50 -11.92 27.44
N ASP A 247 -1.20 -11.11 28.45
CA ASP A 247 -1.72 -9.75 28.61
C ASP A 247 -1.05 -8.72 27.66
N GLY A 248 -0.10 -9.14 26.82
CA GLY A 248 0.57 -8.28 25.83
C GLY A 248 1.56 -7.26 26.43
N LEU A 249 1.99 -7.47 27.68
CA LEU A 249 2.92 -6.57 28.38
C LEU A 249 4.31 -6.61 27.74
N VAL A 250 4.74 -7.80 27.31
CA VAL A 250 6.01 -8.02 26.61
C VAL A 250 6.00 -7.31 25.26
N ASP A 251 4.95 -7.47 24.46
CA ASP A 251 4.77 -6.77 23.17
C ASP A 251 4.80 -5.25 23.33
N SER A 252 4.11 -4.73 24.35
CA SER A 252 4.13 -3.30 24.69
C SER A 252 5.55 -2.82 25.04
N HIS A 253 6.32 -3.65 25.74
CA HIS A 253 7.71 -3.36 26.09
C HIS A 253 8.63 -3.33 24.86
N ILE A 254 8.48 -4.29 23.95
CA ILE A 254 9.23 -4.37 22.70
C ILE A 254 8.96 -3.15 21.84
N GLN A 255 7.68 -2.81 21.67
CA GLN A 255 7.26 -1.62 20.94
C GLN A 255 7.85 -0.36 21.56
N PHE A 256 7.89 -0.25 22.90
CA PHE A 256 8.56 0.86 23.56
C PHE A 256 10.07 0.92 23.24
N ILE A 257 10.78 -0.21 23.29
CA ILE A 257 12.23 -0.24 23.01
C ILE A 257 12.54 0.17 21.57
N ARG A 258 11.77 -0.33 20.60
CA ARG A 258 11.94 0.00 19.17
C ARG A 258 11.63 1.45 18.88
N ARG A 259 10.61 1.99 19.56
CA ARG A 259 10.08 3.32 19.22
C ARG A 259 10.78 4.46 19.94
N ARG A 260 11.41 4.23 21.09
CA ARG A 260 12.00 5.32 21.88
C ARG A 260 13.22 5.92 21.17
N GLN A 261 13.19 7.24 20.98
CA GLN A 261 14.26 7.98 20.30
C GLN A 261 14.93 9.02 21.19
N VAL A 262 14.16 9.66 22.09
CA VAL A 262 14.68 10.68 23.02
C VAL A 262 14.29 10.30 24.43
N CYS A 263 15.24 10.38 25.35
CA CYS A 263 14.99 10.27 26.78
C CYS A 263 15.13 11.65 27.43
N MET A 264 14.15 12.04 28.23
CA MET A 264 14.14 13.28 29.02
C MET A 264 14.08 12.94 30.51
N LEU A 265 15.03 13.46 31.27
CA LEU A 265 15.16 13.27 32.72
C LEU A 265 15.14 14.64 33.40
N TYR A 266 14.01 15.00 34.01
CA TYR A 266 13.83 16.26 34.72
C TYR A 266 13.98 16.11 36.22
N VAL A 267 14.97 16.77 36.80
CA VAL A 267 15.34 16.68 38.21
C VAL A 267 14.66 17.79 38.97
N VAL A 268 13.60 17.47 39.71
CA VAL A 268 12.76 18.44 40.42
C VAL A 268 13.40 18.82 41.76
N ALA A 269 13.77 17.81 42.54
CA ALA A 269 14.43 17.99 43.83
C ALA A 269 15.60 17.02 43.94
N THR A 270 16.74 17.48 44.44
CA THR A 270 17.89 16.62 44.67
C THR A 270 18.80 17.17 45.77
N GLY A 271 19.44 16.28 46.53
CA GLY A 271 20.58 16.61 47.39
C GLY A 271 21.94 16.59 46.66
N GLY A 272 21.93 16.30 45.36
CA GLY A 272 23.07 16.04 44.49
C GLY A 272 23.01 14.63 43.89
N GLY A 273 23.75 14.38 42.82
CA GLY A 273 23.85 13.06 42.19
C GLY A 273 24.71 13.05 40.93
N GLU A 274 24.82 11.89 40.30
CA GLU A 274 25.59 11.69 39.06
C GLU A 274 24.76 10.98 37.98
N LEU A 275 24.78 11.50 36.76
CA LEU A 275 24.22 10.88 35.55
C LEU A 275 25.37 10.54 34.59
N THR A 276 25.66 9.26 34.39
CA THR A 276 26.67 8.81 33.43
C THR A 276 26.01 8.45 32.10
N LEU A 277 26.40 9.10 31.00
CA LEU A 277 26.02 8.75 29.62
C LEU A 277 27.10 7.89 28.97
N ILE A 278 26.70 6.80 28.32
CA ILE A 278 27.56 5.77 27.75
C ILE A 278 27.22 5.67 26.25
N PRO A 279 28.15 6.01 25.33
CA PRO A 279 27.94 5.86 23.90
C PRO A 279 27.69 4.40 23.50
N LYS A 280 26.76 4.18 22.56
CA LYS A 280 26.48 2.85 21.97
C LYS A 280 27.52 2.46 20.90
N ASP A 281 28.11 3.45 20.22
CA ASP A 281 29.19 3.20 19.27
C ASP A 281 30.47 2.77 19.99
N SER A 282 31.13 1.72 19.48
CA SER A 282 32.26 1.03 20.14
C SER A 282 33.51 1.88 20.41
N ASN A 283 33.55 3.13 19.94
CA ASN A 283 34.71 4.03 20.02
C ASN A 283 34.49 5.27 20.93
N GLY A 284 33.34 5.39 21.61
CA GLY A 284 33.01 6.59 22.42
C GLY A 284 33.43 6.50 23.90
N GLU A 285 33.82 7.64 24.49
CA GLU A 285 34.11 7.77 25.93
C GLU A 285 32.84 8.06 26.76
N ASN A 286 32.75 7.48 27.97
CA ASN A 286 31.66 7.76 28.91
C ASN A 286 31.73 9.21 29.42
N LYS A 287 30.56 9.85 29.58
CA LYS A 287 30.42 11.21 30.13
C LYS A 287 29.73 11.16 31.49
N VAL A 288 30.35 11.69 32.53
CA VAL A 288 29.78 11.76 33.89
C VAL A 288 29.31 13.19 34.13
N LEU A 289 28.00 13.37 34.32
CA LEU A 289 27.35 14.66 34.51
C LEU A 289 26.89 14.80 35.96
N GLN A 290 27.16 15.95 36.58
CA GLN A 290 26.69 16.22 37.94
C GLN A 290 25.25 16.72 37.90
N VAL A 291 24.41 16.21 38.80
CA VAL A 291 22.97 16.41 38.78
C VAL A 291 22.56 17.50 39.78
N GLY A 292 21.87 18.53 39.29
CA GLY A 292 21.33 19.65 40.08
C GLY A 292 19.81 19.77 40.00
N ALA A 293 19.22 20.45 41.00
CA ALA A 293 17.78 20.70 41.04
C ALA A 293 17.35 21.70 39.94
N GLY A 294 16.20 21.44 39.33
CA GLY A 294 15.67 22.21 38.20
C GLY A 294 16.45 21.97 36.90
N GLN A 295 17.13 20.83 36.73
CA GLN A 295 17.83 20.49 35.49
C GLN A 295 17.09 19.44 34.68
N LEU A 296 16.97 19.67 33.38
CA LEU A 296 16.43 18.75 32.39
C LEU A 296 17.58 18.18 31.55
N PHE A 297 17.77 16.87 31.60
CA PHE A 297 18.73 16.13 30.80
C PHE A 297 18.03 15.49 29.61
N VAL A 298 18.53 15.73 28.40
CA VAL A 298 17.97 15.22 27.15
C VAL A 298 19.04 14.50 26.36
N PHE A 299 18.79 13.27 25.92
CA PHE A 299 19.74 12.53 25.07
C PHE A 299 19.04 11.54 24.13
N LEU A 300 19.71 11.22 23.02
CA LEU A 300 19.23 10.25 22.03
C LEU A 300 19.47 8.82 22.50
N THR A 301 18.41 8.01 22.59
CA THR A 301 18.49 6.60 23.00
C THR A 301 19.13 5.72 21.93
N SER A 302 19.17 6.18 20.67
CA SER A 302 19.91 5.54 19.58
C SER A 302 21.43 5.71 19.72
N LYS A 303 21.91 6.78 20.37
CA LYS A 303 23.34 7.05 20.54
C LYS A 303 23.87 6.72 21.94
N MET A 304 23.04 6.83 22.97
CA MET A 304 23.47 6.79 24.36
C MET A 304 22.62 5.84 25.21
N THR A 305 23.26 5.15 26.16
CA THR A 305 22.64 4.54 27.34
C THR A 305 23.13 5.26 28.60
N TYR A 306 22.56 5.00 29.78
CA TYR A 306 22.86 5.82 30.96
C TYR A 306 22.82 5.07 32.30
N ILE A 307 23.47 5.64 33.32
CA ILE A 307 23.40 5.27 34.75
C ILE A 307 23.02 6.53 35.53
N TYR A 308 21.99 6.48 36.39
CA TYR A 308 21.59 7.61 37.24
C TYR A 308 21.75 7.23 38.72
N ASN A 309 22.60 7.95 39.45
CA ASN A 309 22.93 7.71 40.86
C ASN A 309 22.60 8.94 41.73
N PRO A 310 21.47 8.96 42.45
CA PRO A 310 21.14 10.03 43.40
C PRO A 310 21.95 9.91 44.70
N PHE A 311 22.31 11.04 45.32
CA PHE A 311 23.02 11.08 46.61
C PHE A 311 22.07 11.13 47.81
N ASP A 312 20.83 11.63 47.64
CA ASP A 312 19.82 11.71 48.69
C ASP A 312 18.61 10.82 48.38
N SER A 313 18.03 10.24 49.43
CA SER A 313 16.76 9.51 49.40
C SER A 313 15.54 10.37 49.10
N ALA A 314 15.65 11.70 49.21
CA ALA A 314 14.61 12.66 48.90
C ALA A 314 14.61 13.14 47.44
N ASP A 315 15.44 12.56 46.57
CA ASP A 315 15.47 12.93 45.15
C ASP A 315 14.14 12.63 44.45
N LEU A 316 13.73 13.55 43.57
CA LEU A 316 12.53 13.45 42.75
C LEU A 316 12.88 13.77 41.30
N VAL A 317 12.67 12.78 40.43
CA VAL A 317 12.92 12.90 39.00
C VAL A 317 11.67 12.52 38.23
N LEU A 318 11.28 13.34 37.26
CA LEU A 318 10.32 12.96 36.23
C LEU A 318 11.07 12.50 35.00
N GLN A 319 10.71 11.34 34.47
CA GLN A 319 11.31 10.79 33.27
C GLN A 319 10.26 10.52 32.19
N SER A 320 10.59 10.83 30.95
CA SER A 320 9.70 10.62 29.82
C SER A 320 10.48 10.34 28.54
N TRP A 321 9.83 9.68 27.58
CA TRP A 321 10.40 9.35 26.28
C TRP A 321 9.57 9.90 25.15
N VAL A 322 10.26 10.38 24.12
CA VAL A 322 9.66 10.65 22.81
C VAL A 322 9.80 9.39 21.97
N LEU A 323 8.66 8.90 21.49
CA LEU A 323 8.53 7.70 20.68
C LEU A 323 8.28 8.09 19.22
N GLN A 324 8.90 7.36 18.29
CA GLN A 324 8.53 7.37 16.88
C GLN A 324 7.24 6.58 16.65
N GLU A 325 6.74 6.63 15.42
CA GLU A 325 5.55 5.89 15.00
C GLU A 325 5.74 4.38 15.24
N PRO A 326 4.73 3.62 15.70
CA PRO A 326 4.86 2.17 15.75
C PRO A 326 5.18 1.62 14.36
N ASP A 327 6.00 0.58 14.31
CA ASP A 327 6.13 -0.22 13.10
C ASP A 327 4.75 -0.84 12.81
N SER A 328 3.98 -0.19 11.95
CA SER A 328 2.77 -0.80 11.44
C SER A 328 3.22 -1.89 10.48
N LEU A 329 2.94 -3.14 10.84
CA LEU A 329 2.92 -4.21 9.85
C LEU A 329 1.86 -3.82 8.81
N LYS A 330 2.32 -3.16 7.75
CA LYS A 330 1.49 -2.97 6.56
C LYS A 330 1.30 -4.36 6.00
N PHE A 331 0.10 -4.90 6.18
CA PHE A 331 -0.26 -6.17 5.60
C PHE A 331 -0.23 -6.04 4.08
N VAL A 332 0.90 -6.40 3.46
CA VAL A 332 1.11 -6.24 2.02
C VAL A 332 0.41 -7.36 1.25
N SER A 333 0.44 -8.58 1.79
CA SER A 333 -0.15 -9.75 1.13
C SER A 333 -0.27 -10.94 2.07
N LEU A 334 -1.26 -11.80 1.81
CA LEU A 334 -1.32 -13.16 2.34
C LEU A 334 -0.70 -14.14 1.33
N ALA A 335 0.20 -15.01 1.79
CA ALA A 335 0.78 -16.09 0.99
C ALA A 335 0.23 -17.45 1.45
N GLY A 336 0.13 -18.40 0.52
CA GLY A 336 -0.51 -19.70 0.76
C GLY A 336 -1.36 -20.14 -0.43
N ASP A 337 -1.84 -21.38 -0.41
CA ASP A 337 -2.88 -21.82 -1.35
C ASP A 337 -4.21 -21.09 -1.04
N GLN A 338 -5.14 -21.10 -1.99
CA GLN A 338 -6.39 -20.35 -1.84
C GLN A 338 -7.26 -20.86 -0.69
N THR A 339 -7.21 -22.15 -0.36
CA THR A 339 -7.99 -22.71 0.74
C THR A 339 -7.49 -22.18 2.07
N SER A 340 -6.18 -22.21 2.31
CA SER A 340 -5.56 -21.65 3.51
C SER A 340 -5.84 -20.15 3.65
N LYS A 341 -5.82 -19.41 2.53
CA LYS A 341 -6.17 -17.98 2.50
C LYS A 341 -7.63 -17.72 2.82
N ASP A 342 -8.53 -18.50 2.22
CA ASP A 342 -9.96 -18.40 2.45
C ASP A 342 -10.27 -18.70 3.93
N GLU A 343 -9.69 -19.75 4.51
CA GLU A 343 -9.83 -20.10 5.93
C GLU A 343 -9.31 -19.00 6.85
N ALA A 344 -8.11 -18.47 6.58
CA ALA A 344 -7.53 -17.37 7.36
C ALA A 344 -8.31 -16.06 7.20
N LEU A 345 -8.99 -15.86 6.08
CA LEU A 345 -9.92 -14.74 5.88
C LEU A 345 -11.34 -15.05 6.41
N GLY A 346 -11.53 -16.20 7.05
CA GLY A 346 -12.77 -16.58 7.74
C GLY A 346 -13.81 -17.29 6.87
N ILE A 347 -13.50 -17.68 5.62
CA ILE A 347 -14.37 -18.55 4.80
C ILE A 347 -14.16 -20.00 5.26
N THR A 348 -15.13 -20.55 5.98
CA THR A 348 -15.03 -21.88 6.63
C THR A 348 -16.14 -22.83 6.17
N VAL A 349 -17.27 -22.29 5.71
CA VAL A 349 -18.42 -23.08 5.25
C VAL A 349 -19.03 -22.38 4.04
N GLY A 350 -18.95 -23.00 2.87
CA GLY A 350 -19.44 -22.44 1.61
C GLY A 350 -18.47 -22.72 0.46
N PRO A 351 -18.71 -22.13 -0.72
CA PRO A 351 -17.79 -22.25 -1.82
C PRO A 351 -16.51 -21.43 -1.59
N ALA A 352 -15.37 -22.02 -1.96
CA ALA A 352 -14.08 -21.33 -1.99
C ALA A 352 -14.05 -20.21 -3.04
N THR A 353 -13.13 -19.27 -2.87
CA THR A 353 -12.90 -18.15 -3.78
C THR A 353 -12.55 -18.66 -5.19
N PRO A 354 -13.32 -18.27 -6.23
CA PRO A 354 -13.06 -18.65 -7.61
C PRO A 354 -11.68 -18.19 -8.09
N LEU A 355 -10.95 -19.08 -8.77
CA LEU A 355 -9.63 -18.80 -9.33
C LEU A 355 -9.66 -18.38 -10.80
N GLY A 356 -8.64 -17.61 -11.21
CA GLY A 356 -8.39 -17.19 -12.59
C GLY A 356 -8.91 -15.78 -12.87
N SER A 357 -8.59 -15.22 -14.04
CA SER A 357 -8.99 -13.85 -14.41
C SER A 357 -10.52 -13.68 -14.36
N ARG A 358 -11.03 -12.84 -13.45
CA ARG A 358 -12.46 -12.60 -13.21
C ARG A 358 -12.77 -11.11 -13.05
N SER A 359 -14.05 -10.78 -13.25
CA SER A 359 -14.57 -9.41 -13.11
C SER A 359 -14.94 -9.11 -11.65
N ASN A 360 -14.05 -8.43 -10.94
CA ASN A 360 -14.23 -8.03 -9.54
C ASN A 360 -14.87 -6.64 -9.45
N VAL A 361 -15.84 -6.47 -8.56
CA VAL A 361 -16.61 -5.22 -8.38
C VAL A 361 -16.05 -4.43 -7.21
N PHE A 362 -15.70 -3.16 -7.40
CA PHE A 362 -15.05 -2.33 -6.36
C PHE A 362 -15.94 -1.23 -5.79
N GLY A 363 -16.91 -0.74 -6.56
CA GLY A 363 -17.79 0.34 -6.12
C GLY A 363 -19.17 0.24 -6.75
N ILE A 364 -20.20 0.55 -5.97
CA ILE A 364 -21.61 0.45 -6.35
C ILE A 364 -22.31 1.76 -5.97
N GLY A 365 -23.01 2.35 -6.93
CA GLY A 365 -23.94 3.46 -6.72
C GLY A 365 -25.31 3.11 -7.30
N CYS A 366 -26.37 3.22 -6.51
CA CYS A 366 -27.73 2.92 -6.97
C CYS A 366 -28.80 3.77 -6.27
N THR A 367 -29.91 3.97 -6.96
CA THR A 367 -31.15 4.54 -6.43
C THR A 367 -32.33 3.74 -7.00
N PHE A 368 -33.09 3.11 -6.10
CA PHE A 368 -34.26 2.29 -6.39
C PHE A 368 -35.47 2.69 -5.50
N PRO A 369 -36.69 2.25 -5.84
CA PRO A 369 -37.90 2.51 -5.04
C PRO A 369 -37.82 1.93 -3.61
N GLY A 370 -38.78 2.30 -2.75
CA GLY A 370 -38.87 1.75 -1.39
C GLY A 370 -37.79 2.26 -0.42
N GLY A 371 -37.20 3.44 -0.68
CA GLY A 371 -36.15 4.02 0.16
C GLY A 371 -34.75 3.47 -0.10
N ALA A 372 -34.56 2.68 -1.15
CA ALA A 372 -33.29 2.09 -1.55
C ALA A 372 -32.36 3.10 -2.27
N GLN A 373 -31.90 4.13 -1.55
CA GLN A 373 -31.08 5.23 -2.07
C GLN A 373 -29.85 5.54 -1.20
N GLY A 374 -28.87 6.24 -1.77
CA GLY A 374 -27.66 6.74 -1.10
C GLY A 374 -26.58 5.69 -0.80
N THR A 375 -26.96 4.51 -0.31
CA THR A 375 -26.05 3.39 -0.07
C THR A 375 -26.61 2.09 -0.62
N ASP A 376 -25.72 1.20 -1.03
CA ASP A 376 -25.99 -0.19 -1.37
C ASP A 376 -26.64 -0.96 -0.20
N LEU A 377 -26.25 -0.63 1.04
CA LEU A 377 -26.89 -1.14 2.26
C LEU A 377 -28.37 -0.75 2.39
N ALA A 378 -28.76 0.44 1.93
CA ALA A 378 -30.16 0.86 1.95
C ALA A 378 -31.01 0.00 0.99
N TYR A 379 -30.45 -0.38 -0.16
CA TYR A 379 -31.11 -1.33 -1.06
C TYR A 379 -31.24 -2.71 -0.42
N TRP A 380 -30.15 -3.22 0.17
CA TRP A 380 -30.20 -4.49 0.90
C TRP A 380 -31.26 -4.47 2.01
N ALA A 381 -31.33 -3.41 2.81
CA ALA A 381 -32.34 -3.25 3.86
C ALA A 381 -33.77 -3.29 3.30
N ALA A 382 -34.03 -2.64 2.16
CA ALA A 382 -35.34 -2.65 1.52
C ALA A 382 -35.77 -4.08 1.10
N VAL A 383 -34.92 -4.81 0.38
CA VAL A 383 -35.28 -6.16 -0.10
C VAL A 383 -35.30 -7.20 1.02
N SER A 384 -34.35 -7.14 1.96
CA SER A 384 -34.26 -8.10 3.07
C SER A 384 -35.39 -7.97 4.08
N SER A 385 -35.96 -6.77 4.25
CA SER A 385 -37.12 -6.53 5.11
C SER A 385 -38.47 -6.84 4.46
N GLY A 386 -38.49 -7.30 3.20
CA GLY A 386 -39.74 -7.55 2.49
C GLY A 386 -40.50 -6.28 2.11
N CYS A 387 -39.81 -5.15 1.91
CA CYS A 387 -40.44 -3.87 1.57
C CYS A 387 -41.22 -3.96 0.24
N ASP A 388 -42.45 -3.44 0.24
CA ASP A 388 -43.24 -3.14 -0.97
C ASP A 388 -42.96 -1.69 -1.37
N GLY A 389 -42.22 -1.50 -2.46
CA GLY A 389 -41.87 -0.20 -3.03
C GLY A 389 -42.95 0.41 -3.92
N SER A 390 -44.13 -0.23 -4.04
CA SER A 390 -45.25 0.28 -4.82
C SER A 390 -45.81 1.55 -4.22
N THR A 391 -45.95 2.57 -5.06
CA THR A 391 -46.64 3.82 -4.72
C THR A 391 -47.58 4.20 -5.84
N ARG A 392 -48.61 4.99 -5.53
CA ARG A 392 -49.39 5.66 -6.57
C ARG A 392 -48.48 6.64 -7.33
N THR A 393 -48.66 6.76 -8.64
CA THR A 393 -47.92 7.70 -9.49
C THR A 393 -47.86 9.10 -8.86
N PRO A 394 -46.66 9.62 -8.54
CA PRO A 394 -46.52 10.94 -7.96
C PRO A 394 -46.95 12.05 -8.94
N TYR A 395 -47.68 13.05 -8.45
CA TYR A 395 -48.02 14.24 -9.25
C TYR A 395 -46.79 15.01 -9.77
N SER A 396 -45.65 14.87 -9.09
CA SER A 396 -44.36 15.42 -9.54
C SER A 396 -43.82 14.76 -10.81
N ARG A 397 -44.37 13.61 -11.22
CA ARG A 397 -44.11 12.99 -12.52
C ARG A 397 -45.17 13.43 -13.52
N PHE A 398 -46.42 13.04 -13.28
CA PHE A 398 -47.59 13.41 -14.09
C PHE A 398 -48.88 13.05 -13.35
N ASP A 399 -50.00 13.66 -13.76
CA ASP A 399 -51.32 13.36 -13.21
C ASP A 399 -51.91 12.09 -13.84
N MET A 400 -51.79 10.96 -13.14
CA MET A 400 -52.28 9.67 -13.62
C MET A 400 -53.80 9.59 -13.71
N ASP A 401 -54.53 10.45 -13.00
CA ASP A 401 -56.00 10.45 -13.02
C ASP A 401 -56.57 10.86 -14.38
N MET A 402 -55.78 11.59 -15.19
CA MET A 402 -56.14 11.96 -16.56
C MET A 402 -56.08 10.79 -17.55
N TYR A 403 -55.30 9.75 -17.23
CA TYR A 403 -54.94 8.69 -18.17
C TYR A 403 -55.45 7.32 -17.74
N CYS A 404 -55.83 7.16 -16.47
CA CYS A 404 -56.17 5.87 -15.90
C CYS A 404 -57.66 5.74 -15.61
N THR A 405 -58.25 4.62 -16.02
CA THR A 405 -59.61 4.19 -15.71
C THR A 405 -59.58 2.94 -14.84
N THR A 406 -60.73 2.46 -14.37
CA THR A 406 -60.81 1.16 -13.70
C THR A 406 -60.58 0.04 -14.71
N ALA A 407 -60.16 -1.14 -14.27
CA ALA A 407 -59.97 -2.28 -15.17
C ALA A 407 -61.26 -2.69 -15.90
N ASP A 408 -62.41 -2.59 -15.24
CA ASP A 408 -63.73 -2.89 -15.84
C ASP A 408 -64.15 -1.84 -16.89
N ASP A 409 -63.68 -0.59 -16.74
CA ASP A 409 -64.01 0.54 -17.64
C ASP A 409 -62.87 0.87 -18.63
N TRP A 410 -61.87 -0.01 -18.77
CA TRP A 410 -60.69 0.24 -19.59
C TRP A 410 -60.98 0.24 -21.09
N TYR A 411 -60.33 1.15 -21.82
CA TYR A 411 -60.36 1.18 -23.29
C TYR A 411 -59.00 1.59 -23.89
N PRO A 412 -58.70 1.20 -25.15
CA PRO A 412 -57.44 1.53 -25.79
C PRO A 412 -57.13 3.04 -25.76
N GLY A 413 -55.92 3.40 -25.33
CA GLY A 413 -55.51 4.79 -25.12
C GLY A 413 -55.59 5.26 -23.66
N THR A 414 -56.03 4.40 -22.74
CA THR A 414 -55.96 4.63 -21.28
C THR A 414 -55.12 3.56 -20.58
N SER A 415 -54.74 3.82 -19.34
CA SER A 415 -54.19 2.83 -18.42
C SER A 415 -55.29 2.29 -17.48
N TYR A 416 -55.11 1.10 -16.93
CA TYR A 416 -55.98 0.55 -15.87
C TYR A 416 -55.27 0.42 -14.51
N THR A 417 -54.03 0.91 -14.38
CA THR A 417 -53.26 0.82 -13.14
C THR A 417 -52.67 2.18 -12.75
N TYR A 418 -52.77 2.52 -11.46
CA TYR A 418 -52.31 3.81 -10.91
C TYR A 418 -50.95 3.71 -10.21
N HIS A 419 -50.38 2.51 -10.10
CA HIS A 419 -49.24 2.24 -9.25
C HIS A 419 -47.97 1.95 -10.04
N GLY A 420 -46.85 2.33 -9.44
CA GLY A 420 -45.52 2.01 -9.93
C GLY A 420 -44.50 2.10 -8.79
N GLY A 421 -43.31 1.55 -9.03
CA GLY A 421 -42.15 1.80 -8.17
C GLY A 421 -41.48 3.11 -8.58
N TYR A 422 -41.45 4.12 -7.71
CA TYR A 422 -40.82 5.41 -8.01
C TYR A 422 -39.63 5.65 -7.08
N VAL A 423 -38.56 6.22 -7.62
CA VAL A 423 -37.43 6.69 -6.81
C VAL A 423 -37.83 7.96 -6.06
N SER A 424 -37.37 8.10 -4.82
CA SER A 424 -37.64 9.27 -3.97
C SER A 424 -36.80 10.50 -4.31
N GLU A 425 -35.64 10.32 -4.94
CA GLU A 425 -34.78 11.43 -5.40
C GLU A 425 -35.46 12.24 -6.52
N ASP A 426 -35.11 13.52 -6.61
CA ASP A 426 -35.51 14.36 -7.73
C ASP A 426 -34.67 14.02 -8.97
N ILE A 427 -35.26 13.24 -9.87
CA ILE A 427 -34.64 12.82 -11.13
C ILE A 427 -34.34 14.00 -12.08
N TYR A 428 -34.86 15.19 -11.80
CA TYR A 428 -34.59 16.40 -12.54
C TYR A 428 -33.44 17.22 -11.92
N ALA A 429 -32.94 16.89 -10.74
CA ALA A 429 -31.80 17.59 -10.16
C ALA A 429 -30.47 17.19 -10.82
N LEU A 430 -29.48 18.09 -10.78
CA LEU A 430 -28.08 17.83 -11.15
C LEU A 430 -27.17 18.89 -10.52
N ASP A 431 -26.08 18.47 -9.87
CA ASP A 431 -24.98 19.39 -9.54
C ASP A 431 -24.17 19.74 -10.80
N ASN A 432 -24.65 20.73 -11.56
CA ASN A 432 -24.03 21.13 -12.81
C ASN A 432 -22.62 21.73 -12.61
N LYS A 433 -22.32 22.30 -11.44
CA LYS A 433 -20.99 22.88 -11.15
C LYS A 433 -19.94 21.80 -10.98
N LEU A 434 -20.26 20.73 -10.25
CA LEU A 434 -19.39 19.57 -10.10
C LEU A 434 -18.99 18.98 -11.46
N PHE A 435 -19.98 18.80 -12.34
CA PHE A 435 -19.75 18.22 -13.67
C PHE A 435 -19.31 19.23 -14.74
N ARG A 436 -19.16 20.51 -14.39
CA ARG A 436 -18.77 21.59 -15.31
C ARG A 436 -19.70 21.72 -16.52
N ILE A 437 -21.00 21.52 -16.28
CA ILE A 437 -22.08 21.64 -17.27
C ILE A 437 -22.75 23.01 -17.07
N SER A 438 -23.02 23.73 -18.16
CA SER A 438 -23.68 25.03 -18.06
C SER A 438 -25.12 24.88 -17.58
N GLU A 439 -25.65 25.90 -16.92
CA GLU A 439 -27.05 25.88 -16.45
C GLU A 439 -28.04 25.71 -17.61
N GLU A 440 -27.76 26.35 -18.76
CA GLU A 440 -28.62 26.22 -19.95
C GLU A 440 -28.60 24.82 -20.53
N GLU A 441 -27.46 24.12 -20.48
CA GLU A 441 -27.39 22.73 -20.90
C GLU A 441 -28.12 21.82 -19.91
N ALA A 442 -27.88 22.01 -18.60
CA ALA A 442 -28.53 21.23 -17.55
C ALA A 442 -30.06 21.36 -17.58
N GLU A 443 -30.61 22.55 -17.85
CA GLU A 443 -32.06 22.81 -17.94
C GLU A 443 -32.76 21.83 -18.90
N ILE A 444 -32.14 21.58 -20.07
CA ILE A 444 -32.72 20.78 -21.15
C ILE A 444 -32.24 19.32 -21.19
N MET A 445 -31.35 18.92 -20.28
CA MET A 445 -30.82 17.56 -20.24
C MET A 445 -31.91 16.54 -19.89
N ALA A 446 -31.94 15.41 -20.60
CA ALA A 446 -32.84 14.32 -20.21
C ALA A 446 -32.47 13.78 -18.81
N PRO A 447 -33.44 13.47 -17.94
CA PRO A 447 -33.20 12.94 -16.59
C PRO A 447 -32.22 11.77 -16.56
N ALA A 448 -32.30 10.84 -17.52
CA ALA A 448 -31.42 9.68 -17.62
C ALA A 448 -29.93 10.06 -17.74
N HIS A 449 -29.60 11.19 -18.37
CA HIS A 449 -28.22 11.70 -18.42
C HIS A 449 -27.76 12.24 -17.07
N ARG A 450 -28.64 12.94 -16.35
CA ARG A 450 -28.32 13.58 -15.07
C ARG A 450 -27.97 12.52 -14.02
N VAL A 451 -28.89 11.58 -13.82
CA VAL A 451 -28.74 10.53 -12.81
C VAL A 451 -27.55 9.60 -13.09
N MET A 452 -27.23 9.37 -14.38
CA MET A 452 -26.08 8.54 -14.75
C MET A 452 -24.73 9.21 -14.57
N LEU A 453 -24.66 10.55 -14.69
CA LEU A 453 -23.43 11.28 -14.33
C LEU A 453 -23.12 11.10 -12.85
N GLU A 454 -24.13 11.29 -12.00
CA GLU A 454 -24.00 11.15 -10.56
C GLU A 454 -23.64 9.72 -10.15
N LYS A 455 -24.43 8.72 -10.55
CA LYS A 455 -24.19 7.33 -10.11
C LYS A 455 -22.98 6.68 -10.75
N GLY A 456 -22.67 7.02 -12.01
CA GLY A 456 -21.42 6.59 -12.65
C GLY A 456 -20.18 7.13 -11.93
N TYR A 457 -20.20 8.40 -11.53
CA TYR A 457 -19.13 8.99 -10.74
C TYR A 457 -19.10 8.44 -9.31
N GLU A 458 -20.25 8.26 -8.66
CA GLU A 458 -20.35 7.71 -7.31
C GLU A 458 -19.71 6.31 -7.20
N ALA A 459 -19.95 5.44 -8.19
CA ALA A 459 -19.33 4.11 -8.24
C ALA A 459 -17.79 4.19 -8.34
N LEU A 460 -17.26 5.12 -9.14
CA LEU A 460 -15.80 5.37 -9.22
C LEU A 460 -15.26 5.98 -7.93
N TYR A 461 -15.97 6.95 -7.35
CA TYR A 461 -15.58 7.63 -6.12
C TYR A 461 -15.47 6.66 -4.95
N LYS A 462 -16.46 5.77 -4.80
CA LYS A 462 -16.45 4.67 -3.82
C LYS A 462 -15.31 3.68 -4.03
N SER A 463 -14.76 3.61 -5.24
CA SER A 463 -13.59 2.80 -5.59
C SER A 463 -12.26 3.53 -5.36
N GLY A 464 -12.28 4.69 -4.70
CA GLY A 464 -11.09 5.48 -4.35
C GLY A 464 -10.78 6.66 -5.27
N PHE A 465 -11.44 6.79 -6.43
CA PHE A 465 -11.10 7.82 -7.40
C PHE A 465 -11.60 9.22 -7.03
N ARG A 466 -10.90 10.24 -7.52
CA ARG A 466 -11.31 11.65 -7.51
C ARG A 466 -11.42 12.20 -8.93
N GLN A 467 -12.38 13.10 -9.15
CA GLN A 467 -12.52 13.77 -10.44
C GLN A 467 -11.29 14.64 -10.74
N GLY A 468 -10.68 14.48 -11.91
CA GLY A 468 -9.50 15.27 -12.30
C GLY A 468 -8.39 14.40 -12.90
N PRO A 469 -7.12 14.61 -12.53
CA PRO A 469 -5.98 13.87 -13.07
C PRO A 469 -6.11 12.34 -12.99
N GLU A 470 -6.73 11.80 -11.93
CA GLU A 470 -6.86 10.35 -11.72
C GLU A 470 -7.77 9.62 -12.75
N LEU A 471 -8.77 10.33 -13.29
CA LEU A 471 -9.72 9.77 -14.26
C LEU A 471 -9.43 10.20 -15.70
N ARG A 472 -8.82 11.38 -15.90
CA ARG A 472 -8.55 11.94 -17.23
C ARG A 472 -7.55 11.08 -18.00
N GLY A 473 -7.99 10.52 -19.12
CA GLY A 473 -7.17 9.65 -19.96
C GLY A 473 -7.25 8.16 -19.58
N ARG A 474 -7.90 7.82 -18.45
CA ARG A 474 -8.03 6.44 -17.98
C ARG A 474 -8.92 5.63 -18.93
N LYS A 475 -8.49 4.41 -19.27
CA LYS A 475 -9.20 3.52 -20.19
C LYS A 475 -10.32 2.72 -19.50
N VAL A 476 -11.26 3.42 -18.87
CA VAL A 476 -12.47 2.80 -18.29
C VAL A 476 -13.56 2.72 -19.36
N GLY A 477 -14.04 1.52 -19.63
CA GLY A 477 -15.19 1.30 -20.53
C GLY A 477 -16.50 1.71 -19.87
N VAL A 478 -17.52 2.09 -20.65
CA VAL A 478 -18.85 2.48 -20.16
C VAL A 478 -19.92 1.71 -20.94
N PHE A 479 -20.59 0.77 -20.28
CA PHE A 479 -21.64 -0.05 -20.86
C PHE A 479 -22.95 0.26 -20.16
N CYS A 480 -23.92 0.83 -20.88
CA CYS A 480 -25.14 1.34 -20.29
C CYS A 480 -26.38 0.71 -20.95
N GLY A 481 -27.23 0.07 -20.14
CA GLY A 481 -28.53 -0.43 -20.55
C GLY A 481 -29.61 0.64 -20.44
N HIS A 482 -30.31 0.92 -21.54
CA HIS A 482 -31.45 1.84 -21.55
C HIS A 482 -32.34 1.59 -22.78
N SER A 483 -33.66 1.58 -22.59
CA SER A 483 -34.66 1.31 -23.65
C SER A 483 -35.52 2.52 -24.02
N GLY A 484 -35.09 3.72 -23.60
CA GLY A 484 -35.81 4.97 -23.83
C GLY A 484 -36.85 5.31 -22.76
N ASP A 485 -37.30 6.56 -22.77
CA ASP A 485 -38.31 7.11 -21.85
C ASP A 485 -39.23 8.13 -22.55
N ASP A 486 -40.33 8.49 -21.91
CA ASP A 486 -41.33 9.43 -22.48
C ASP A 486 -40.78 10.87 -22.61
N TRP A 487 -39.62 11.17 -22.00
CA TRP A 487 -39.04 12.52 -22.01
C TRP A 487 -38.70 13.00 -23.43
N SER A 488 -38.17 12.11 -24.26
CA SER A 488 -37.74 12.44 -25.62
C SER A 488 -38.90 12.91 -26.52
N PHE A 489 -40.13 12.45 -26.22
CA PHE A 489 -41.36 12.81 -26.94
C PHE A 489 -42.07 14.02 -26.31
N THR A 490 -42.01 14.18 -24.99
CA THR A 490 -42.78 15.18 -24.24
C THR A 490 -42.48 16.63 -24.69
N GLN A 491 -41.22 16.96 -24.97
CA GLN A 491 -40.83 18.32 -25.33
C GLN A 491 -41.18 18.71 -26.78
N GLN A 492 -41.37 17.74 -27.70
CA GLN A 492 -41.80 18.01 -29.07
C GLN A 492 -43.23 18.57 -29.12
N PHE A 493 -44.06 18.22 -28.14
CA PHE A 493 -45.46 18.63 -28.06
C PHE A 493 -45.71 19.84 -27.14
N THR A 494 -44.78 20.15 -26.21
CA THR A 494 -45.01 21.16 -25.14
C THR A 494 -44.22 22.46 -25.28
N LEU A 495 -43.03 22.45 -25.91
CA LEU A 495 -42.12 23.61 -25.89
C LEU A 495 -41.96 24.36 -27.22
N GLY A 496 -42.51 23.83 -28.32
CA GLY A 496 -42.34 24.43 -29.65
C GLY A 496 -40.88 24.41 -30.15
N TRP A 497 -40.69 24.66 -31.44
CA TRP A 497 -39.38 24.57 -32.12
C TRP A 497 -38.55 25.87 -32.00
N GLU A 498 -38.43 26.45 -30.80
CA GLU A 498 -37.74 27.74 -30.58
C GLU A 498 -36.20 27.62 -30.52
N ASP A 499 -35.46 28.75 -30.54
CA ASP A 499 -34.00 28.80 -30.66
C ASP A 499 -33.21 28.08 -29.54
N LYS A 500 -33.76 27.96 -28.32
CA LYS A 500 -33.20 27.12 -27.24
C LYS A 500 -33.09 25.64 -27.65
N TYR A 501 -33.98 25.19 -28.55
CA TYR A 501 -34.06 23.81 -29.03
C TYR A 501 -32.94 23.45 -30.01
N LYS A 502 -32.37 24.43 -30.73
CA LYS A 502 -31.30 24.23 -31.73
C LYS A 502 -29.92 23.97 -31.13
N ARG A 503 -29.67 24.40 -29.88
CA ARG A 503 -28.36 24.34 -29.22
C ARG A 503 -28.16 23.11 -28.32
N GLY A 504 -29.16 22.22 -28.23
CA GLY A 504 -29.28 21.24 -27.15
C GLY A 504 -29.50 19.77 -27.54
N HIS A 505 -29.35 19.43 -28.83
CA HIS A 505 -29.73 18.11 -29.34
C HIS A 505 -28.98 16.96 -28.63
N GLY A 506 -27.67 17.11 -28.39
CA GLY A 506 -26.84 16.08 -27.73
C GLY A 506 -27.18 15.83 -26.25
N SER A 507 -27.95 16.70 -25.61
CA SER A 507 -28.35 16.63 -24.19
C SER A 507 -29.61 15.81 -23.94
N ARG A 508 -30.22 15.30 -25.02
CA ARG A 508 -31.51 14.57 -24.97
C ARG A 508 -31.46 13.19 -25.64
N ILE A 509 -30.49 12.96 -26.51
CA ILE A 509 -30.37 11.70 -27.25
C ILE A 509 -29.95 10.59 -26.29
N TRP A 510 -30.70 9.50 -26.25
CA TRP A 510 -30.36 8.34 -25.42
C TRP A 510 -28.97 7.77 -25.74
N GLY A 511 -28.62 7.70 -27.03
CA GLY A 511 -27.31 7.24 -27.52
C GLY A 511 -26.09 7.97 -26.94
N SER A 512 -26.25 9.18 -26.40
CA SER A 512 -25.15 9.93 -25.79
C SER A 512 -25.07 9.79 -24.26
N ILE A 513 -25.91 8.97 -23.59
CA ILE A 513 -25.83 8.78 -22.12
C ILE A 513 -24.43 8.26 -21.73
N ALA A 514 -23.99 7.14 -22.31
CA ALA A 514 -22.68 6.56 -22.05
C ALA A 514 -21.53 7.49 -22.50
N GLY A 515 -21.68 8.11 -23.68
CA GLY A 515 -20.70 9.06 -24.22
C GLY A 515 -20.53 10.31 -23.35
N ARG A 516 -21.61 10.84 -22.76
CA ARG A 516 -21.57 12.01 -21.89
C ARG A 516 -20.87 11.69 -20.57
N LEU A 517 -21.17 10.55 -19.97
CA LEU A 517 -20.48 10.08 -18.77
C LEU A 517 -18.97 9.97 -19.00
N ALA A 518 -18.56 9.33 -20.10
CA ALA A 518 -17.15 9.23 -20.48
C ALA A 518 -16.52 10.62 -20.75
N TYR A 519 -17.22 11.49 -21.47
CA TYR A 519 -16.74 12.83 -21.82
C TYR A 519 -16.49 13.70 -20.59
N VAL A 520 -17.47 13.78 -19.68
CA VAL A 520 -17.40 14.64 -18.48
C VAL A 520 -16.32 14.17 -17.51
N LEU A 521 -16.15 12.86 -17.36
CA LEU A 521 -15.13 12.27 -16.47
C LEU A 521 -13.75 12.12 -17.12
N GLY A 522 -13.64 12.34 -18.44
CA GLY A 522 -12.38 12.24 -19.18
C GLY A 522 -11.93 10.82 -19.50
N LEU A 523 -12.84 9.84 -19.48
CA LEU A 523 -12.57 8.43 -19.72
C LEU A 523 -12.31 8.16 -21.22
N LYS A 524 -11.47 7.17 -21.51
CA LYS A 524 -11.02 6.82 -22.88
C LYS A 524 -11.30 5.38 -23.29
N GLY A 525 -12.04 4.60 -22.49
CA GLY A 525 -12.45 3.25 -22.87
C GLY A 525 -13.64 3.24 -23.84
N PRO A 526 -14.06 2.05 -24.32
CA PRO A 526 -15.24 1.88 -25.16
C PRO A 526 -16.49 2.42 -24.46
N GLN A 527 -17.40 3.03 -25.22
CA GLN A 527 -18.69 3.49 -24.71
C GLN A 527 -19.81 2.88 -25.55
N ILE A 528 -20.76 2.20 -24.90
CA ILE A 528 -21.83 1.46 -25.57
C ILE A 528 -23.15 1.68 -24.82
N LEU A 529 -24.18 2.10 -25.55
CA LEU A 529 -25.57 2.03 -25.11
C LEU A 529 -26.23 0.79 -25.70
N ILE A 530 -26.92 0.00 -24.87
CA ILE A 530 -27.59 -1.24 -25.28
C ILE A 530 -29.08 -1.16 -24.96
N ASP A 531 -29.89 -1.50 -25.97
CA ASP A 531 -31.33 -1.68 -25.85
C ASP A 531 -31.70 -3.11 -26.29
N THR A 532 -32.05 -3.93 -25.32
CA THR A 532 -32.66 -5.25 -25.50
C THR A 532 -33.91 -5.38 -24.61
N ALA A 533 -34.63 -4.27 -24.43
CA ALA A 533 -35.75 -4.17 -23.49
C ALA A 533 -35.36 -4.54 -22.04
N CYS A 534 -36.06 -5.48 -21.42
CA CYS A 534 -35.90 -5.85 -20.01
C CYS A 534 -34.51 -6.43 -19.67
N SER A 535 -33.79 -6.98 -20.64
CA SER A 535 -32.43 -7.52 -20.47
C SER A 535 -31.32 -6.48 -20.67
N SER A 536 -31.64 -5.24 -21.05
CA SER A 536 -30.68 -4.22 -21.49
C SER A 536 -29.45 -4.08 -20.59
N ALA A 537 -29.64 -3.85 -19.29
CA ALA A 537 -28.53 -3.71 -18.35
C ALA A 537 -27.69 -4.98 -18.20
N LEU A 538 -28.32 -6.16 -18.18
CA LEU A 538 -27.60 -7.42 -18.00
C LEU A 538 -26.84 -7.83 -19.27
N VAL A 539 -27.38 -7.53 -20.45
CA VAL A 539 -26.66 -7.64 -21.72
C VAL A 539 -25.51 -6.65 -21.78
N ALA A 540 -25.70 -5.41 -21.33
CA ALA A 540 -24.63 -4.41 -21.26
C ALA A 540 -23.48 -4.88 -20.37
N TYR A 541 -23.82 -5.46 -19.22
CA TYR A 541 -22.88 -6.15 -18.37
C TYR A 541 -22.17 -7.31 -19.10
N GLY A 542 -22.91 -8.25 -19.71
CA GLY A 542 -22.33 -9.43 -20.37
C GLY A 542 -21.38 -9.09 -21.53
N VAL A 543 -21.70 -8.06 -22.31
CA VAL A 543 -20.81 -7.51 -23.35
C VAL A 543 -19.53 -6.97 -22.72
N GLY A 544 -19.66 -6.16 -21.66
CA GLY A 544 -18.51 -5.62 -20.94
C GLY A 544 -17.65 -6.69 -20.27
N HIS A 545 -18.26 -7.70 -19.65
CA HIS A 545 -17.59 -8.87 -19.08
C HIS A 545 -16.76 -9.59 -20.14
N THR A 546 -17.37 -9.88 -21.29
CA THR A 546 -16.70 -10.54 -22.41
C THR A 546 -15.49 -9.74 -22.89
N MET A 547 -15.64 -8.42 -23.05
CA MET A 547 -14.53 -7.55 -23.48
C MET A 547 -13.38 -7.49 -22.46
N LEU A 548 -13.67 -7.58 -21.16
CA LEU A 548 -12.65 -7.64 -20.10
C LEU A 548 -11.91 -8.98 -20.07
N ARG A 549 -12.62 -10.09 -20.34
CA ARG A 549 -12.11 -11.47 -20.30
C ARG A 549 -11.30 -11.85 -21.54
N GLN A 550 -11.53 -11.23 -22.70
CA GLN A 550 -10.90 -11.56 -23.98
C GLN A 550 -9.37 -11.38 -24.07
N LYS A 551 -8.67 -10.99 -22.99
CA LYS A 551 -7.20 -11.01 -22.90
C LYS A 551 -6.57 -12.39 -23.13
N GLU A 552 -7.31 -13.46 -22.84
CA GLU A 552 -6.79 -14.83 -22.83
C GLU A 552 -6.61 -15.43 -24.24
N ASN A 553 -7.24 -14.86 -25.28
CA ASN A 553 -7.18 -15.42 -26.62
C ASN A 553 -6.56 -14.46 -27.65
N ALA A 554 -5.46 -14.91 -28.24
CA ALA A 554 -4.76 -14.30 -29.35
C ALA A 554 -5.69 -13.98 -30.54
N GLN A 555 -6.17 -12.74 -30.62
CA GLN A 555 -6.75 -12.20 -31.86
C GLN A 555 -5.81 -11.18 -32.48
N ASN A 556 -4.98 -11.69 -33.38
CA ASN A 556 -4.39 -10.92 -34.46
C ASN A 556 -5.52 -10.48 -35.41
N GLY A 557 -5.99 -9.24 -35.25
CA GLY A 557 -6.72 -8.54 -36.30
C GLY A 557 -8.22 -8.35 -36.06
N MET A 558 -8.58 -7.39 -35.20
CA MET A 558 -9.64 -6.41 -35.41
C MET A 558 -9.46 -5.27 -34.39
N GLY A 559 -9.46 -4.01 -34.84
CA GLY A 559 -8.94 -2.83 -34.13
C GLY A 559 -9.79 -2.28 -32.97
N ILE A 560 -10.22 -3.14 -32.06
CA ILE A 560 -10.62 -2.71 -30.72
C ILE A 560 -9.33 -2.73 -29.88
N ASP A 561 -9.04 -1.67 -29.13
CA ASP A 561 -7.89 -1.61 -28.21
C ASP A 561 -8.13 -2.63 -27.08
N ASN A 562 -7.83 -3.92 -27.36
CA ASN A 562 -8.19 -5.13 -26.60
C ASN A 562 -7.51 -5.27 -25.22
N LYS A 563 -7.12 -4.14 -24.61
CA LYS A 563 -6.56 -4.06 -23.26
C LYS A 563 -7.52 -3.35 -22.31
N LEU A 564 -8.81 -3.72 -22.35
CA LEU A 564 -9.76 -3.22 -21.36
C LEU A 564 -9.56 -3.99 -20.06
N ASN A 565 -9.23 -3.26 -18.99
CA ASN A 565 -9.02 -3.84 -17.66
C ASN A 565 -10.09 -3.41 -16.66
N GLU A 566 -10.83 -2.34 -16.99
CA GLU A 566 -11.75 -1.69 -16.08
C GLU A 566 -12.97 -1.18 -16.85
N ALA A 567 -14.15 -1.25 -16.22
CA ALA A 567 -15.38 -0.79 -16.84
C ALA A 567 -16.41 -0.33 -15.80
N LEU A 568 -17.27 0.57 -16.24
CA LEU A 568 -18.52 0.94 -15.59
C LEU A 568 -19.67 0.23 -16.27
N MET A 569 -20.48 -0.44 -15.45
CA MET A 569 -21.69 -1.14 -15.85
C MET A 569 -22.89 -0.39 -15.32
N CYS A 570 -23.74 0.10 -16.20
CA CYS A 570 -24.81 1.04 -15.88
C CYS A 570 -26.15 0.52 -16.39
N GLY A 571 -27.24 0.84 -15.68
CA GLY A 571 -28.61 0.64 -16.16
C GLY A 571 -29.54 1.73 -15.65
N VAL A 572 -30.39 2.28 -16.53
CA VAL A 572 -31.33 3.36 -16.17
C VAL A 572 -32.70 3.12 -16.78
N ASN A 573 -33.72 3.23 -15.93
CA ASN A 573 -35.11 3.33 -16.33
C ASN A 573 -35.81 4.44 -15.55
N LEU A 574 -36.55 5.31 -16.25
CA LEU A 574 -37.28 6.42 -15.65
C LEU A 574 -38.68 6.51 -16.28
N MET A 575 -39.66 6.99 -15.52
CA MET A 575 -41.06 7.08 -15.92
C MET A 575 -41.56 8.54 -15.85
N PRO A 576 -41.02 9.44 -16.68
CA PRO A 576 -41.39 10.86 -16.68
C PRO A 576 -42.79 11.13 -17.26
N GLY A 577 -43.46 10.13 -17.87
CA GLY A 577 -44.74 10.30 -18.54
C GLY A 577 -45.65 9.06 -18.51
N PRO A 578 -46.92 9.22 -18.95
CA PRO A 578 -47.95 8.17 -18.94
C PRO A 578 -47.94 7.26 -20.17
N GLY A 579 -47.18 7.58 -21.22
CA GLY A 579 -47.27 6.95 -22.54
C GLY A 579 -47.01 5.45 -22.46
N ASN A 580 -45.96 5.05 -21.76
CA ASN A 580 -45.62 3.64 -21.60
C ASN A 580 -46.62 2.87 -20.71
N TYR A 581 -47.30 3.52 -19.75
CA TYR A 581 -48.39 2.87 -19.01
C TYR A 581 -49.55 2.51 -19.95
N ILE A 582 -49.95 3.45 -20.81
CA ILE A 582 -51.02 3.25 -21.80
C ILE A 582 -50.62 2.14 -22.79
N ASN A 583 -49.39 2.20 -23.30
CA ASN A 583 -48.88 1.23 -24.29
C ASN A 583 -48.84 -0.19 -23.74
N LEU A 584 -48.46 -0.38 -22.47
CA LEU A 584 -48.35 -1.71 -21.84
C LEU A 584 -49.69 -2.23 -21.31
N CYS A 585 -50.67 -1.35 -21.04
CA CYS A 585 -52.04 -1.78 -20.76
C CYS A 585 -52.72 -2.39 -21.99
N GLY A 586 -52.46 -1.86 -23.18
CA GLY A 586 -53.00 -2.35 -24.46
C GLY A 586 -52.88 -3.88 -24.68
N PRO A 587 -51.69 -4.49 -24.55
CA PRO A 587 -51.48 -5.93 -24.63
C PRO A 587 -51.71 -6.69 -23.32
N HIS A 588 -52.28 -6.05 -22.29
CA HIS A 588 -52.50 -6.64 -20.95
C HIS A 588 -51.21 -7.14 -20.27
N MET A 589 -50.12 -6.35 -20.35
CA MET A 589 -48.85 -6.71 -19.71
C MET A 589 -48.75 -6.28 -18.24
N LEU A 590 -49.55 -5.29 -17.83
CA LEU A 590 -49.49 -4.76 -16.47
C LEU A 590 -50.47 -5.47 -15.54
N SER A 591 -50.07 -5.64 -14.28
CA SER A 591 -50.96 -6.16 -13.24
C SER A 591 -52.09 -5.17 -12.94
N VAL A 592 -53.31 -5.67 -12.80
CA VAL A 592 -54.45 -4.85 -12.35
C VAL A 592 -54.25 -4.38 -10.91
N GLY A 593 -53.65 -5.24 -10.07
CA GLY A 593 -53.29 -4.93 -8.69
C GLY A 593 -52.09 -3.99 -8.55
N GLY A 594 -51.41 -3.67 -9.66
CA GLY A 594 -50.27 -2.76 -9.69
C GLY A 594 -49.10 -3.25 -8.84
N ARG A 595 -48.84 -4.56 -8.86
CA ARG A 595 -47.70 -5.24 -8.19
C ARG A 595 -47.15 -6.34 -9.10
N CYS A 596 -45.97 -6.86 -8.78
CA CYS A 596 -45.49 -8.11 -9.35
C CYS A 596 -45.79 -9.25 -8.37
N PHE A 597 -46.84 -10.03 -8.62
CA PHE A 597 -47.21 -11.20 -7.82
C PHE A 597 -46.34 -12.41 -8.20
N THR A 598 -45.02 -12.24 -8.13
CA THR A 598 -44.04 -13.23 -8.60
C THR A 598 -44.20 -14.56 -7.86
N PHE A 599 -44.41 -15.63 -8.63
CA PHE A 599 -44.66 -17.01 -8.19
C PHE A 599 -45.99 -17.27 -7.48
N ASP A 600 -46.79 -16.23 -7.21
CA ASP A 600 -48.07 -16.36 -6.52
C ASP A 600 -49.18 -16.76 -7.49
N HIS A 601 -50.21 -17.45 -6.99
CA HIS A 601 -51.40 -17.80 -7.76
C HIS A 601 -52.09 -16.56 -8.38
N ALA A 602 -51.94 -15.38 -7.78
CA ALA A 602 -52.48 -14.12 -8.28
C ALA A 602 -51.67 -13.45 -9.41
N ALA A 603 -50.61 -14.09 -9.91
CA ALA A 603 -49.78 -13.60 -11.02
C ALA A 603 -50.61 -13.24 -12.28
N ASP A 604 -50.81 -11.95 -12.55
CA ASP A 604 -51.63 -11.41 -13.64
C ASP A 604 -50.90 -10.43 -14.57
N GLY A 605 -49.63 -10.12 -14.29
CA GLY A 605 -48.87 -9.07 -14.99
C GLY A 605 -47.81 -8.46 -14.09
N PHE A 606 -47.05 -7.48 -14.62
CA PHE A 606 -46.03 -6.78 -13.83
C PHE A 606 -46.44 -5.34 -13.47
N MET A 607 -45.84 -4.80 -12.39
CA MET A 607 -45.85 -3.37 -12.09
C MET A 607 -44.64 -2.70 -12.74
N ARG A 608 -44.78 -1.49 -13.31
CA ARG A 608 -43.64 -0.72 -13.82
C ARG A 608 -42.82 -0.10 -12.68
N GLY A 609 -41.52 0.12 -12.87
CA GLY A 609 -40.69 0.82 -11.89
C GLY A 609 -39.57 1.69 -12.48
N GLU A 610 -39.20 2.75 -11.75
CA GLU A 610 -38.05 3.61 -12.00
C GLU A 610 -36.83 3.11 -11.21
N GLY A 611 -35.64 3.28 -11.76
CA GLY A 611 -34.42 3.04 -11.01
C GLY A 611 -33.17 3.09 -11.87
N TYR A 612 -32.07 3.46 -11.24
CA TYR A 612 -30.79 3.60 -11.90
C TYR A 612 -29.64 3.21 -10.99
N GLY A 613 -28.60 2.66 -11.59
CA GLY A 613 -27.40 2.30 -10.85
C GLY A 613 -26.22 2.04 -11.76
N ALA A 614 -25.04 2.14 -11.16
CA ALA A 614 -23.77 1.82 -11.77
C ALA A 614 -22.90 1.02 -10.79
N PHE A 615 -22.10 0.12 -11.33
CA PHE A 615 -21.02 -0.52 -10.57
C PHE A 615 -19.74 -0.55 -11.40
N TYR A 616 -18.62 -0.36 -10.72
CA TYR A 616 -17.30 -0.33 -11.32
C TYR A 616 -16.59 -1.66 -11.10
N ILE A 617 -16.01 -2.19 -12.17
CA ILE A 617 -15.34 -3.49 -12.17
C ILE A 617 -13.92 -3.41 -12.70
N LYS A 618 -13.04 -4.25 -12.15
CA LYS A 618 -11.70 -4.53 -12.68
C LYS A 618 -11.55 -6.02 -12.96
N ASN A 619 -10.72 -6.36 -13.95
CA ASN A 619 -10.35 -7.75 -14.20
C ASN A 619 -9.07 -8.11 -13.42
N GLU A 620 -9.15 -9.05 -12.48
CA GLU A 620 -8.03 -9.54 -11.66
C GLU A 620 -8.05 -11.07 -11.57
N GLU A 621 -6.91 -11.70 -11.28
CA GLU A 621 -6.79 -13.17 -11.21
C GLU A 621 -7.43 -13.80 -9.98
N VAL A 622 -7.56 -13.03 -8.91
CA VAL A 622 -8.17 -13.45 -7.63
C VAL A 622 -8.97 -12.25 -7.10
N MET A 623 -10.05 -12.52 -6.38
CA MET A 623 -10.82 -11.49 -5.69
C MET A 623 -9.94 -10.82 -4.63
N SER A 624 -9.66 -9.52 -4.81
CA SER A 624 -8.94 -8.71 -3.82
C SER A 624 -9.81 -8.40 -2.60
N PRO A 625 -9.23 -8.12 -1.42
CA PRO A 625 -10.00 -7.76 -0.22
C PRO A 625 -10.92 -6.54 -0.42
N GLU A 626 -10.49 -5.59 -1.25
CA GLU A 626 -11.25 -4.38 -1.59
C GLU A 626 -12.46 -4.67 -2.49
N ALA A 627 -12.39 -5.72 -3.31
CA ALA A 627 -13.50 -6.09 -4.20
C ALA A 627 -14.72 -6.54 -3.39
N PHE A 628 -15.88 -5.94 -3.65
CA PHE A 628 -17.16 -6.25 -3.02
C PHE A 628 -17.68 -7.65 -3.38
N ALA A 629 -17.61 -8.01 -4.66
CA ALA A 629 -18.09 -9.27 -5.22
C ALA A 629 -17.34 -9.58 -6.51
N THR A 630 -17.42 -10.81 -6.98
CA THR A 630 -16.85 -11.26 -8.25
C THR A 630 -17.94 -11.80 -9.14
N VAL A 631 -17.93 -11.41 -10.40
CA VAL A 631 -18.77 -12.05 -11.41
C VAL A 631 -17.96 -13.11 -12.14
N ILE A 632 -18.49 -14.32 -12.14
CA ILE A 632 -17.76 -15.54 -12.50
C ILE A 632 -18.19 -16.12 -13.84
N GLY A 633 -19.38 -15.77 -14.33
CA GLY A 633 -19.83 -16.13 -15.67
C GLY A 633 -20.99 -15.25 -16.14
N ALA A 634 -21.14 -15.16 -17.45
CA ALA A 634 -22.22 -14.45 -18.11
C ALA A 634 -22.58 -15.12 -19.45
N CYS A 635 -23.87 -15.16 -19.76
CA CYS A 635 -24.33 -15.62 -21.07
C CYS A 635 -25.41 -14.71 -21.61
N LEU A 636 -25.45 -14.62 -22.94
CA LEU A 636 -26.44 -13.89 -23.70
C LEU A 636 -26.85 -14.73 -24.92
N ASN A 637 -28.15 -14.87 -25.16
CA ASN A 637 -28.70 -15.55 -26.34
C ASN A 637 -30.05 -14.96 -26.75
N GLU A 638 -30.76 -15.64 -27.66
CA GLU A 638 -32.03 -15.19 -28.20
C GLU A 638 -33.01 -16.37 -28.34
N ASP A 639 -34.31 -16.11 -28.13
CA ASP A 639 -35.39 -17.10 -28.12
C ASP A 639 -35.64 -17.78 -29.49
N GLY A 640 -35.25 -17.13 -30.58
CA GLY A 640 -35.44 -17.56 -31.94
C GLY A 640 -36.90 -17.47 -32.37
N ARG A 641 -37.31 -18.43 -33.20
CA ARG A 641 -38.71 -18.56 -33.62
C ARG A 641 -39.54 -19.25 -32.54
N SER A 642 -39.90 -18.51 -31.49
CA SER A 642 -40.82 -18.96 -30.44
C SER A 642 -42.29 -18.90 -30.87
N ALA A 643 -43.24 -19.15 -29.95
CA ALA A 643 -44.68 -19.20 -30.25
C ALA A 643 -45.25 -17.86 -30.75
N SER A 644 -44.69 -16.74 -30.28
CA SER A 644 -44.91 -15.38 -30.79
C SER A 644 -43.69 -14.54 -30.43
N MET A 645 -43.48 -13.41 -31.10
CA MET A 645 -42.33 -12.52 -30.86
C MET A 645 -42.17 -12.11 -29.38
N THR A 646 -43.26 -12.13 -28.60
CA THR A 646 -43.26 -11.70 -27.19
C THR A 646 -43.47 -12.85 -26.21
N ALA A 647 -43.55 -14.10 -26.68
CA ALA A 647 -43.71 -15.26 -25.82
C ALA A 647 -42.33 -15.82 -25.42
N PRO A 648 -42.08 -16.05 -24.12
CA PRO A 648 -40.79 -16.57 -23.65
C PRO A 648 -40.55 -18.01 -24.12
N ASN A 649 -39.28 -18.39 -24.26
CA ASN A 649 -38.85 -19.72 -24.70
C ASN A 649 -38.05 -20.48 -23.62
N GLY A 650 -38.66 -21.49 -23.00
CA GLY A 650 -38.01 -22.32 -21.97
C GLY A 650 -36.67 -22.95 -22.40
N PRO A 651 -36.58 -23.63 -23.56
CA PRO A 651 -35.31 -24.16 -24.07
C PRO A 651 -34.19 -23.11 -24.23
N ALA A 652 -34.49 -21.93 -24.78
CA ALA A 652 -33.51 -20.85 -24.92
C ALA A 652 -33.02 -20.34 -23.56
N GLN A 653 -33.93 -20.21 -22.58
CA GLN A 653 -33.55 -19.86 -21.20
C GLN A 653 -32.66 -20.94 -20.58
N GLN A 654 -32.96 -22.22 -20.76
CA GLN A 654 -32.10 -23.31 -20.30
C GLN A 654 -30.70 -23.24 -20.90
N GLU A 655 -30.58 -22.94 -22.20
CA GLU A 655 -29.29 -22.77 -22.88
C GLU A 655 -28.51 -21.58 -22.31
N CYS A 656 -29.17 -20.44 -22.08
CA CYS A 656 -28.55 -19.26 -21.48
C CYS A 656 -28.05 -19.54 -20.05
N ILE A 657 -28.88 -20.21 -19.23
CA ILE A 657 -28.52 -20.61 -17.86
C ILE A 657 -27.33 -21.56 -17.86
N ARG A 658 -27.34 -22.62 -18.69
CA ARG A 658 -26.20 -23.54 -18.82
C ARG A 658 -24.95 -22.84 -19.29
N GLY A 659 -25.05 -21.89 -20.23
CA GLY A 659 -23.91 -21.16 -20.78
C GLY A 659 -23.17 -20.37 -19.70
N SER A 660 -23.91 -19.63 -18.88
CA SER A 660 -23.36 -18.83 -17.78
C SER A 660 -22.71 -19.72 -16.70
N MET A 661 -23.41 -20.78 -16.28
CA MET A 661 -22.85 -21.75 -15.32
C MET A 661 -21.61 -22.45 -15.84
N MET A 662 -21.56 -22.79 -17.13
CA MET A 662 -20.40 -23.43 -17.76
C MET A 662 -19.19 -22.50 -17.77
N GLU A 663 -19.37 -21.23 -18.10
CA GLU A 663 -18.30 -20.23 -18.01
C GLU A 663 -17.82 -20.04 -16.55
N ALA A 664 -18.76 -20.07 -15.61
CA ALA A 664 -18.48 -19.96 -14.18
C ALA A 664 -17.86 -21.23 -13.56
N GLY A 665 -17.86 -22.36 -14.26
CA GLY A 665 -17.41 -23.66 -13.73
C GLY A 665 -18.32 -24.21 -12.62
N LEU A 666 -19.61 -23.85 -12.62
CA LEU A 666 -20.56 -24.21 -11.56
C LEU A 666 -21.38 -25.46 -11.91
N THR A 667 -21.62 -26.27 -10.88
CA THR A 667 -22.63 -27.33 -10.88
C THR A 667 -23.93 -26.84 -10.24
N ALA A 668 -25.04 -27.56 -10.46
CA ALA A 668 -26.36 -27.19 -9.93
C ALA A 668 -26.38 -26.99 -8.40
N ASN A 669 -25.69 -27.84 -7.63
CA ASN A 669 -25.65 -27.77 -6.16
C ASN A 669 -24.91 -26.54 -5.61
N GLN A 670 -24.02 -25.93 -6.40
CA GLN A 670 -23.22 -24.81 -5.93
C GLN A 670 -24.00 -23.48 -5.99
N VAL A 671 -25.01 -23.38 -6.87
CA VAL A 671 -25.85 -22.18 -6.95
C VAL A 671 -26.80 -22.15 -5.75
N THR A 672 -26.62 -21.14 -4.91
CA THR A 672 -27.33 -20.95 -3.63
C THR A 672 -28.70 -20.31 -3.83
N CYS A 673 -28.79 -19.33 -4.73
CA CYS A 673 -30.00 -18.57 -4.99
C CYS A 673 -30.16 -18.25 -6.48
N ALA A 674 -31.40 -18.28 -6.96
CA ALA A 674 -31.80 -17.80 -8.27
C ALA A 674 -32.63 -16.52 -8.11
N GLU A 675 -32.04 -15.39 -8.51
CA GLU A 675 -32.72 -14.13 -8.77
C GLU A 675 -33.33 -14.21 -10.18
N CYS A 676 -34.60 -14.57 -10.22
CA CYS A 676 -35.35 -14.79 -11.43
C CYS A 676 -35.73 -13.47 -12.11
N HIS A 677 -35.96 -13.56 -13.43
CA HIS A 677 -36.65 -12.54 -14.18
C HIS A 677 -38.03 -12.26 -13.56
N GLY A 678 -38.79 -13.30 -13.18
CA GLY A 678 -39.83 -13.24 -12.14
C GLY A 678 -40.82 -12.08 -12.26
N THR A 679 -41.45 -11.93 -13.43
CA THR A 679 -42.33 -10.79 -13.71
C THR A 679 -43.70 -10.88 -13.05
N GLY A 680 -44.08 -12.03 -12.47
CA GLY A 680 -45.42 -12.19 -11.91
C GLY A 680 -46.48 -12.38 -13.00
N THR A 681 -46.08 -12.96 -14.13
CA THR A 681 -47.02 -13.26 -15.23
C THR A 681 -47.45 -14.72 -15.17
N ALA A 682 -48.74 -14.98 -15.41
CA ALA A 682 -49.32 -16.33 -15.36
C ALA A 682 -48.58 -17.35 -16.25
N LEU A 683 -48.01 -16.91 -17.38
CA LEU A 683 -47.27 -17.75 -18.32
C LEU A 683 -45.75 -17.75 -18.09
N GLY A 684 -45.17 -16.59 -17.77
CA GLY A 684 -43.71 -16.44 -17.67
C GLY A 684 -43.12 -17.16 -16.47
N ASP A 685 -43.73 -17.04 -15.30
CA ASP A 685 -43.21 -17.63 -14.06
C ASP A 685 -43.10 -19.17 -14.16
N PRO A 686 -44.13 -19.92 -14.66
CA PRO A 686 -43.99 -21.36 -14.91
C PRO A 686 -42.89 -21.74 -15.90
N ILE A 687 -42.70 -20.95 -16.97
CA ILE A 687 -41.69 -21.23 -17.99
C ILE A 687 -40.28 -21.05 -17.41
N GLU A 688 -40.05 -19.99 -16.65
CA GLU A 688 -38.76 -19.71 -16.03
C GLU A 688 -38.39 -20.74 -14.96
N VAL A 689 -39.33 -21.06 -14.05
CA VAL A 689 -39.09 -22.09 -13.01
C VAL A 689 -38.87 -23.46 -13.67
N GLY A 690 -39.61 -23.78 -14.73
CA GLY A 690 -39.39 -24.99 -15.52
C GLY A 690 -38.03 -25.02 -16.24
N ALA A 691 -37.54 -23.88 -16.72
CA ALA A 691 -36.21 -23.77 -17.32
C ALA A 691 -35.11 -23.99 -16.27
N LEU A 692 -35.22 -23.37 -15.09
CA LEU A 692 -34.30 -23.60 -13.98
C LEU A 692 -34.29 -25.07 -13.55
N ARG A 693 -35.46 -25.70 -13.40
CA ARG A 693 -35.59 -27.14 -13.15
C ARG A 693 -34.86 -27.97 -14.21
N GLY A 694 -35.06 -27.66 -15.49
CA GLY A 694 -34.42 -28.35 -16.61
C GLY A 694 -32.88 -28.26 -16.64
N VAL A 695 -32.28 -27.35 -15.87
CA VAL A 695 -30.82 -27.23 -15.71
C VAL A 695 -30.34 -27.70 -14.34
N MET A 696 -31.14 -27.52 -13.29
CA MET A 696 -30.72 -27.66 -11.90
C MET A 696 -31.47 -28.72 -11.10
N GLN A 697 -32.26 -29.60 -11.75
CA GLN A 697 -33.00 -30.67 -11.04
C GLN A 697 -32.09 -31.64 -10.26
N ASP A 698 -30.88 -31.90 -10.75
CA ASP A 698 -29.91 -32.85 -10.16
C ASP A 698 -29.17 -32.22 -8.97
N ARG A 699 -29.94 -31.71 -8.01
CA ARG A 699 -29.45 -31.08 -6.79
C ARG A 699 -30.01 -31.76 -5.54
N VAL A 700 -29.31 -31.66 -4.43
CA VAL A 700 -29.70 -32.25 -3.13
C VAL A 700 -30.05 -31.18 -2.09
N VAL A 701 -29.45 -29.99 -2.19
CA VAL A 701 -29.78 -28.84 -1.34
C VAL A 701 -30.83 -27.99 -2.04
N PRO A 702 -31.98 -27.67 -1.44
CA PRO A 702 -32.99 -26.81 -2.08
C PRO A 702 -32.44 -25.44 -2.49
N ILE A 703 -32.84 -24.93 -3.66
CA ILE A 703 -32.52 -23.56 -4.10
C ILE A 703 -33.62 -22.57 -3.75
N LEU A 704 -33.22 -21.39 -3.29
CA LEU A 704 -34.12 -20.24 -3.16
C LEU A 704 -34.41 -19.63 -4.52
N GLN A 705 -35.70 -19.40 -4.80
CA GLN A 705 -36.18 -18.60 -5.92
C GLN A 705 -36.70 -17.25 -5.43
N THR A 706 -36.16 -16.16 -5.95
CA THR A 706 -36.57 -14.80 -5.57
C THR A 706 -36.55 -13.85 -6.77
N SER A 707 -37.18 -12.68 -6.66
CA SER A 707 -37.04 -11.60 -7.64
C SER A 707 -37.13 -10.23 -6.99
N ALA A 708 -36.24 -9.31 -7.38
CA ALA A 708 -36.27 -7.90 -6.99
C ALA A 708 -37.59 -7.23 -7.42
N LYS A 709 -38.24 -7.76 -8.46
CA LYS A 709 -39.46 -7.19 -9.02
C LYS A 709 -40.65 -7.26 -8.07
N ALA A 710 -40.68 -8.25 -7.17
CA ALA A 710 -41.69 -8.33 -6.12
C ALA A 710 -41.66 -7.07 -5.24
N HIS A 711 -40.47 -6.52 -4.96
CA HIS A 711 -40.29 -5.35 -4.10
C HIS A 711 -40.38 -4.03 -4.87
N LEU A 712 -39.68 -3.93 -6.00
CA LEU A 712 -39.43 -2.65 -6.67
C LEU A 712 -40.35 -2.40 -7.87
N GLY A 713 -41.11 -3.41 -8.30
CA GLY A 713 -41.65 -3.48 -9.64
C GLY A 713 -40.59 -3.81 -10.69
N HIS A 714 -41.02 -3.94 -11.93
CA HIS A 714 -40.16 -4.18 -13.07
C HIS A 714 -39.47 -2.89 -13.52
N LEU A 715 -38.18 -2.76 -13.21
CA LEU A 715 -37.36 -1.60 -13.62
C LEU A 715 -36.94 -1.61 -15.10
N GLU A 716 -37.70 -2.29 -15.96
CA GLU A 716 -37.48 -2.42 -17.41
C GLU A 716 -35.99 -2.56 -17.78
N ALA A 717 -35.39 -1.58 -18.46
CA ALA A 717 -34.00 -1.62 -18.91
C ALA A 717 -32.96 -1.73 -17.77
N SER A 718 -33.31 -1.28 -16.57
CA SER A 718 -32.48 -1.30 -15.35
C SER A 718 -32.72 -2.53 -14.47
N ALA A 719 -33.66 -3.42 -14.84
CA ALA A 719 -34.00 -4.60 -14.05
C ALA A 719 -32.79 -5.52 -13.83
N GLY A 720 -31.93 -5.66 -14.83
CA GLY A 720 -30.66 -6.40 -14.71
C GLY A 720 -29.73 -5.81 -13.66
N THR A 721 -29.58 -4.48 -13.60
CA THR A 721 -28.74 -3.81 -12.59
C THR A 721 -29.26 -4.05 -11.17
N ALA A 722 -30.57 -3.92 -10.95
CA ALA A 722 -31.17 -4.15 -9.64
C ALA A 722 -31.02 -5.61 -9.19
N GLY A 723 -31.25 -6.58 -10.09
CA GLY A 723 -31.04 -8.00 -9.80
C GLY A 723 -29.57 -8.34 -9.54
N MET A 724 -28.66 -7.74 -10.32
CA MET A 724 -27.22 -7.97 -10.18
C MET A 724 -26.70 -7.45 -8.84
N ILE A 725 -27.03 -6.21 -8.47
CA ILE A 725 -26.65 -5.64 -7.17
C ILE A 725 -27.29 -6.46 -6.05
N LYS A 726 -28.55 -6.89 -6.19
CA LYS A 726 -29.22 -7.74 -5.20
C LYS A 726 -28.50 -9.07 -5.01
N CYS A 727 -28.08 -9.76 -6.08
CA CYS A 727 -27.26 -10.97 -6.00
C CYS A 727 -25.94 -10.74 -5.27
N MET A 728 -25.25 -9.64 -5.57
CA MET A 728 -24.01 -9.28 -4.87
C MET A 728 -24.28 -9.07 -3.36
N MET A 729 -25.36 -8.37 -3.00
CA MET A 729 -25.75 -8.16 -1.60
C MET A 729 -26.14 -9.47 -0.90
N MET A 730 -26.92 -10.32 -1.56
CA MET A 730 -27.33 -11.61 -1.01
C MET A 730 -26.13 -12.53 -0.75
N CYS A 731 -25.15 -12.59 -1.67
CA CYS A 731 -23.90 -13.32 -1.43
C CYS A 731 -23.08 -12.68 -0.30
N ALA A 732 -22.91 -11.35 -0.32
CA ALA A 732 -22.14 -10.63 0.69
C ALA A 732 -22.78 -10.59 2.09
N ALA A 733 -24.09 -10.86 2.18
CA ALA A 733 -24.81 -11.06 3.44
C ALA A 733 -24.99 -12.55 3.78
N CYS A 734 -24.69 -13.45 2.84
CA CYS A 734 -25.04 -14.87 2.88
C CYS A 734 -26.49 -15.13 3.31
N ALA A 735 -27.40 -14.33 2.77
CA ALA A 735 -28.82 -14.40 3.06
C ALA A 735 -29.63 -14.12 1.80
N GLY A 736 -30.72 -14.86 1.64
CA GLY A 736 -31.67 -14.74 0.55
C GLY A 736 -32.81 -13.80 0.91
N SER A 737 -33.18 -12.92 -0.03
CA SER A 737 -34.30 -12.00 0.15
C SER A 737 -35.66 -12.72 0.05
N PRO A 738 -36.68 -12.28 0.81
CA PRO A 738 -38.06 -12.72 0.65
C PRO A 738 -38.67 -12.35 -0.71
N ASN A 739 -39.86 -12.88 -1.02
CA ASN A 739 -40.78 -12.36 -2.04
C ASN A 739 -42.02 -11.79 -1.33
N CYS A 740 -42.14 -10.45 -1.24
CA CYS A 740 -43.11 -9.78 -0.36
C CYS A 740 -44.60 -9.95 -0.73
N HIS A 741 -44.91 -10.57 -1.88
CA HIS A 741 -46.28 -10.79 -2.35
C HIS A 741 -46.64 -12.28 -2.53
N LEU A 742 -45.80 -13.17 -2.01
CA LEU A 742 -46.03 -14.60 -2.08
C LEU A 742 -46.88 -15.08 -0.89
N ALA A 743 -48.14 -15.36 -1.13
CA ALA A 743 -49.07 -15.92 -0.15
C ALA A 743 -49.45 -17.37 -0.48
N GLU A 744 -49.72 -17.66 -1.75
CA GLU A 744 -50.07 -19.00 -2.26
C GLU A 744 -49.33 -19.26 -3.56
N LEU A 745 -48.57 -20.37 -3.63
CA LEU A 745 -47.81 -20.70 -4.84
C LEU A 745 -48.72 -20.95 -6.04
N ASN A 746 -48.31 -20.43 -7.19
CA ASN A 746 -48.98 -20.68 -8.46
C ASN A 746 -48.97 -22.19 -8.77
N PRO A 747 -50.15 -22.84 -8.94
CA PRO A 747 -50.26 -24.28 -9.15
C PRO A 747 -49.67 -24.75 -10.49
N HIS A 748 -49.34 -23.83 -11.41
CA HIS A 748 -48.72 -24.14 -12.69
C HIS A 748 -47.20 -24.25 -12.63
N LEU A 749 -46.56 -23.92 -11.49
CA LEU A 749 -45.12 -24.10 -11.32
C LEU A 749 -44.78 -25.60 -11.24
N ASP A 750 -43.96 -26.09 -12.17
CA ASP A 750 -43.46 -27.48 -12.13
C ASP A 750 -42.30 -27.62 -11.13
N ILE A 751 -42.66 -27.81 -9.85
CA ILE A 751 -41.71 -27.96 -8.74
C ILE A 751 -41.61 -29.42 -8.25
N ALA A 752 -42.37 -30.34 -8.84
CA ALA A 752 -42.40 -31.73 -8.41
C ALA A 752 -41.04 -32.39 -8.64
N GLY A 753 -40.44 -32.92 -7.56
CA GLY A 753 -39.13 -33.57 -7.61
C GLY A 753 -37.96 -32.62 -7.90
N TYR A 754 -38.17 -31.30 -7.87
CA TYR A 754 -37.12 -30.30 -7.97
C TYR A 754 -36.89 -29.68 -6.60
N PRO A 755 -35.74 -29.92 -5.93
CA PRO A 755 -35.45 -29.31 -4.63
C PRO A 755 -35.32 -27.78 -4.78
N THR A 756 -36.42 -27.09 -4.55
CA THR A 756 -36.55 -25.63 -4.67
C THR A 756 -37.54 -25.14 -3.63
N TYR A 757 -37.38 -23.91 -3.19
CA TYR A 757 -38.34 -23.26 -2.29
C TYR A 757 -38.47 -21.78 -2.60
N PHE A 758 -39.60 -21.24 -2.14
CA PHE A 758 -40.01 -19.86 -2.31
C PHE A 758 -40.48 -19.39 -0.94
N THR A 759 -40.12 -18.17 -0.57
CA THR A 759 -40.39 -17.68 0.78
C THR A 759 -40.76 -16.20 0.75
N ASP A 760 -41.57 -15.80 1.72
CA ASP A 760 -41.92 -14.43 2.09
C ASP A 760 -41.07 -13.90 3.25
N ASN A 761 -40.14 -14.71 3.77
CA ASN A 761 -39.23 -14.36 4.86
C ASN A 761 -37.77 -14.37 4.38
N ILE A 762 -36.91 -13.60 5.05
CA ILE A 762 -35.46 -13.69 4.81
C ILE A 762 -34.96 -15.09 5.15
N CYS A 763 -34.08 -15.65 4.32
CA CYS A 763 -33.52 -16.98 4.53
C CYS A 763 -32.01 -16.92 4.69
N ASP A 764 -31.50 -17.54 5.74
CA ASP A 764 -30.07 -17.76 5.91
C ASP A 764 -29.57 -18.82 4.92
N TYR A 765 -28.45 -18.57 4.24
CA TYR A 765 -27.80 -19.58 3.41
C TYR A 765 -27.10 -20.66 4.24
N GLY A 766 -26.75 -20.37 5.50
CA GLY A 766 -25.98 -21.24 6.37
C GLY A 766 -24.50 -21.36 5.97
N TYR A 767 -24.03 -20.43 5.13
CA TYR A 767 -22.67 -20.34 4.60
C TYR A 767 -22.08 -18.96 4.89
N ASN A 768 -20.77 -18.82 4.76
CA ASN A 768 -20.07 -17.54 4.83
C ASN A 768 -19.44 -17.11 3.48
N ALA A 769 -19.81 -17.80 2.41
CA ALA A 769 -19.70 -17.37 1.04
C ALA A 769 -20.86 -17.95 0.22
N GLY A 770 -21.16 -17.40 -0.95
CA GLY A 770 -22.27 -17.91 -1.77
C GLY A 770 -22.18 -17.58 -3.25
N TYR A 771 -22.83 -18.42 -4.06
CA TYR A 771 -23.05 -18.19 -5.48
C TYR A 771 -24.53 -17.86 -5.74
N SER A 772 -24.80 -16.70 -6.34
CA SER A 772 -26.14 -16.32 -6.75
C SER A 772 -26.21 -16.07 -8.24
N GLY A 773 -27.33 -16.48 -8.83
CA GLY A 773 -27.56 -16.36 -10.25
C GLY A 773 -28.66 -15.36 -10.59
N VAL A 774 -28.39 -14.40 -11.48
CA VAL A 774 -29.39 -13.43 -11.96
C VAL A 774 -29.78 -13.70 -13.42
N SER A 775 -31.09 -13.78 -13.68
CA SER A 775 -31.69 -13.91 -15.01
C SER A 775 -32.42 -12.62 -15.42
N SER A 776 -32.30 -12.23 -16.69
CA SER A 776 -33.17 -11.20 -17.28
C SER A 776 -33.51 -11.52 -18.73
N PHE A 777 -34.80 -11.58 -19.03
CA PHE A 777 -35.33 -11.96 -20.34
C PHE A 777 -36.09 -10.78 -20.95
N GLY A 778 -35.58 -10.24 -22.06
CA GLY A 778 -36.21 -9.17 -22.81
C GLY A 778 -37.47 -9.68 -23.52
N PHE A 779 -38.54 -8.89 -23.51
CA PHE A 779 -39.79 -9.29 -24.17
C PHE A 779 -39.62 -9.54 -25.68
N GLY A 780 -38.57 -9.02 -26.31
CA GLY A 780 -38.23 -9.28 -27.71
C GLY A 780 -37.43 -10.57 -27.94
N GLY A 781 -37.21 -11.39 -26.90
CA GLY A 781 -36.52 -12.68 -26.97
C GLY A 781 -35.04 -12.67 -26.59
N ALA A 782 -34.45 -11.50 -26.34
CA ALA A 782 -33.04 -11.40 -25.92
C ALA A 782 -32.89 -11.82 -24.44
N ASN A 783 -32.15 -12.88 -24.17
CA ASN A 783 -31.94 -13.37 -22.81
C ASN A 783 -30.53 -13.06 -22.32
N SER A 784 -30.40 -12.86 -21.01
CA SER A 784 -29.11 -12.81 -20.35
C SER A 784 -29.13 -13.43 -18.96
N ARG A 785 -28.00 -14.02 -18.58
CA ARG A 785 -27.74 -14.65 -17.29
C ARG A 785 -26.35 -14.24 -16.81
N ALA A 786 -26.18 -13.97 -15.51
CA ALA A 786 -24.86 -13.78 -14.91
C ALA A 786 -24.76 -14.44 -13.53
N ASP A 787 -23.62 -15.06 -13.21
CA ASP A 787 -23.34 -15.73 -11.94
C ASP A 787 -22.34 -14.94 -11.10
N VAL A 788 -22.67 -14.76 -9.82
CA VAL A 788 -21.92 -13.92 -8.88
C VAL A 788 -21.45 -14.73 -7.69
N PHE A 789 -20.24 -14.47 -7.25
CA PHE A 789 -19.63 -14.90 -6.00
C PHE A 789 -19.43 -13.70 -5.07
N ALA A 790 -19.63 -13.89 -3.78
CA ALA A 790 -19.01 -13.04 -2.76
C ALA A 790 -18.84 -13.84 -1.47
N SER A 791 -17.78 -13.53 -0.72
CA SER A 791 -17.69 -13.89 0.68
C SER A 791 -18.54 -12.93 1.52
N SER A 792 -19.05 -13.41 2.65
CA SER A 792 -19.84 -12.56 3.53
C SER A 792 -18.97 -11.45 4.10
N LYS A 793 -19.32 -10.18 3.92
CA LYS A 793 -18.51 -9.06 4.46
C LYS A 793 -19.05 -8.52 5.79
N LYS A 794 -20.31 -8.83 6.13
CA LYS A 794 -21.05 -8.25 7.25
C LYS A 794 -22.11 -9.23 7.75
N GLY A 795 -22.50 -9.10 9.01
CA GLY A 795 -23.53 -9.93 9.65
C GLY A 795 -22.95 -11.14 10.39
N ALA A 796 -23.80 -12.08 10.78
CA ALA A 796 -23.43 -13.23 11.62
C ALA A 796 -22.42 -14.20 10.95
N HIS A 797 -22.32 -14.14 9.62
CA HIS A 797 -21.42 -14.96 8.82
C HIS A 797 -20.18 -14.18 8.30
N GLY A 798 -19.91 -12.99 8.86
CA GLY A 798 -18.89 -12.08 8.34
C GLY A 798 -17.49 -12.70 8.23
N THR A 799 -16.85 -12.43 7.09
CA THR A 799 -15.48 -12.80 6.71
C THR A 799 -14.66 -11.54 6.42
N GLY A 800 -13.35 -11.69 6.26
CA GLY A 800 -12.43 -10.61 5.90
C GLY A 800 -11.71 -9.96 7.09
N THR A 801 -11.97 -10.42 8.32
CA THR A 801 -11.00 -10.22 9.41
C THR A 801 -10.01 -11.36 9.33
N LEU A 802 -8.73 -11.04 9.16
CA LEU A 802 -7.68 -12.05 9.19
C LEU A 802 -7.69 -12.71 10.58
N ASP A 803 -7.94 -14.01 10.60
CA ASP A 803 -7.83 -14.83 11.79
C ASP A 803 -6.34 -15.10 12.03
N TRP A 804 -5.76 -14.33 12.96
CA TRP A 804 -4.34 -14.45 13.29
C TRP A 804 -3.98 -15.82 13.88
N GLU A 805 -4.94 -16.59 14.42
CA GLU A 805 -4.69 -17.98 14.87
C GLU A 805 -4.49 -18.95 13.69
N LYS A 806 -4.92 -18.55 12.49
CA LYS A 806 -4.74 -19.29 11.23
C LYS A 806 -3.54 -18.80 10.41
N VAL A 807 -2.84 -17.77 10.89
CA VAL A 807 -1.64 -17.26 10.24
C VAL A 807 -0.44 -17.98 10.82
N ASP A 808 0.24 -18.78 9.98
CA ASP A 808 1.40 -19.57 10.41
C ASP A 808 2.56 -18.70 10.89
N TYR A 809 2.84 -17.60 10.17
CA TYR A 809 3.90 -16.66 10.49
C TYR A 809 3.74 -15.36 9.69
N ILE A 810 4.42 -14.32 10.15
CA ILE A 810 4.57 -13.06 9.40
C ILE A 810 6.04 -12.94 9.03
N THR A 811 6.34 -12.85 7.73
CA THR A 811 7.73 -12.76 7.25
C THR A 811 8.12 -11.35 6.83
N VAL A 812 9.38 -11.01 7.09
CA VAL A 812 10.12 -9.90 6.46
C VAL A 812 11.26 -10.48 5.63
N LYS A 813 11.82 -9.71 4.69
CA LYS A 813 13.00 -10.16 3.92
C LYS A 813 14.28 -9.97 4.72
N CYS A 814 15.23 -10.89 4.52
CA CYS A 814 16.59 -10.73 5.04
C CYS A 814 17.33 -9.60 4.31
N PRO A 815 17.99 -8.68 5.02
CA PRO A 815 18.82 -7.68 4.37
C PRO A 815 20.05 -8.27 3.67
N ILE A 816 20.48 -9.52 3.92
CA ILE A 816 21.70 -10.07 3.31
C ILE A 816 21.41 -10.99 2.13
N ASP A 817 20.63 -12.05 2.35
CA ASP A 817 20.37 -13.08 1.35
C ASP A 817 18.97 -12.97 0.73
N GLU A 818 18.19 -11.97 1.12
CA GLU A 818 16.80 -11.70 0.68
C GLU A 818 15.79 -12.82 0.97
N GLY A 819 16.18 -13.84 1.74
CA GLY A 819 15.29 -14.93 2.14
C GLY A 819 14.21 -14.47 3.13
N PRO A 820 13.05 -15.14 3.18
CA PRO A 820 12.02 -14.86 4.17
C PRO A 820 12.48 -15.23 5.59
N MET A 821 12.22 -14.33 6.54
CA MET A 821 12.51 -14.47 7.96
C MET A 821 11.31 -14.06 8.79
N HIS A 822 11.09 -14.67 9.93
CA HIS A 822 10.02 -14.34 10.85
C HIS A 822 10.22 -12.94 11.43
N TYR A 823 9.19 -12.10 11.44
CA TYR A 823 9.31 -10.68 11.79
C TYR A 823 9.68 -10.42 13.26
N THR A 824 9.34 -11.32 14.18
CA THR A 824 9.61 -11.14 15.63
C THR A 824 11.01 -11.59 16.03
N ASP A 825 11.42 -12.79 15.64
CA ASP A 825 12.64 -13.45 16.13
C ASP A 825 13.75 -13.57 15.07
N GLY A 826 13.47 -13.15 13.83
CA GLY A 826 14.44 -13.14 12.74
C GLY A 826 14.85 -14.54 12.26
N LYS A 827 14.19 -15.62 12.73
CA LYS A 827 14.47 -16.98 12.25
C LYS A 827 14.06 -17.12 10.81
N CYS A 828 14.84 -17.90 10.05
CA CYS A 828 14.47 -18.28 8.70
C CYS A 828 13.11 -18.99 8.69
N VAL A 829 12.24 -18.58 7.78
CA VAL A 829 10.97 -19.25 7.53
C VAL A 829 11.07 -20.01 6.19
N PRO A 830 10.76 -21.31 6.15
CA PRO A 830 10.70 -22.02 4.88
C PRO A 830 9.57 -21.46 3.99
N PRO A 831 9.62 -21.62 2.66
CA PRO A 831 8.48 -21.30 1.82
C PRO A 831 7.21 -21.98 2.33
N ALA A 832 6.08 -21.25 2.34
CA ALA A 832 4.79 -21.67 2.92
C ALA A 832 4.25 -23.02 2.40
N THR A 833 4.79 -23.51 1.28
CA THR A 833 4.43 -24.77 0.64
C THR A 833 5.22 -25.99 1.12
N SER A 834 6.11 -25.84 2.11
CA SER A 834 6.96 -26.94 2.57
C SER A 834 6.15 -28.02 3.30
N LYS A 835 5.93 -29.16 2.63
CA LYS A 835 5.17 -30.35 3.12
C LYS A 835 5.65 -30.89 4.49
N SER A 836 6.85 -30.53 4.93
CA SER A 836 7.48 -31.00 6.18
C SER A 836 7.32 -30.05 7.36
N TYR A 837 6.63 -28.91 7.20
CA TYR A 837 6.51 -27.91 8.24
C TYR A 837 5.29 -28.17 9.15
N LYS A 838 5.51 -28.28 10.47
CA LYS A 838 4.45 -28.39 11.47
C LYS A 838 4.24 -27.04 12.18
N HIS A 839 2.99 -26.75 12.49
CA HIS A 839 2.54 -25.54 13.18
C HIS A 839 2.97 -25.63 14.66
N GLU A 840 4.02 -24.94 15.06
CA GLU A 840 4.34 -24.69 16.47
C GLU A 840 4.34 -23.18 16.72
N VAL A 841 3.85 -22.78 17.90
CA VAL A 841 3.89 -21.39 18.37
C VAL A 841 5.33 -21.08 18.75
N TYR A 842 5.99 -20.22 17.98
CA TYR A 842 7.35 -19.80 18.27
C TYR A 842 7.37 -18.78 19.41
N HIS A 843 7.86 -19.19 20.58
CA HIS A 843 8.19 -18.27 21.66
C HIS A 843 9.53 -17.58 21.35
N ALA A 844 9.52 -16.25 21.31
CA ALA A 844 10.71 -15.45 21.10
C ALA A 844 11.49 -15.31 22.41
N ASP A 845 12.53 -16.14 22.59
CA ASP A 845 13.47 -16.00 23.71
C ASP A 845 14.41 -14.82 23.47
N GLY A 846 13.91 -13.61 23.74
CA GLY A 846 14.69 -12.38 23.75
C GLY A 846 14.51 -11.51 22.51
N ILE A 847 14.02 -10.29 22.73
CA ILE A 847 13.94 -9.27 21.68
C ILE A 847 15.04 -8.24 21.91
N ARG A 848 15.91 -8.15 20.91
CA ARG A 848 16.98 -7.18 20.83
C ARG A 848 16.89 -6.34 19.58
N ASP A 849 17.57 -5.21 19.69
CA ASP A 849 17.66 -4.10 18.74
C ASP A 849 18.04 -4.59 17.32
N GLU A 850 17.45 -3.98 16.30
CA GLU A 850 17.64 -4.27 14.87
C GLU A 850 19.08 -4.05 14.36
N PHE A 851 19.93 -3.44 15.19
CA PHE A 851 21.34 -3.17 14.91
C PHE A 851 22.32 -4.07 15.69
N ASP A 852 21.81 -4.97 16.56
CA ASP A 852 22.62 -5.97 17.26
C ASP A 852 22.82 -7.21 16.37
N ALA A 853 23.95 -7.92 16.55
CA ALA A 853 24.22 -9.15 15.79
C ALA A 853 23.20 -10.25 16.17
N TYR A 854 22.25 -10.56 15.30
CA TYR A 854 21.17 -11.56 15.48
C TYR A 854 21.68 -12.95 15.87
N ASP A 855 21.30 -13.62 16.96
CA ASP A 855 21.92 -14.95 17.26
C ASP A 855 21.65 -16.07 16.22
N TYR A 856 20.58 -15.99 15.41
CA TYR A 856 20.26 -17.02 14.40
C TYR A 856 20.57 -16.61 12.94
N ASN A 857 20.78 -15.32 12.67
CA ASN A 857 21.28 -14.78 11.39
C ASN A 857 22.69 -14.14 11.51
N SER A 858 23.26 -14.04 12.72
CA SER A 858 24.65 -13.64 13.00
C SER A 858 25.63 -14.59 12.35
N SER A 859 25.18 -15.81 12.16
CA SER A 859 25.89 -16.84 11.48
C SER A 859 26.13 -16.41 10.01
N LEU A 860 25.28 -15.62 9.33
CA LEU A 860 25.64 -15.03 8.02
C LEU A 860 26.77 -13.98 8.12
N TYR A 861 26.88 -13.29 9.25
CA TYR A 861 28.00 -12.37 9.55
C TYR A 861 29.28 -13.14 9.95
N GLN A 862 29.17 -14.42 10.35
CA GLN A 862 30.27 -15.27 10.83
C GLN A 862 30.52 -16.55 10.00
N GLY A 863 29.75 -16.80 8.93
CA GLY A 863 29.85 -17.95 8.02
C GLY A 863 29.01 -19.22 8.29
N SER A 864 28.03 -19.23 9.20
CA SER A 864 27.10 -20.35 9.44
C SER A 864 25.62 -19.98 9.18
N TYR A 865 24.69 -20.94 9.16
CA TYR A 865 23.24 -20.65 9.13
C TYR A 865 22.54 -21.48 10.20
N HIS A 866 21.52 -20.94 10.85
CA HIS A 866 20.63 -21.71 11.72
C HIS A 866 19.18 -21.55 11.25
N LEU A 867 18.58 -22.66 10.80
CA LEU A 867 17.17 -22.73 10.45
C LEU A 867 16.31 -22.65 11.72
N ALA A 868 15.05 -22.23 11.60
CA ALA A 868 14.06 -22.54 12.63
C ALA A 868 14.06 -24.07 12.87
N PRO A 869 13.90 -24.55 14.13
CA PRO A 869 13.89 -25.97 14.41
C PRO A 869 12.83 -26.66 13.55
N ARG A 870 13.26 -27.48 12.60
CA ARG A 870 12.49 -28.67 12.20
C ARG A 870 12.88 -29.74 13.21
N ASP A 871 11.94 -30.61 13.61
CA ASP A 871 12.21 -31.77 14.47
C ASP A 871 13.59 -32.36 14.14
N VAL A 872 14.58 -32.13 15.02
CA VAL A 872 15.99 -32.49 14.80
C VAL A 872 16.17 -34.01 14.77
N ASP A 873 15.13 -34.74 15.19
CA ASP A 873 15.05 -36.20 15.15
C ASP A 873 14.80 -36.78 13.75
N GLN A 874 14.65 -35.95 12.70
CA GLN A 874 14.40 -36.40 11.32
C GLN A 874 15.20 -35.63 10.25
N MET A 875 16.52 -35.54 10.37
CA MET A 875 17.35 -35.43 9.15
C MET A 875 18.00 -36.79 8.88
N ASP A 876 17.67 -37.34 7.70
CA ASP A 876 18.37 -38.48 7.13
C ASP A 876 19.88 -38.19 7.03
N ASP A 877 20.68 -39.26 7.08
CA ASP A 877 22.11 -39.25 6.75
C ASP A 877 22.36 -38.43 5.46
N ALA A 878 23.59 -37.93 5.27
CA ALA A 878 24.00 -37.29 4.02
C ALA A 878 23.49 -38.09 2.80
N PRO A 879 23.04 -37.42 1.71
CA PRO A 879 22.41 -38.10 0.58
C PRO A 879 23.25 -39.29 0.14
N LYS A 880 22.70 -40.51 0.33
CA LYS A 880 23.38 -41.76 -0.07
C LYS A 880 23.39 -41.93 -1.59
N ASP A 881 22.48 -41.24 -2.25
CA ASP A 881 22.30 -41.20 -3.68
C ASP A 881 23.27 -40.21 -4.35
N PRO A 882 23.75 -40.50 -5.57
CA PRO A 882 24.66 -39.63 -6.30
C PRO A 882 24.06 -38.24 -6.55
N ILE A 883 24.89 -37.21 -6.33
CA ILE A 883 24.54 -35.81 -6.58
C ILE A 883 25.01 -35.42 -7.96
N PHE A 884 24.11 -34.85 -8.75
CA PHE A 884 24.39 -34.37 -10.10
C PHE A 884 24.37 -32.84 -10.13
N ILE A 885 25.24 -32.26 -10.93
CA ILE A 885 25.22 -30.84 -11.28
C ILE A 885 24.69 -30.66 -12.71
N VAL A 886 23.80 -29.69 -12.88
CA VAL A 886 23.30 -29.22 -14.17
C VAL A 886 23.60 -27.73 -14.29
N GLY A 887 23.90 -27.25 -15.48
CA GLY A 887 24.22 -25.83 -15.66
C GLY A 887 24.02 -25.30 -17.06
N SER A 888 24.18 -23.98 -17.18
CA SER A 888 23.93 -23.27 -18.44
C SER A 888 24.90 -23.64 -19.55
N TRP A 889 26.11 -24.14 -19.24
CA TRP A 889 27.16 -24.53 -20.21
C TRP A 889 26.69 -25.52 -21.29
N ASP A 890 25.66 -26.32 -21.02
CA ASP A 890 25.04 -27.22 -21.99
C ASP A 890 23.52 -27.05 -22.11
N GLN A 891 23.00 -25.89 -21.72
CA GLN A 891 21.57 -25.57 -21.72
C GLN A 891 20.76 -26.42 -20.73
N PHE A 892 21.39 -26.81 -19.61
CA PHE A 892 20.81 -27.67 -18.59
C PHE A 892 20.37 -29.06 -19.13
N LYS A 893 21.00 -29.53 -20.22
CA LYS A 893 20.58 -30.77 -20.91
C LYS A 893 21.22 -32.02 -20.31
N GLU A 894 22.48 -31.93 -19.90
CA GLU A 894 23.23 -33.07 -19.39
C GLU A 894 23.52 -32.87 -17.90
N ALA A 895 23.01 -33.77 -17.07
CA ALA A 895 23.36 -33.82 -15.66
C ALA A 895 24.64 -34.62 -15.49
N ARG A 896 25.63 -34.04 -14.80
CA ARG A 896 26.93 -34.66 -14.56
C ARG A 896 27.07 -34.99 -13.08
N GLU A 897 27.48 -36.21 -12.77
CA GLU A 897 27.69 -36.65 -11.39
C GLU A 897 28.87 -35.88 -10.76
N MET A 898 28.71 -35.42 -9.52
CA MET A 898 29.76 -34.77 -8.74
C MET A 898 30.64 -35.83 -8.04
N GLU A 899 31.92 -35.53 -7.89
CA GLU A 899 32.87 -36.40 -7.20
C GLU A 899 32.66 -36.30 -5.68
N ALA A 900 32.27 -37.41 -5.04
CA ALA A 900 32.17 -37.49 -3.59
C ALA A 900 33.58 -37.50 -2.95
N GLY A 901 33.75 -36.72 -1.89
CA GLY A 901 34.97 -36.66 -1.09
C GLY A 901 35.12 -37.85 -0.15
N ASP A 902 36.35 -38.09 0.30
CA ASP A 902 36.67 -39.19 1.23
C ASP A 902 36.01 -39.05 2.62
N ASP A 903 35.47 -37.87 2.94
CA ASP A 903 34.78 -37.57 4.19
C ASP A 903 33.30 -38.00 4.22
N GLY A 904 32.73 -38.33 3.06
CA GLY A 904 31.33 -38.76 2.93
C GLY A 904 30.28 -37.63 3.00
N ASP A 905 30.71 -36.40 3.25
CA ASP A 905 29.85 -35.22 3.43
C ASP A 905 30.16 -34.10 2.42
N THR A 906 31.11 -34.30 1.51
CA THR A 906 31.52 -33.29 0.53
C THR A 906 31.40 -33.81 -0.90
N TRP A 907 30.89 -32.98 -1.83
CA TRP A 907 30.86 -33.27 -3.27
C TRP A 907 31.49 -32.14 -4.05
N THR A 908 32.32 -32.47 -5.05
CA THR A 908 33.03 -31.47 -5.84
C THR A 908 32.87 -31.66 -7.34
N PHE A 909 32.86 -30.56 -8.09
CA PHE A 909 32.81 -30.58 -9.55
C PHE A 909 33.55 -29.38 -10.15
N HIS A 910 34.26 -29.60 -11.26
CA HIS A 910 35.03 -28.55 -11.94
C HIS A 910 34.22 -27.95 -13.08
N VAL A 911 33.93 -26.65 -13.00
CA VAL A 911 33.18 -25.88 -14.02
C VAL A 911 34.11 -24.88 -14.68
N ALA A 912 34.20 -24.90 -16.01
CA ALA A 912 34.93 -23.88 -16.77
C ALA A 912 33.98 -22.77 -17.25
N LEU A 913 34.39 -21.51 -17.14
CA LEU A 913 33.62 -20.38 -17.65
C LEU A 913 33.55 -20.38 -19.18
N GLY A 914 32.34 -20.31 -19.73
CA GLY A 914 32.07 -20.18 -21.16
C GLY A 914 32.37 -18.80 -21.73
N GLU A 915 32.05 -18.57 -23.01
CA GLU A 915 32.41 -17.35 -23.76
C GLU A 915 31.79 -16.05 -23.22
N THR A 916 30.82 -16.14 -22.32
CA THR A 916 30.14 -15.01 -21.68
C THR A 916 30.70 -14.67 -20.30
N ARG A 917 31.67 -15.46 -19.79
CA ARG A 917 32.24 -15.37 -18.43
C ARG A 917 31.20 -15.50 -17.30
N CYS A 918 30.03 -16.07 -17.60
CA CYS A 918 28.94 -16.19 -16.66
C CYS A 918 28.19 -17.51 -16.85
N GLU A 919 28.09 -18.29 -15.78
CA GLU A 919 27.41 -19.59 -15.76
C GLU A 919 26.45 -19.71 -14.58
N ARG A 920 25.34 -20.42 -14.77
CA ARG A 920 24.35 -20.75 -13.74
C ARG A 920 24.29 -22.26 -13.54
N PHE A 921 24.07 -22.71 -12.31
CA PHE A 921 23.96 -24.14 -12.03
C PHE A 921 22.99 -24.46 -10.88
N GLN A 922 22.59 -25.72 -10.83
CA GLN A 922 21.74 -26.33 -9.79
C GLN A 922 22.24 -27.75 -9.53
N LEU A 923 22.04 -28.26 -8.30
CA LEU A 923 22.38 -29.64 -7.97
C LEU A 923 21.11 -30.48 -7.81
N ARG A 924 21.17 -31.77 -8.11
CA ARG A 924 20.03 -32.69 -8.07
C ARG A 924 20.44 -34.03 -7.49
N VAL A 925 19.66 -34.56 -6.56
CA VAL A 925 19.83 -35.93 -6.08
C VAL A 925 19.29 -36.89 -7.14
N ASN A 926 20.07 -37.91 -7.52
CA ASN A 926 19.68 -38.90 -8.54
C ASN A 926 19.25 -38.31 -9.90
N ASN A 927 19.67 -37.07 -10.21
CA ASN A 927 19.21 -36.32 -11.37
C ASN A 927 17.67 -36.20 -11.45
N ASP A 928 17.00 -36.13 -10.30
CA ASP A 928 15.56 -35.85 -10.22
C ASP A 928 15.31 -34.34 -10.09
N ASN A 929 14.45 -33.81 -10.96
CA ASN A 929 14.04 -32.40 -10.93
C ASN A 929 13.21 -32.06 -9.68
N TYR A 930 12.59 -33.05 -9.04
CA TYR A 930 11.81 -32.90 -7.81
C TYR A 930 12.65 -33.05 -6.54
N GLN A 931 13.97 -33.22 -6.66
CA GLN A 931 14.95 -33.34 -5.57
C GLN A 931 16.16 -32.44 -5.84
N ALA A 932 15.89 -31.17 -6.08
CA ALA A 932 16.91 -30.18 -6.41
C ALA A 932 17.42 -29.46 -5.15
N PHE A 933 18.73 -29.22 -5.07
CA PHE A 933 19.30 -28.20 -4.22
C PHE A 933 19.36 -26.88 -4.97
N TYR A 934 18.95 -25.80 -4.33
CA TYR A 934 18.84 -24.49 -4.97
C TYR A 934 19.04 -23.36 -3.95
N PRO A 935 19.44 -22.16 -4.39
CA PRO A 935 19.50 -21.00 -3.49
C PRO A 935 18.11 -20.49 -3.10
N CYS A 936 17.96 -19.93 -1.89
CA CYS A 936 16.68 -19.34 -1.45
C CYS A 936 16.22 -18.10 -2.26
N VAL A 937 17.10 -17.55 -3.10
CA VAL A 937 16.78 -16.50 -4.08
C VAL A 937 17.32 -16.84 -5.45
N LYS A 938 16.74 -16.24 -6.50
CA LYS A 938 17.21 -16.43 -7.88
C LYS A 938 18.64 -15.89 -8.04
N ASN A 939 19.46 -16.61 -8.81
CA ASN A 939 20.86 -16.24 -9.08
C ASN A 939 21.69 -16.06 -7.78
N GLY A 940 21.53 -16.99 -6.84
CA GLY A 940 22.17 -16.92 -5.52
C GLY A 940 23.71 -16.96 -5.58
N SER A 941 24.34 -16.25 -4.64
CA SER A 941 25.79 -16.26 -4.45
C SER A 941 26.22 -17.39 -3.50
N MET A 942 27.53 -17.50 -3.20
CA MET A 942 28.02 -18.42 -2.15
C MET A 942 27.44 -18.12 -0.76
N ARG A 943 26.90 -16.91 -0.55
CA ARG A 943 26.29 -16.46 0.70
C ARG A 943 24.76 -16.60 0.70
N THR A 944 24.21 -17.21 -0.33
CA THR A 944 22.78 -17.50 -0.35
C THR A 944 22.56 -18.88 0.24
N ARG A 945 21.60 -18.98 1.16
CA ARG A 945 21.27 -20.25 1.81
C ARG A 945 20.90 -21.32 0.77
N CYS A 946 21.44 -22.53 0.95
CA CYS A 946 21.03 -23.69 0.18
C CYS A 946 19.71 -24.25 0.74
N MET A 947 18.73 -24.40 -0.13
CA MET A 947 17.43 -25.02 0.10
C MET A 947 17.37 -26.39 -0.61
N GLY A 948 16.36 -27.18 -0.26
CA GLY A 948 16.20 -28.54 -0.77
C GLY A 948 17.07 -29.59 -0.05
N PRO A 949 17.05 -30.85 -0.52
CA PRO A 949 16.52 -31.26 -1.83
C PRO A 949 14.98 -31.36 -1.84
N ASP A 950 14.31 -30.63 -2.73
CA ASP A 950 12.85 -30.72 -2.96
C ASP A 950 12.45 -30.19 -4.35
N ASP A 951 11.14 -30.05 -4.61
CA ASP A 951 10.55 -29.65 -5.89
C ASP A 951 10.34 -28.14 -6.08
N GLN A 952 10.74 -27.33 -5.10
CA GLN A 952 10.50 -25.87 -5.11
C GLN A 952 11.65 -25.09 -5.76
N GLY A 953 12.69 -25.77 -6.26
CA GLY A 953 13.88 -25.15 -6.85
C GLY A 953 13.75 -24.64 -8.28
N GLU A 954 12.56 -24.67 -8.89
CA GLU A 954 12.38 -24.26 -10.28
C GLU A 954 12.77 -22.78 -10.49
N GLY A 955 13.64 -22.53 -11.48
CA GLY A 955 14.11 -21.17 -11.80
C GLY A 955 15.11 -20.57 -10.80
N SER A 956 15.52 -21.31 -9.77
CA SER A 956 16.48 -20.87 -8.75
C SER A 956 17.83 -21.56 -8.95
N PHE A 957 18.82 -20.77 -9.37
CA PHE A 957 20.16 -21.24 -9.71
C PHE A 957 21.21 -20.44 -8.95
N TRP A 958 22.35 -21.06 -8.65
CA TRP A 958 23.54 -20.30 -8.24
C TRP A 958 24.17 -19.63 -9.46
N LEU A 959 24.70 -18.43 -9.27
CA LEU A 959 25.35 -17.63 -10.32
C LEU A 959 26.86 -17.57 -10.11
N LEU A 960 27.61 -18.01 -11.12
CA LEU A 960 29.05 -17.82 -11.26
C LEU A 960 29.30 -16.66 -12.22
N ASP A 961 29.55 -15.45 -11.69
CA ASP A 961 29.77 -14.25 -12.51
C ASP A 961 31.24 -13.79 -12.48
N GLY A 962 31.96 -14.03 -13.57
CA GLY A 962 33.34 -13.59 -13.78
C GLY A 962 33.47 -12.28 -14.57
N ARG A 963 32.38 -11.60 -14.92
CA ARG A 963 32.38 -10.46 -15.85
C ARG A 963 33.02 -9.20 -15.26
N ASP A 964 32.66 -8.83 -14.03
CA ASP A 964 33.21 -7.63 -13.35
C ASP A 964 34.70 -7.79 -13.03
N ALA A 965 35.08 -8.97 -12.53
CA ALA A 965 36.47 -9.32 -12.21
C ALA A 965 37.32 -9.68 -13.44
N ARG A 966 36.74 -9.65 -14.66
CA ARG A 966 37.39 -9.95 -15.94
C ARG A 966 38.11 -11.31 -15.97
N ILE A 967 37.47 -12.32 -15.40
CA ILE A 967 38.01 -13.68 -15.34
C ILE A 967 38.05 -14.29 -16.76
N PRO A 968 39.19 -14.77 -17.28
CA PRO A 968 39.30 -15.26 -18.66
C PRO A 968 38.41 -16.45 -18.97
N VAL A 969 37.98 -16.59 -20.24
CA VAL A 969 37.23 -17.77 -20.71
C VAL A 969 38.07 -19.04 -20.55
N GLY A 970 37.45 -20.13 -20.13
CA GLY A 970 38.11 -21.40 -19.83
C GLY A 970 38.75 -21.46 -18.43
N THR A 971 38.68 -20.39 -17.63
CA THR A 971 39.07 -20.45 -16.21
C THR A 971 38.17 -21.43 -15.47
N VAL A 972 38.76 -22.29 -14.64
CA VAL A 972 38.07 -23.37 -13.95
C VAL A 972 37.77 -22.97 -12.49
N TYR A 973 36.52 -23.15 -12.09
CA TYR A 973 36.05 -23.09 -10.72
C TYR A 973 35.83 -24.50 -10.18
N LYS A 974 36.23 -24.74 -8.93
CA LYS A 974 35.87 -25.95 -8.18
C LYS A 974 34.64 -25.67 -7.35
N ILE A 975 33.49 -26.18 -7.77
CA ILE A 975 32.23 -26.13 -7.01
C ILE A 975 32.26 -27.20 -5.93
N THR A 976 31.89 -26.85 -4.71
CA THR A 976 31.87 -27.72 -3.53
C THR A 976 30.52 -27.61 -2.83
N LEU A 977 29.80 -28.72 -2.73
CA LEU A 977 28.68 -28.88 -1.80
C LEU A 977 29.20 -29.58 -0.55
N LYS A 978 28.97 -28.98 0.62
CA LYS A 978 29.25 -29.60 1.92
C LYS A 978 27.94 -29.84 2.66
N TRP A 979 27.66 -31.09 3.02
CA TRP A 979 26.48 -31.47 3.79
C TRP A 979 26.59 -31.00 5.24
N GLY A 980 25.44 -30.63 5.80
CA GLY A 980 25.31 -30.04 7.13
C GLY A 980 23.90 -29.53 7.39
N MET A 981 23.67 -28.87 8.52
CA MET A 981 22.40 -28.19 8.81
C MET A 981 22.60 -26.67 8.80
N PRO A 982 22.30 -25.97 7.68
CA PRO A 982 21.94 -26.49 6.36
C PRO A 982 23.15 -26.91 5.50
N PRO A 983 22.93 -27.57 4.35
CA PRO A 983 23.98 -27.78 3.36
C PRO A 983 24.58 -26.45 2.90
N MET A 984 25.87 -26.43 2.59
CA MET A 984 26.60 -25.23 2.20
C MET A 984 27.18 -25.36 0.80
N MET A 985 27.06 -24.28 0.03
CA MET A 985 27.65 -24.16 -1.30
C MET A 985 28.86 -23.24 -1.27
N HIS A 986 29.95 -23.67 -1.89
CA HIS A 986 31.19 -22.91 -1.98
C HIS A 986 31.88 -23.15 -3.32
N TRP A 987 32.63 -22.17 -3.83
CA TRP A 987 33.45 -22.36 -5.02
C TRP A 987 34.72 -21.50 -5.05
N ASP A 988 35.81 -22.10 -5.54
CA ASP A 988 37.13 -21.45 -5.63
C ASP A 988 37.71 -21.51 -7.05
N LEU A 989 38.55 -20.54 -7.40
CA LEU A 989 39.36 -20.57 -8.63
C LEU A 989 40.48 -21.60 -8.52
N VAL A 990 40.67 -22.42 -9.55
CA VAL A 990 41.73 -23.44 -9.59
C VAL A 990 42.55 -23.38 -10.89
N GLU A 991 43.87 -23.55 -10.77
CA GLU A 991 44.78 -23.63 -11.91
C GLU A 991 44.72 -25.05 -12.53
N SER A 992 43.77 -25.27 -13.43
CA SER A 992 43.57 -26.54 -14.15
C SER A 992 43.26 -26.27 -15.63
N PRO A 993 43.66 -27.14 -16.59
CA PRO A 993 43.13 -27.07 -17.95
C PRO A 993 41.60 -27.24 -17.94
N PRO A 994 40.87 -26.66 -18.92
CA PRO A 994 39.43 -26.87 -19.05
C PRO A 994 39.11 -28.37 -19.19
N PRO A 995 38.02 -28.86 -18.57
CA PRO A 995 37.61 -30.26 -18.66
C PRO A 995 37.34 -30.72 -20.10
N ASP A 996 37.54 -32.00 -20.42
CA ASP A 996 37.36 -32.55 -21.78
C ASP A 996 35.96 -32.28 -22.36
N TRP A 997 34.92 -32.36 -21.51
CA TRP A 997 33.53 -32.11 -21.90
C TRP A 997 33.26 -30.65 -22.30
N PHE A 998 34.09 -29.70 -21.84
CA PHE A 998 33.94 -28.29 -22.17
C PHE A 998 34.06 -28.04 -23.68
N SER A 999 34.85 -28.86 -24.38
CA SER A 999 35.02 -28.75 -25.84
C SER A 999 33.75 -29.06 -26.64
N SER A 1000 32.85 -29.88 -26.08
CA SER A 1000 31.55 -30.25 -26.66
C SER A 1000 30.39 -29.34 -26.24
N SER A 1001 30.57 -28.57 -25.16
CA SER A 1001 29.60 -27.60 -24.68
C SER A 1001 29.57 -26.37 -25.59
N ARG A 1002 28.49 -26.21 -26.37
CA ARG A 1002 28.31 -25.02 -27.22
C ARG A 1002 26.93 -24.41 -27.02
N HIS A 1003 26.93 -23.11 -26.76
CA HIS A 1003 25.71 -22.33 -26.66
C HIS A 1003 25.04 -22.17 -28.03
N SER A 1004 23.73 -22.04 -27.98
CA SER A 1004 22.91 -21.76 -29.16
C SER A 1004 22.38 -20.34 -29.05
N TYR A 1005 22.47 -19.58 -30.14
CA TYR A 1005 21.95 -18.22 -30.19
C TYR A 1005 20.73 -18.18 -31.06
N PHE A 1006 19.73 -17.48 -30.58
CA PHE A 1006 18.45 -17.30 -31.24
C PHE A 1006 18.27 -15.81 -31.52
N VAL A 1007 17.64 -15.50 -32.64
CA VAL A 1007 17.17 -14.16 -32.96
C VAL A 1007 15.67 -14.11 -32.72
N VAL A 1008 15.22 -13.02 -32.11
CA VAL A 1008 13.82 -12.74 -31.86
C VAL A 1008 13.50 -11.41 -32.49
N GLY A 1009 12.45 -11.34 -33.28
CA GLY A 1009 12.09 -10.10 -33.96
C GLY A 1009 10.63 -10.05 -34.40
N SER A 1010 10.24 -8.92 -34.97
CA SER A 1010 8.87 -8.74 -35.51
C SER A 1010 8.50 -9.81 -36.55
N TRP A 1011 9.45 -10.30 -37.34
CA TRP A 1011 9.21 -11.33 -38.36
C TRP A 1011 9.01 -12.73 -37.79
N THR A 1012 9.50 -13.02 -36.59
CA THR A 1012 9.30 -14.31 -35.92
C THR A 1012 8.01 -14.32 -35.09
N GLY A 1013 7.27 -13.21 -35.05
CA GLY A 1013 6.13 -13.05 -34.13
C GLY A 1013 6.56 -13.09 -32.67
N GLY A 1014 7.83 -12.79 -32.36
CA GLY A 1014 8.40 -12.90 -31.02
C GLY A 1014 8.85 -14.32 -30.63
N VAL A 1015 8.75 -15.30 -31.54
CA VAL A 1015 9.27 -16.67 -31.31
C VAL A 1015 10.79 -16.71 -31.52
N PHE A 1016 11.48 -17.61 -30.83
CA PHE A 1016 12.92 -17.82 -30.97
C PHE A 1016 13.25 -18.51 -32.29
N ASP A 1017 13.94 -17.81 -33.18
CA ASP A 1017 14.44 -18.36 -34.44
C ASP A 1017 15.94 -18.66 -34.33
N THR A 1018 16.37 -19.86 -34.70
CA THR A 1018 17.74 -20.32 -34.44
C THR A 1018 18.71 -19.63 -35.39
N MET A 1019 19.79 -19.04 -34.86
CA MET A 1019 20.85 -18.48 -35.69
C MET A 1019 21.81 -19.55 -36.20
N ARG A 1020 22.25 -19.41 -37.44
CA ARG A 1020 23.22 -20.32 -38.04
C ARG A 1020 24.63 -19.98 -37.55
N ASN A 1021 25.34 -20.94 -36.97
CA ASN A 1021 26.76 -20.78 -36.65
C ASN A 1021 27.59 -20.68 -37.96
N VAL A 1022 28.38 -19.61 -38.09
CA VAL A 1022 29.24 -19.31 -39.25
C VAL A 1022 30.68 -19.03 -38.83
N SER A 1023 31.11 -19.54 -37.68
CA SER A 1023 32.44 -19.30 -37.09
C SER A 1023 33.57 -19.75 -38.03
N THR A 1024 34.64 -18.95 -38.09
CA THR A 1024 35.91 -19.25 -38.80
C THR A 1024 37.09 -19.01 -37.86
N GLU A 1025 38.32 -19.41 -38.24
CA GLU A 1025 39.52 -19.12 -37.43
C GLU A 1025 39.71 -17.60 -37.20
N GLU A 1026 39.37 -16.77 -38.18
CA GLU A 1026 39.45 -15.30 -38.10
C GLU A 1026 38.24 -14.65 -37.41
N SER A 1027 37.16 -15.39 -37.17
CA SER A 1027 35.93 -14.91 -36.53
C SER A 1027 35.31 -16.04 -35.70
N PRO A 1028 35.92 -16.38 -34.54
CA PRO A 1028 35.40 -17.40 -33.65
C PRO A 1028 34.05 -16.96 -33.04
N ASN A 1029 33.25 -17.93 -32.60
CA ASN A 1029 31.96 -17.74 -31.93
C ASN A 1029 31.07 -16.71 -32.64
N THR A 1030 30.76 -16.98 -33.91
CA THR A 1030 29.97 -16.07 -34.77
C THR A 1030 28.73 -16.78 -35.30
N TRP A 1031 27.57 -16.13 -35.15
CA TRP A 1031 26.27 -16.61 -35.61
C TRP A 1031 25.62 -15.60 -36.56
N GLU A 1032 24.87 -16.11 -37.55
CA GLU A 1032 24.22 -15.32 -38.60
C GLU A 1032 22.74 -15.67 -38.73
N ALA A 1033 21.89 -14.65 -38.86
CA ALA A 1033 20.50 -14.77 -39.26
C ALA A 1033 20.21 -13.84 -40.45
N ARG A 1034 19.34 -14.26 -41.35
CA ARG A 1034 18.92 -13.47 -42.52
C ARG A 1034 17.46 -13.12 -42.38
N VAL A 1035 17.19 -11.82 -42.43
CA VAL A 1035 15.88 -11.25 -42.15
C VAL A 1035 15.38 -10.57 -43.40
N ARG A 1036 14.14 -10.83 -43.81
CA ARG A 1036 13.48 -10.09 -44.87
C ARG A 1036 12.65 -8.96 -44.26
N ILE A 1037 12.94 -7.72 -44.62
CA ILE A 1037 12.17 -6.55 -44.18
C ILE A 1037 10.74 -6.64 -44.75
N GLY A 1038 9.75 -6.60 -43.86
CA GLY A 1038 8.34 -6.66 -44.20
C GLY A 1038 7.79 -5.38 -44.82
N MET A 1039 6.47 -5.35 -45.04
CA MET A 1039 5.78 -4.21 -45.67
C MET A 1039 5.82 -2.93 -44.84
N SER A 1040 6.08 -3.03 -43.53
CA SER A 1040 6.30 -1.90 -42.61
C SER A 1040 7.58 -1.10 -42.92
N ALA A 1041 8.48 -1.64 -43.76
CA ALA A 1041 9.83 -1.10 -44.00
C ALA A 1041 10.69 -0.96 -42.72
N MET A 1042 10.25 -1.56 -41.61
CA MET A 1042 10.90 -1.51 -40.31
C MET A 1042 10.65 -2.81 -39.54
N GLU A 1043 11.72 -3.39 -39.02
CA GLU A 1043 11.69 -4.57 -38.14
C GLU A 1043 12.42 -4.26 -36.83
N TRP A 1044 12.06 -4.96 -35.75
CA TRP A 1044 12.83 -4.94 -34.50
C TRP A 1044 13.44 -6.31 -34.23
N PHE A 1045 14.57 -6.35 -33.51
CA PHE A 1045 15.20 -7.60 -33.11
C PHE A 1045 16.03 -7.51 -31.83
N ARG A 1046 16.26 -8.67 -31.22
CA ARG A 1046 17.24 -8.94 -30.16
C ARG A 1046 17.75 -10.37 -30.29
N PHE A 1047 18.80 -10.72 -29.56
CA PHE A 1047 19.28 -12.11 -29.49
C PHE A 1047 19.03 -12.70 -28.11
N VAL A 1048 18.97 -14.02 -28.05
CA VAL A 1048 18.73 -14.78 -26.83
C VAL A 1048 19.68 -15.97 -26.82
N ARG A 1049 20.43 -16.15 -25.73
CA ARG A 1049 21.30 -17.32 -25.52
C ARG A 1049 20.47 -18.48 -24.97
N ASP A 1050 20.64 -19.66 -25.55
CA ASP A 1050 20.08 -20.94 -25.13
C ASP A 1050 18.55 -21.00 -25.00
N SER A 1051 17.83 -20.16 -25.76
CA SER A 1051 16.38 -20.00 -25.62
C SER A 1051 15.94 -19.61 -24.21
N ASP A 1052 16.80 -18.93 -23.45
CA ASP A 1052 16.49 -18.36 -22.15
C ASP A 1052 16.40 -16.84 -22.24
N SER A 1053 15.18 -16.30 -22.08
CA SER A 1053 14.95 -14.85 -22.09
C SER A 1053 15.72 -14.08 -21.03
N ASN A 1054 16.16 -14.75 -19.95
CA ASN A 1054 17.03 -14.17 -18.92
C ASN A 1054 18.50 -14.06 -19.36
N GLN A 1055 18.82 -14.48 -20.59
CA GLN A 1055 20.12 -14.34 -21.22
C GLN A 1055 19.98 -13.59 -22.56
N SER A 1056 19.24 -12.48 -22.54
CA SER A 1056 18.98 -11.67 -23.72
C SER A 1056 20.17 -10.76 -24.04
N ILE A 1057 20.47 -10.57 -25.31
CA ILE A 1057 21.48 -9.64 -25.83
C ILE A 1057 20.74 -8.59 -26.66
N TYR A 1058 20.89 -7.33 -26.28
CA TYR A 1058 20.02 -6.24 -26.69
C TYR A 1058 20.76 -4.90 -26.67
N PRO A 1059 20.23 -3.82 -27.26
CA PRO A 1059 20.86 -2.51 -27.16
C PRO A 1059 20.57 -1.84 -25.81
N ALA A 1060 21.51 -1.04 -25.28
CA ALA A 1060 21.30 -0.28 -24.04
C ALA A 1060 19.99 0.53 -23.99
N LYS A 1061 19.52 1.01 -25.15
CA LYS A 1061 18.22 1.68 -25.33
C LYS A 1061 17.55 1.19 -26.62
N ILE A 1062 16.21 1.22 -26.70
CA ILE A 1062 15.51 0.97 -27.96
C ILE A 1062 16.05 1.94 -29.00
N SER A 1063 16.65 1.40 -30.06
CA SER A 1063 17.31 2.25 -31.04
C SER A 1063 17.39 1.62 -32.41
N ALA A 1064 17.56 2.47 -33.42
CA ALA A 1064 18.13 2.03 -34.67
C ALA A 1064 19.51 1.40 -34.42
N CYS A 1065 20.00 0.56 -35.32
CA CYS A 1065 21.34 -0.02 -35.22
C CYS A 1065 22.41 1.09 -35.35
N ASN A 1066 22.67 1.88 -34.31
CA ASN A 1066 23.67 2.95 -34.27
C ASN A 1066 24.94 2.43 -33.58
N GLU A 1067 26.10 2.71 -34.15
CA GLU A 1067 27.40 2.22 -33.65
C GLU A 1067 27.77 2.83 -32.29
N ASP A 1068 27.23 4.00 -31.94
CA ASP A 1068 27.45 4.67 -30.65
C ASP A 1068 26.69 4.02 -29.47
N ILE A 1069 25.82 3.04 -29.74
CA ILE A 1069 24.98 2.41 -28.72
C ILE A 1069 25.58 1.07 -28.32
N ALA A 1070 25.90 0.96 -27.04
CA ALA A 1070 26.46 -0.25 -26.47
C ALA A 1070 25.50 -1.44 -26.60
N VAL A 1071 26.10 -2.61 -26.85
CA VAL A 1071 25.44 -3.90 -26.71
C VAL A 1071 25.44 -4.29 -25.22
N CYS A 1072 24.28 -4.66 -24.69
CA CYS A 1072 24.08 -5.15 -23.34
C CYS A 1072 23.76 -6.65 -23.35
N GLY A 1073 23.87 -7.30 -22.19
CA GLY A 1073 23.67 -8.73 -22.05
C GLY A 1073 24.85 -9.60 -22.52
N PRO A 1074 24.74 -10.93 -22.39
CA PRO A 1074 23.53 -11.67 -22.00
C PRO A 1074 23.17 -11.50 -20.52
N ASP A 1075 21.98 -10.99 -20.25
CA ASP A 1075 21.39 -10.83 -18.91
C ASP A 1075 19.85 -10.69 -19.01
N GLU A 1076 19.20 -10.55 -17.86
CA GLU A 1076 17.76 -10.43 -17.67
C GLU A 1076 17.22 -8.99 -17.81
N MET A 1077 18.08 -7.99 -18.00
CA MET A 1077 17.74 -6.56 -17.99
C MET A 1077 17.27 -6.02 -19.35
N CYS A 1078 16.85 -6.91 -20.25
CA CYS A 1078 16.45 -6.55 -21.62
C CYS A 1078 15.12 -5.80 -21.68
N THR A 1079 14.19 -6.04 -20.74
CA THR A 1079 12.82 -5.49 -20.76
C THR A 1079 12.18 -5.56 -22.17
N ASP A 1080 11.91 -4.42 -22.80
CA ASP A 1080 11.45 -4.26 -24.20
C ASP A 1080 12.50 -3.68 -25.15
N LYS A 1081 13.76 -3.58 -24.71
CA LYS A 1081 14.88 -3.07 -25.52
C LYS A 1081 15.13 -3.99 -26.71
N SER A 1082 15.18 -3.40 -27.90
CA SER A 1082 15.43 -4.09 -29.15
C SER A 1082 16.03 -3.13 -30.18
N TRP A 1083 16.88 -3.66 -31.05
CA TRP A 1083 17.37 -2.92 -32.20
C TRP A 1083 16.25 -2.78 -33.22
N ARG A 1084 16.20 -1.64 -33.91
CA ARG A 1084 15.34 -1.38 -35.05
C ARG A 1084 16.20 -1.33 -36.32
N ILE A 1085 15.73 -2.02 -37.36
CA ILE A 1085 16.31 -1.97 -38.70
C ILE A 1085 15.25 -1.43 -39.65
N SER A 1086 15.63 -0.48 -40.49
CA SER A 1086 14.76 0.08 -41.52
C SER A 1086 15.37 -0.16 -42.90
N GLY A 1087 14.54 -0.51 -43.86
CA GLY A 1087 15.02 -0.89 -45.19
C GLY A 1087 13.90 -0.90 -46.21
N LYS A 1088 14.24 -1.21 -47.47
CA LYS A 1088 13.21 -1.34 -48.51
C LYS A 1088 12.39 -2.60 -48.24
N SER A 1089 11.06 -2.52 -48.41
CA SER A 1089 10.20 -3.71 -48.32
C SER A 1089 10.73 -4.82 -49.23
N GLY A 1090 10.94 -6.01 -48.66
CA GLY A 1090 11.53 -7.17 -49.33
C GLY A 1090 13.06 -7.26 -49.31
N GLU A 1091 13.77 -6.24 -48.79
CA GLU A 1091 15.22 -6.26 -48.60
C GLU A 1091 15.63 -7.36 -47.61
N ILE A 1092 16.75 -8.04 -47.89
CA ILE A 1092 17.35 -9.02 -46.97
C ILE A 1092 18.47 -8.35 -46.18
N VAL A 1093 18.30 -8.28 -44.86
CA VAL A 1093 19.29 -7.79 -43.91
C VAL A 1093 19.95 -9.00 -43.24
N THR A 1094 21.28 -8.99 -43.14
CA THR A 1094 22.04 -10.02 -42.44
C THR A 1094 22.42 -9.51 -41.06
N LEU A 1095 21.99 -10.23 -40.02
CA LEU A 1095 22.31 -9.96 -38.64
C LEU A 1095 23.40 -10.95 -38.20
N ARG A 1096 24.52 -10.43 -37.71
CA ARG A 1096 25.65 -11.23 -37.24
C ARG A 1096 25.96 -10.90 -35.80
N LEU A 1097 26.02 -11.93 -34.95
CA LEU A 1097 26.38 -11.85 -33.54
C LEU A 1097 27.72 -12.55 -33.34
N GLN A 1098 28.65 -11.92 -32.63
CA GLN A 1098 29.92 -12.49 -32.22
C GLN A 1098 30.10 -12.33 -30.72
N VAL A 1099 30.49 -13.40 -30.01
CA VAL A 1099 30.71 -13.39 -28.56
C VAL A 1099 32.08 -14.00 -28.24
N VAL A 1100 33.03 -13.16 -27.81
CA VAL A 1100 34.40 -13.56 -27.49
C VAL A 1100 34.79 -12.90 -26.18
N ASP A 1101 35.15 -13.67 -25.14
CA ASP A 1101 35.66 -13.11 -23.89
C ASP A 1101 34.69 -12.14 -23.16
N ALA A 1102 33.40 -12.47 -23.17
CA ALA A 1102 32.28 -11.61 -22.76
C ALA A 1102 32.10 -10.32 -23.60
N HIS A 1103 32.95 -10.10 -24.60
CA HIS A 1103 32.78 -9.05 -25.59
C HIS A 1103 31.74 -9.50 -26.64
N VAL A 1104 30.66 -8.73 -26.74
CA VAL A 1104 29.59 -8.97 -27.70
C VAL A 1104 29.68 -7.95 -28.82
N SER A 1105 29.84 -8.42 -30.06
CA SER A 1105 29.75 -7.59 -31.26
C SER A 1105 28.54 -7.98 -32.10
N VAL A 1106 27.72 -6.99 -32.44
CA VAL A 1106 26.57 -7.14 -33.32
C VAL A 1106 26.83 -6.37 -34.61
N LYS A 1107 26.84 -7.07 -35.74
CA LYS A 1107 27.03 -6.48 -37.06
C LYS A 1107 25.76 -6.65 -37.91
N VAL A 1108 25.26 -5.54 -38.43
CA VAL A 1108 24.08 -5.50 -39.32
C VAL A 1108 24.55 -5.14 -40.71
N LEU A 1109 24.34 -6.03 -41.67
CA LEU A 1109 24.66 -5.80 -43.08
C LEU A 1109 23.37 -5.62 -43.87
N SER A 1110 23.17 -4.42 -44.39
CA SER A 1110 22.00 -4.03 -45.18
C SER A 1110 22.45 -3.27 -46.43
N GLN A 1111 21.72 -3.45 -47.53
CA GLN A 1111 21.97 -2.70 -48.77
C GLN A 1111 21.57 -1.22 -48.62
N SER A 1112 20.53 -0.95 -47.83
CA SER A 1112 20.02 0.41 -47.60
C SER A 1112 20.70 1.14 -46.44
N MET A 1113 21.10 0.45 -45.37
CA MET A 1113 21.72 1.06 -44.18
C MET A 1113 23.26 1.00 -44.17
N GLY A 1114 23.87 0.27 -45.11
CA GLY A 1114 25.30 -0.07 -45.07
C GLY A 1114 25.62 -1.17 -44.07
N THR A 1115 26.91 -1.35 -43.77
CA THR A 1115 27.35 -2.21 -42.66
C THR A 1115 27.48 -1.37 -41.41
N ARG A 1116 26.87 -1.82 -40.32
CA ARG A 1116 26.95 -1.17 -39.00
C ARG A 1116 27.42 -2.17 -37.96
N THR A 1117 28.34 -1.78 -37.09
CA THR A 1117 28.89 -2.63 -36.03
C THR A 1117 28.70 -1.97 -34.67
N MET A 1118 28.03 -2.67 -33.76
CA MET A 1118 27.85 -2.27 -32.36
C MET A 1118 28.65 -3.23 -31.46
N GLN A 1119 29.14 -2.73 -30.34
CA GLN A 1119 30.01 -3.47 -29.42
C GLN A 1119 29.55 -3.27 -27.97
N SER A 1120 29.80 -4.25 -27.11
CA SER A 1120 29.54 -4.17 -25.67
C SER A 1120 30.65 -3.42 -24.93
N VAL A 1121 30.33 -2.92 -23.73
CA VAL A 1121 31.30 -2.35 -22.78
C VAL A 1121 31.66 -3.40 -21.73
N GLU A 1122 32.95 -3.62 -21.48
CA GLU A 1122 33.43 -4.65 -20.55
C GLU A 1122 33.70 -4.16 -19.12
N GLY A 1123 33.57 -5.07 -18.16
CA GLY A 1123 33.85 -4.84 -16.75
C GLY A 1123 32.76 -4.04 -16.03
N PRO A 1124 33.09 -3.29 -14.95
CA PRO A 1124 32.11 -2.62 -14.10
C PRO A 1124 31.31 -1.51 -14.80
N LYS A 1125 31.73 -1.08 -16.00
CA LYS A 1125 31.05 -0.09 -16.84
C LYS A 1125 30.06 -0.71 -17.85
N ARG A 1126 29.77 -2.01 -17.75
CA ARG A 1126 28.82 -2.72 -18.64
C ARG A 1126 27.42 -2.11 -18.62
N HIS A 1127 27.02 -1.58 -17.47
CA HIS A 1127 25.84 -0.75 -17.29
C HIS A 1127 26.25 0.58 -16.72
N LYS A 1128 25.46 1.60 -17.04
CA LYS A 1128 25.54 2.92 -16.43
C LYS A 1128 24.42 3.07 -15.43
N TYR A 1129 24.71 3.64 -14.26
CA TYR A 1129 23.69 3.90 -13.26
C TYR A 1129 23.36 5.38 -13.29
N TYR A 1130 22.08 5.69 -13.24
CA TYR A 1130 21.58 7.05 -13.28
C TYR A 1130 20.74 7.30 -12.06
N VAL A 1131 20.97 8.42 -11.39
CA VAL A 1131 20.02 8.91 -10.40
C VAL A 1131 19.00 9.81 -11.09
N SER A 1132 17.73 9.56 -10.79
CA SER A 1132 16.62 10.43 -11.13
C SER A 1132 15.95 10.80 -9.83
N GLY A 1133 15.70 12.08 -9.60
CA GLY A 1133 15.02 12.53 -8.41
C GLY A 1133 14.45 13.93 -8.56
N SER A 1134 13.66 14.38 -7.60
CA SER A 1134 13.08 15.73 -7.69
C SER A 1134 14.15 16.84 -7.74
N PHE A 1135 15.35 16.63 -7.16
CA PHE A 1135 16.46 17.60 -7.18
C PHE A 1135 17.07 17.80 -8.56
N ASN A 1136 16.72 16.93 -9.51
CA ASN A 1136 17.13 17.05 -10.90
C ASN A 1136 15.94 16.99 -11.86
N ASP A 1137 14.73 17.38 -11.43
CA ASP A 1137 13.49 17.32 -12.23
C ASP A 1137 13.23 15.93 -12.83
N TRP A 1138 13.58 14.88 -12.08
CA TRP A 1138 13.57 13.48 -12.52
C TRP A 1138 14.42 13.19 -13.77
N THR A 1139 15.31 14.11 -14.13
CA THR A 1139 16.24 13.93 -15.25
C THR A 1139 17.33 12.93 -14.87
N GLN A 1140 17.66 12.04 -15.79
CA GLN A 1140 18.66 11.02 -15.53
C GLN A 1140 20.06 11.62 -15.52
N GLN A 1141 20.72 11.57 -14.36
CA GLN A 1141 22.11 11.98 -14.20
C GLN A 1141 23.00 10.78 -13.93
N GLU A 1142 24.04 10.59 -14.74
CA GLU A 1142 24.95 9.45 -14.65
C GLU A 1142 25.76 9.53 -13.35
N MET A 1143 25.75 8.45 -12.58
CA MET A 1143 26.55 8.30 -11.38
C MET A 1143 28.01 8.01 -11.75
N THR A 1144 28.95 8.51 -10.95
CA THR A 1144 30.39 8.32 -11.19
C THR A 1144 30.87 7.04 -10.53
N LEU A 1145 31.51 6.16 -11.30
CA LEU A 1145 32.15 4.95 -10.76
C LEU A 1145 33.33 5.34 -9.87
N ASP A 1146 33.37 4.78 -8.66
CA ASP A 1146 34.52 4.84 -7.77
C ASP A 1146 35.62 3.92 -8.32
N GLU A 1147 36.76 4.50 -8.72
CA GLU A 1147 37.89 3.75 -9.29
C GLU A 1147 38.68 2.96 -8.24
N GLU A 1148 38.44 3.17 -6.94
CA GLU A 1148 39.07 2.38 -5.88
C GLU A 1148 38.32 1.07 -5.62
N THR A 1149 36.98 1.12 -5.57
CA THR A 1149 36.15 -0.05 -5.23
C THR A 1149 35.67 -0.81 -6.47
N PHE A 1150 35.56 -0.16 -7.63
CA PHE A 1150 34.98 -0.68 -8.88
C PHE A 1150 33.54 -1.23 -8.75
N SER A 1151 32.90 -1.10 -7.59
CA SER A 1151 31.52 -1.55 -7.31
C SER A 1151 30.59 -0.41 -6.88
N THR A 1152 31.16 0.66 -6.35
CA THR A 1152 30.42 1.81 -5.83
C THR A 1152 30.26 2.89 -6.89
N PHE A 1153 29.04 3.39 -7.04
CA PHE A 1153 28.72 4.54 -7.88
C PHE A 1153 28.28 5.68 -6.98
N ARG A 1154 28.81 6.87 -7.21
CA ARG A 1154 28.54 8.05 -6.38
C ARG A 1154 27.82 9.11 -7.18
N TYR A 1155 26.91 9.78 -6.50
CA TYR A 1155 26.25 10.97 -7.01
C TYR A 1155 26.23 12.03 -5.93
N GLN A 1156 26.64 13.25 -6.28
CA GLN A 1156 26.51 14.40 -5.39
C GLN A 1156 25.34 15.24 -5.86
N GLY A 1157 24.42 15.49 -4.93
CA GLY A 1157 23.24 16.30 -5.15
C GLY A 1157 23.14 17.41 -4.12
N THR A 1158 22.27 18.35 -4.42
CA THR A 1158 21.87 19.41 -3.51
C THR A 1158 20.38 19.36 -3.33
N ILE A 1159 19.90 19.53 -2.10
CA ILE A 1159 18.47 19.66 -1.83
C ILE A 1159 17.95 20.92 -2.53
N GLY A 1160 16.86 20.79 -3.28
CA GLY A 1160 16.18 21.87 -3.97
C GLY A 1160 15.37 22.77 -3.02
N GLU A 1161 14.65 23.73 -3.61
CA GLU A 1161 13.88 24.72 -2.83
C GLU A 1161 12.72 24.08 -2.03
N SER A 1162 12.26 22.89 -2.42
CA SER A 1162 11.23 22.12 -1.71
C SER A 1162 11.71 21.54 -0.39
N CYS A 1163 13.01 21.53 -0.11
CA CYS A 1163 13.62 20.95 1.10
C CYS A 1163 13.46 19.42 1.24
N GLN A 1164 12.53 18.83 0.48
CA GLN A 1164 12.28 17.40 0.33
C GLN A 1164 12.70 16.94 -1.05
N GLU A 1165 13.28 15.75 -1.10
CA GLU A 1165 13.65 15.12 -2.34
C GLU A 1165 13.29 13.64 -2.36
N TYR A 1166 12.84 13.19 -3.52
CA TYR A 1166 12.60 11.79 -3.82
C TYR A 1166 13.55 11.35 -4.92
N PHE A 1167 14.09 10.15 -4.84
CA PHE A 1167 14.92 9.63 -5.91
C PHE A 1167 14.85 8.11 -6.05
N HIS A 1168 15.26 7.64 -7.22
CA HIS A 1168 15.50 6.24 -7.53
C HIS A 1168 16.76 6.15 -8.40
N ILE A 1169 17.39 4.97 -8.40
CA ILE A 1169 18.59 4.73 -9.21
C ILE A 1169 18.21 3.79 -10.34
N THR A 1170 18.38 4.20 -11.60
CA THR A 1170 18.01 3.44 -12.78
C THR A 1170 19.22 2.84 -13.49
N VAL A 1171 19.04 1.68 -14.10
CA VAL A 1171 20.05 0.99 -14.92
C VAL A 1171 19.92 1.43 -16.38
N ASP A 1172 21.03 1.87 -16.98
CA ASP A 1172 21.16 2.39 -18.35
C ASP A 1172 20.19 3.54 -18.71
N GLY A 1173 19.59 4.15 -17.69
CA GLY A 1173 18.54 5.14 -17.85
C GLY A 1173 17.22 4.54 -18.34
N ASP A 1174 16.94 3.29 -18.01
CA ASP A 1174 15.61 2.68 -18.21
C ASP A 1174 14.78 2.81 -16.93
N PRO A 1175 13.65 3.55 -16.94
CA PRO A 1175 12.79 3.68 -15.77
C PRO A 1175 12.14 2.35 -15.34
N LYS A 1176 12.10 1.33 -16.21
CA LYS A 1176 11.64 -0.02 -15.87
C LYS A 1176 12.65 -0.85 -15.10
N LEU A 1177 13.86 -0.32 -14.89
CA LEU A 1177 14.97 -0.98 -14.21
C LEU A 1177 15.51 -0.04 -13.13
N ALA A 1178 14.70 0.20 -12.11
CA ALA A 1178 14.99 1.09 -10.99
C ALA A 1178 15.25 0.31 -9.70
N PHE A 1179 16.18 0.81 -8.91
CA PHE A 1179 16.40 0.47 -7.51
C PHE A 1179 15.66 1.46 -6.63
N TYR A 1180 14.89 0.93 -5.68
CA TYR A 1180 13.99 1.68 -4.80
C TYR A 1180 13.84 0.98 -3.44
N PRO A 1181 13.41 1.68 -2.39
CA PRO A 1181 13.16 1.03 -1.10
C PRO A 1181 11.90 0.15 -1.15
N GLU A 1182 11.91 -0.98 -0.43
CA GLU A 1182 10.75 -1.86 -0.29
C GLU A 1182 9.58 -1.15 0.40
N ALA A 1183 9.87 -0.38 1.45
CA ALA A 1183 8.92 0.51 2.08
C ALA A 1183 8.83 1.84 1.32
N GLU A 1184 7.60 2.26 1.01
CA GLU A 1184 7.34 3.52 0.31
C GLU A 1184 7.92 4.72 1.07
N ALA A 1185 8.56 5.62 0.33
CA ALA A 1185 9.19 6.84 0.86
C ALA A 1185 10.16 6.60 2.03
N ALA A 1186 10.82 5.44 2.09
CA ALA A 1186 11.81 5.18 3.13
C ALA A 1186 13.10 5.97 2.88
N TYR A 1187 13.75 6.37 3.97
CA TYR A 1187 15.08 6.94 3.92
C TYR A 1187 16.11 5.86 3.50
N PRO A 1188 17.14 6.20 2.71
CA PRO A 1188 18.24 5.26 2.41
C PRO A 1188 18.82 4.64 3.69
N GLY A 1189 18.89 3.30 3.75
CA GLY A 1189 19.32 2.55 4.94
C GLY A 1189 18.20 2.01 5.83
N ASP A 1190 16.99 2.60 5.79
CA ASP A 1190 15.87 2.20 6.65
C ASP A 1190 15.08 1.01 6.08
N SER A 1191 15.20 0.75 4.79
CA SER A 1191 14.47 -0.31 4.08
C SER A 1191 15.35 -1.06 3.09
N ILE A 1192 14.98 -2.29 2.78
CA ILE A 1192 15.68 -3.14 1.82
C ILE A 1192 15.58 -2.51 0.44
N VAL A 1193 16.73 -2.33 -0.23
CA VAL A 1193 16.76 -1.84 -1.60
C VAL A 1193 16.35 -2.98 -2.53
N THR A 1194 15.19 -2.82 -3.17
CA THR A 1194 14.63 -3.73 -4.17
C THR A 1194 14.97 -3.25 -5.58
N GLY A 1195 14.92 -4.16 -6.55
CA GLY A 1195 15.17 -3.88 -7.97
C GLY A 1195 16.44 -4.55 -8.51
N PRO A 1196 16.74 -4.37 -9.80
CA PRO A 1196 16.15 -3.37 -10.70
C PRO A 1196 14.80 -3.82 -11.30
N ASP A 1197 13.73 -3.06 -11.04
CA ASP A 1197 12.38 -3.28 -11.58
C ASP A 1197 11.65 -1.93 -11.83
N GLU A 1198 10.43 -1.92 -12.37
CA GLU A 1198 9.68 -0.67 -12.58
C GLU A 1198 9.32 -0.02 -11.23
N ALA A 1199 9.93 1.13 -10.94
CA ALA A 1199 9.59 1.94 -9.77
C ALA A 1199 8.33 2.77 -10.05
N THR A 1200 7.40 2.77 -9.11
CA THR A 1200 6.29 3.73 -9.06
C THR A 1200 6.73 5.00 -8.35
N GLU A 1201 6.01 6.12 -8.54
CA GLU A 1201 6.28 7.38 -7.82
C GLU A 1201 6.24 7.21 -6.29
N THR A 1202 5.49 6.23 -5.78
CA THR A 1202 5.39 5.92 -4.35
C THR A 1202 6.57 5.09 -3.82
N ARG A 1203 7.32 4.41 -4.69
CA ARG A 1203 8.48 3.59 -4.34
C ARG A 1203 9.76 4.33 -4.73
N ALA A 1204 10.05 5.41 -3.99
CA ALA A 1204 11.27 6.20 -4.12
C ALA A 1204 11.92 6.40 -2.75
N PHE A 1205 13.24 6.57 -2.74
CA PHE A 1205 13.96 6.98 -1.55
C PHE A 1205 13.60 8.41 -1.20
N PHE A 1206 13.43 8.69 0.08
CA PHE A 1206 13.10 10.01 0.59
C PHE A 1206 14.30 10.67 1.26
N LEU A 1207 14.54 11.94 0.95
CA LEU A 1207 15.52 12.81 1.60
C LEU A 1207 14.85 14.10 2.06
N PHE A 1208 15.31 14.63 3.19
CA PHE A 1208 14.81 15.88 3.73
C PHE A 1208 15.90 16.67 4.45
N SER A 1209 15.90 17.99 4.22
CA SER A 1209 16.81 18.98 4.82
C SER A 1209 16.08 20.29 5.10
N LEU A 1210 16.40 21.01 6.18
CA LEU A 1210 15.85 22.36 6.43
C LEU A 1210 16.53 23.46 5.64
N GLN A 1211 17.69 23.15 5.06
CA GLN A 1211 18.50 24.10 4.33
C GLN A 1211 18.49 23.69 2.85
N ALA A 1212 17.86 24.51 2.02
CA ALA A 1212 17.97 24.40 0.58
C ALA A 1212 19.45 24.60 0.18
N GLY A 1213 19.92 23.79 -0.77
CA GLY A 1213 21.32 23.72 -1.15
C GLY A 1213 22.18 22.81 -0.26
N ALA A 1214 21.60 22.12 0.73
CA ALA A 1214 22.31 21.10 1.50
C ALA A 1214 22.90 20.03 0.58
N GLU A 1215 24.20 19.80 0.71
CA GLU A 1215 24.91 18.84 -0.14
C GLU A 1215 24.85 17.45 0.47
N PHE A 1216 24.49 16.48 -0.37
CA PHE A 1216 24.48 15.07 -0.02
C PHE A 1216 25.18 14.26 -1.10
N GLU A 1217 25.77 13.13 -0.69
CA GLU A 1217 26.32 12.12 -1.57
C GLU A 1217 25.50 10.85 -1.45
N ILE A 1218 24.86 10.45 -2.56
CA ILE A 1218 24.27 9.12 -2.72
C ILE A 1218 25.40 8.17 -3.11
N SER A 1219 25.56 7.09 -2.35
CA SER A 1219 26.44 5.98 -2.67
C SER A 1219 25.60 4.77 -3.02
N PHE A 1220 25.86 4.19 -4.20
CA PHE A 1220 25.25 2.95 -4.67
C PHE A 1220 26.31 1.87 -4.78
N ASP A 1221 26.38 0.96 -3.80
CA ASP A 1221 27.34 -0.15 -3.80
C ASP A 1221 26.67 -1.47 -4.19
N ARG A 1222 26.98 -1.93 -5.40
CA ARG A 1222 26.44 -3.17 -5.98
C ARG A 1222 26.92 -4.43 -5.26
N ASN A 1223 28.05 -4.33 -4.55
CA ASN A 1223 28.64 -5.44 -3.82
C ASN A 1223 28.28 -5.40 -2.33
N SER A 1224 27.44 -4.43 -1.90
CA SER A 1224 27.00 -4.36 -0.51
C SER A 1224 26.30 -5.64 -0.11
N VAL A 1225 26.77 -6.21 0.99
CA VAL A 1225 26.24 -7.45 1.56
C VAL A 1225 24.89 -7.20 2.22
N ASP A 1226 24.73 -6.04 2.88
CA ASP A 1226 23.45 -5.59 3.42
C ASP A 1226 22.72 -4.78 2.34
N ARG A 1227 21.63 -5.35 1.83
CA ARG A 1227 20.71 -4.78 0.84
C ARG A 1227 20.11 -3.45 1.28
N ARG A 1228 20.05 -3.12 2.57
CA ARG A 1228 19.65 -1.77 3.04
C ARG A 1228 20.74 -0.74 2.76
N LYS A 1229 22.00 -1.18 2.79
CA LYS A 1229 23.20 -0.35 2.55
C LYS A 1229 23.64 -0.31 1.08
N VAL A 1230 22.90 -0.98 0.18
CA VAL A 1230 23.12 -0.88 -1.26
C VAL A 1230 22.97 0.57 -1.73
N VAL A 1231 22.05 1.31 -1.12
CA VAL A 1231 21.91 2.76 -1.29
C VAL A 1231 22.09 3.40 0.08
N ASP A 1232 23.09 4.26 0.19
CA ASP A 1232 23.35 5.05 1.39
C ASP A 1232 23.43 6.53 1.02
N VAL A 1233 23.10 7.40 1.98
CA VAL A 1233 23.21 8.84 1.81
C VAL A 1233 24.00 9.46 2.94
N LYS A 1234 25.09 10.11 2.53
CA LYS A 1234 25.93 10.89 3.41
C LYS A 1234 25.70 12.37 3.18
N TRP A 1235 25.33 13.09 4.23
CA TRP A 1235 25.31 14.56 4.19
C TRP A 1235 26.74 15.09 4.19
N LEU A 1236 27.09 15.86 3.16
CA LEU A 1236 28.40 16.48 3.00
C LEU A 1236 28.43 17.85 3.67
N SER A 1237 27.34 18.60 3.59
CA SER A 1237 27.20 19.88 4.27
C SER A 1237 25.73 20.27 4.44
N GLY A 1238 25.47 21.12 5.43
CA GLY A 1238 24.25 21.92 5.46
C GLY A 1238 22.94 21.15 5.59
N ARG A 1239 22.91 19.97 6.22
CA ARG A 1239 21.61 19.30 6.48
C ARG A 1239 20.66 20.16 7.31
N CYS A 1240 21.23 20.88 8.26
CA CYS A 1240 20.58 21.92 9.05
C CYS A 1240 21.66 22.93 9.48
N ASP A 1241 21.34 24.21 9.45
CA ASP A 1241 22.12 25.27 10.12
C ASP A 1241 21.27 25.97 11.20
N ILE A 1242 21.95 26.64 12.15
CA ILE A 1242 21.31 27.27 13.31
C ILE A 1242 20.26 28.30 12.88
N ASP A 1243 20.53 29.07 11.83
CA ASP A 1243 19.61 30.13 11.39
C ASP A 1243 18.38 29.54 10.70
N SER A 1244 18.55 28.49 9.90
CA SER A 1244 17.45 27.72 9.29
C SER A 1244 16.59 27.02 10.34
N MET A 1245 17.19 26.45 11.39
CA MET A 1245 16.45 25.87 12.51
C MET A 1245 15.60 26.90 13.25
N LYS A 1246 16.18 28.07 13.56
CA LYS A 1246 15.45 29.20 14.15
C LYS A 1246 14.27 29.57 13.27
N LEU A 1247 14.51 29.77 11.96
CA LEU A 1247 13.49 30.18 11.00
C LEU A 1247 12.36 29.15 10.86
N ALA A 1248 12.68 27.85 10.79
CA ALA A 1248 11.70 26.78 10.70
C ALA A 1248 10.80 26.74 11.94
N TYR A 1249 11.38 26.89 13.13
CA TYR A 1249 10.62 27.02 14.38
C TYR A 1249 9.68 28.23 14.35
N TYR A 1250 10.17 29.41 13.94
CA TYR A 1250 9.32 30.61 13.82
C TYR A 1250 8.18 30.40 12.83
N ASN A 1251 8.44 29.79 11.68
CA ASN A 1251 7.40 29.53 10.68
C ASN A 1251 6.33 28.60 11.27
N PHE A 1252 6.73 27.50 11.91
CA PHE A 1252 5.81 26.60 12.60
C PHE A 1252 4.94 27.33 13.63
N TYR A 1253 5.54 28.15 14.50
CA TYR A 1253 4.81 28.88 15.53
C TYR A 1253 3.84 29.94 14.96
N ASN A 1254 4.13 30.49 13.77
CA ASN A 1254 3.33 31.52 13.12
C ASN A 1254 2.27 30.97 12.13
N MET A 1255 2.20 29.66 11.90
CA MET A 1255 1.30 29.04 10.91
C MET A 1255 -0.16 28.80 11.38
N VAL A 1256 -0.59 29.33 12.53
CA VAL A 1256 -1.92 29.00 13.10
C VAL A 1256 -2.85 30.23 13.27
N PRO A 1257 -4.05 30.27 12.64
CA PRO A 1257 -5.24 30.91 13.20
C PRO A 1257 -6.00 29.93 14.14
N PRO A 1258 -6.77 30.44 15.13
CA PRO A 1258 -7.09 29.71 16.36
C PRO A 1258 -8.13 28.60 16.18
N GLY A 1259 -7.78 27.37 16.59
CA GLY A 1259 -8.70 26.25 16.80
C GLY A 1259 -7.99 24.89 16.74
N GLU A 1260 -7.80 24.27 17.91
CA GLU A 1260 -7.56 22.82 18.11
C GLU A 1260 -6.18 22.24 17.70
N LEU A 1261 -5.19 22.41 18.59
CA LEU A 1261 -4.18 21.37 18.83
C LEU A 1261 -4.70 20.49 19.98
N SER A 1262 -5.55 19.52 19.69
CA SER A 1262 -5.92 18.44 20.62
C SER A 1262 -5.81 17.09 19.92
N ASP A 1263 -4.94 16.21 20.43
CA ASP A 1263 -4.92 14.73 20.35
C ASP A 1263 -5.30 13.95 19.07
N LYS A 1264 -5.47 14.59 17.91
CA LYS A 1264 -5.87 13.89 16.66
C LYS A 1264 -4.98 14.09 15.45
N TYR A 1265 -3.93 14.91 15.54
CA TYR A 1265 -3.02 15.12 14.41
C TYR A 1265 -1.56 15.12 14.86
N VAL A 1266 -1.01 13.93 15.05
CA VAL A 1266 0.43 13.66 14.82
C VAL A 1266 0.59 12.87 13.52
N ALA A 1267 -0.24 13.22 12.51
CA ALA A 1267 0.18 13.09 11.13
C ALA A 1267 0.93 14.38 10.80
N VAL A 1268 2.10 14.27 10.18
CA VAL A 1268 2.80 15.38 9.53
C VAL A 1268 1.75 16.28 8.86
N PRO A 1269 1.69 17.60 9.14
CA PRO A 1269 0.71 18.45 8.49
C PRO A 1269 0.82 18.25 6.96
N GLU A 1270 -0.31 18.07 6.27
CA GLU A 1270 -0.44 18.18 4.80
C GLU A 1270 -0.13 19.62 4.28
N LEU A 1271 0.74 20.35 5.00
CA LEU A 1271 1.25 21.68 4.75
C LEU A 1271 2.79 21.65 4.86
N MET A 1272 3.41 20.76 4.09
CA MET A 1272 4.75 20.95 3.51
C MET A 1272 4.77 20.34 2.12
#